data_AF-A0A945RXI7-F1
#
_entry.id   AF-A0A945RXI7-F1
#
_cell.length_a   1.000
_cell.length_b   1.000
_cell.length_c   1.000
_cell.angle_alpha   90.00
_cell.angle_beta   90.00
_cell.angle_gamma   90.00
#
_symmetry.space_group_name_H-M   'P 1'
#
loop_
_entity.id
_entity.type
_entity.pdbx_description
1 polymer ?
#
loop_
_entity_poly.entity_id
_entity_poly.type
_entity_poly.pdbx_seq_one_letter_code
_entity_poly.pdbx_strand_id
1 'polypeptide(L)'
;MKNSFGNVPSVLAAGLTVVLLALPGIASAEPAQAAAGPAVLRQSVVWHFNEGSGIEAKAEGESGSALKLIRTKSSPLWSPGVEGKALNCMGSGMAVGQIPSFLAIDGDFTIDLFLKLTKPPVGAYGGIFELMRYQESGFRIMTGKGGDIFWTVQAPNEAVGQFRIRGPKLAFGTWRHLAFVKEGSQLTIFLDNEKVTDQELPGTIKGGPERIVLGYTGGPKYYLNGILDGLRLANYPRTDFSREKAMVGEVNAEAAKASALEAEKRQPRRAVSLVNNGDFESGAALWNFKLFLRDIPYDAVWAVDEQEKSSGTRSLRLEKTLGMSLAPQILDVTPGETYTFAADLKSDAPGATVNLHAYCDRDGWSKAKVRRSIKMSTEWARYAVTFRVPKDYTNRLTCALFFNSANPTIWLDRVTVCPGTAREPEGPSVPFGLTSEKPGNTFFVGEDVVFHINLAPGGGDPGGKIQILLLDAWGQTTWAQDVPPRSQVVTLPGAQGLYCVRAVYRDATGQIRNEASVRLTVIPPGPASRFFGMQYSYGFFPRQVFEEATQRRWSWGAKTGRYNVISVAEMLEFDAQSPALHLLKMSHRRGIELYACLCARRTRQGGHAYDMNHSARGVVTPEDLEDWAQGLRNFLRHAGPYLTCVEIFNEPNCWKDPEGRPLHGRDYVKALKLSFEICREMFPELKVLGPSITGIPKARMKFVEDVLEAGGGDCMDGLSFHPYGAREDDVYLQVKYLRDLVERHHPGLPLYCTEVGMPSYQNRQYHLYAGGSSIVQSVNPFLTAEVSEGERVQARRLMKNAVACKSLDVEFFTHHTDGCTAWGTCQDLTGTPTFVGAAYIFMNRLLHEAKPRGPLAISDALRAFHFEKPDGSSVAVLWAAEADIDCRLRLDARAEEFEIFDLSGRQTALPDSGQTVVELDHSPVYLVAKTMSPVEFRALLEGGRIIGIKNPLLVDLRVLGPQKVIVDMRNRLSIPIAVAGQATIEAGGETIGLPVNVAELAPGDSHPRVVAFKQKIASGMVDFEFRGKLNGEAELAMSQTLNVVFCHPVAEIKIDGDLTDWAKVPSLEMGADRLIVLSPDRGCSGPGDHQARIWLGYDRDNLYVAAEVTDDIHTQNGREGISWRGDGIQFFLDPLGDSASGVIGEGDDYRFTLCLANGASNANVTRDRTASFELSALRGTGEIPERMIARSVKRAEGRTRYEIRFPKEQIAPLAPGPGVPFRFSVIINDNDQAMDGDTMKKRDSGLSLTGPGTQPYAHPELYSDVVFIE
;
A
#
# COMPACT_ATOMS: atom_id res chain seq x y z
N MET A 1 -48.73 61.54 -7.11
CA MET A 1 -49.90 62.23 -6.49
C MET A 1 -50.98 62.45 -7.58
N LYS A 2 -52.27 62.68 -7.32
CA LYS A 2 -52.78 63.50 -6.20
C LYS A 2 -52.36 64.97 -6.34
N ASN A 3 -52.00 65.40 -7.56
CA ASN A 3 -51.05 66.48 -7.97
C ASN A 3 -49.56 66.08 -8.07
N SER A 4 -49.07 65.73 -9.27
CA SER A 4 -47.64 65.84 -9.68
C SER A 4 -46.61 64.88 -9.00
N PHE A 5 -45.34 64.78 -9.44
CA PHE A 5 -44.71 64.87 -10.79
C PHE A 5 -43.45 63.97 -10.78
N GLY A 6 -42.95 63.55 -11.94
CA GLY A 6 -41.49 63.56 -12.18
C GLY A 6 -40.69 62.24 -12.13
N ASN A 7 -40.37 61.74 -13.33
CA ASN A 7 -39.01 61.34 -13.76
C ASN A 7 -38.43 59.95 -13.41
N VAL A 8 -38.96 58.98 -14.16
CA VAL A 8 -38.35 57.78 -14.80
C VAL A 8 -37.19 58.25 -15.75
N PRO A 9 -36.12 57.50 -16.13
CA PRO A 9 -36.10 56.08 -16.58
C PRO A 9 -34.88 55.24 -16.07
N SER A 10 -34.62 53.97 -16.44
CA SER A 10 -34.98 53.19 -17.64
C SER A 10 -34.88 51.64 -17.39
N VAL A 11 -35.88 50.80 -17.79
CA VAL A 11 -35.86 49.91 -19.01
C VAL A 11 -35.16 48.55 -18.75
N LEU A 12 -35.71 47.33 -18.92
CA LEU A 12 -36.98 46.71 -19.43
C LEU A 12 -37.21 45.37 -18.64
N ALA A 13 -38.05 44.39 -19.01
CA ALA A 13 -39.52 44.26 -19.26
C ALA A 13 -39.83 42.73 -19.45
N ALA A 14 -41.03 42.17 -19.70
CA ALA A 14 -42.38 42.70 -19.94
C ALA A 14 -43.49 41.67 -19.56
N GLY A 15 -44.69 42.16 -19.21
CA GLY A 15 -46.02 41.59 -19.55
C GLY A 15 -46.62 40.50 -18.62
N LEU A 16 -47.95 40.43 -18.39
CA LEU A 16 -49.09 41.28 -18.79
C LEU A 16 -50.29 41.18 -17.81
N THR A 17 -51.32 42.01 -18.01
CA THR A 17 -52.47 42.43 -17.17
C THR A 17 -53.64 41.43 -16.96
N VAL A 18 -54.52 41.72 -15.98
CA VAL A 18 -55.83 41.08 -15.66
C VAL A 18 -57.02 42.00 -15.98
N VAL A 19 -58.11 41.53 -16.63
CA VAL A 19 -59.51 42.07 -16.59
C VAL A 19 -60.57 40.95 -16.88
N LEU A 20 -61.80 41.12 -16.33
CA LEU A 20 -62.98 40.20 -16.28
C LEU A 20 -63.90 40.13 -17.53
N LEU A 21 -64.75 39.08 -17.57
CA LEU A 21 -66.20 39.02 -17.96
C LEU A 21 -66.85 37.78 -17.24
N ALA A 22 -67.84 37.87 -16.33
CA ALA A 22 -69.32 37.98 -16.51
C ALA A 22 -69.93 36.81 -17.38
N LEU A 23 -70.86 35.93 -16.94
CA LEU A 23 -72.23 36.11 -16.39
C LEU A 23 -72.78 34.78 -15.71
N PRO A 24 -74.02 34.70 -15.13
CA PRO A 24 -74.38 33.75 -14.05
C PRO A 24 -75.32 32.58 -14.42
N GLY A 25 -75.55 31.63 -13.50
CA GLY A 25 -76.69 30.69 -13.61
C GLY A 25 -76.89 29.58 -12.55
N ILE A 26 -77.72 29.85 -11.53
CA ILE A 26 -78.75 28.96 -10.92
C ILE A 26 -78.30 27.75 -10.03
N ALA A 27 -79.19 27.43 -9.07
CA ALA A 27 -79.21 26.32 -8.08
C ALA A 27 -79.07 24.90 -8.70
N SER A 28 -78.78 23.81 -7.96
CA SER A 28 -79.24 23.43 -6.60
C SER A 28 -78.34 22.42 -5.87
N ALA A 29 -78.59 22.19 -4.57
CA ALA A 29 -78.10 21.01 -3.81
C ALA A 29 -78.76 19.70 -4.35
N GLU A 30 -78.33 18.46 -4.06
CA GLU A 30 -77.46 17.81 -3.06
C GLU A 30 -76.70 16.62 -3.77
N PRO A 31 -76.01 15.66 -3.10
CA PRO A 31 -75.38 15.59 -1.77
C PRO A 31 -73.84 15.36 -1.87
N ALA A 32 -73.17 15.09 -0.75
CA ALA A 32 -71.71 14.93 -0.71
C ALA A 32 -71.19 13.70 -1.52
N GLN A 33 -70.21 13.95 -2.40
CA GLN A 33 -69.28 12.93 -2.93
C GLN A 33 -67.84 13.26 -2.49
N ALA A 34 -67.04 12.21 -2.28
CA ALA A 34 -65.75 12.29 -1.59
C ALA A 34 -64.73 13.20 -2.30
N ALA A 35 -64.05 14.05 -1.51
CA ALA A 35 -63.01 14.94 -2.03
C ALA A 35 -61.76 14.14 -2.46
N ALA A 36 -61.21 14.47 -3.64
CA ALA A 36 -59.92 13.98 -4.08
C ALA A 36 -58.77 14.64 -3.28
N GLY A 37 -57.74 13.87 -2.96
CA GLY A 37 -56.58 14.33 -2.19
C GLY A 37 -55.60 15.22 -2.97
N PRO A 38 -54.62 15.84 -2.28
CA PRO A 38 -53.63 16.72 -2.90
C PRO A 38 -52.65 15.97 -3.82
N ALA A 39 -52.12 16.66 -4.82
CA ALA A 39 -51.14 16.11 -5.76
C ALA A 39 -49.76 15.90 -5.09
N VAL A 40 -49.16 14.72 -5.30
CA VAL A 40 -47.82 14.37 -4.79
C VAL A 40 -46.75 15.00 -5.68
N LEU A 41 -45.76 15.67 -5.06
CA LEU A 41 -44.61 16.24 -5.75
C LEU A 41 -43.65 15.12 -6.23
N ARG A 42 -43.29 15.16 -7.51
CA ARG A 42 -42.29 14.25 -8.11
C ARG A 42 -40.89 14.68 -7.69
N GLN A 43 -40.20 13.83 -6.93
CA GLN A 43 -38.85 14.04 -6.42
C GLN A 43 -37.98 12.82 -6.70
N SER A 44 -36.68 13.05 -6.85
CA SER A 44 -35.69 12.00 -7.06
C SER A 44 -34.32 12.39 -6.51
N VAL A 45 -33.53 11.38 -6.17
CA VAL A 45 -32.12 11.50 -5.77
C VAL A 45 -31.26 10.59 -6.65
N VAL A 46 -30.03 11.00 -6.94
CA VAL A 46 -29.05 10.22 -7.71
C VAL A 46 -27.71 10.15 -6.97
N TRP A 47 -27.12 8.96 -6.89
CA TRP A 47 -25.72 8.75 -6.52
C TRP A 47 -24.93 8.43 -7.78
N HIS A 48 -24.13 9.39 -8.22
CA HIS A 48 -23.32 9.30 -9.43
C HIS A 48 -22.01 8.52 -9.26
N PHE A 49 -21.64 8.13 -8.03
CA PHE A 49 -20.43 7.38 -7.69
C PHE A 49 -19.13 7.92 -8.33
N ASN A 50 -19.08 9.23 -8.55
CA ASN A 50 -18.04 9.92 -9.30
C ASN A 50 -16.88 10.43 -8.41
N GLU A 51 -16.93 10.18 -7.10
CA GLU A 51 -16.00 10.74 -6.11
C GLU A 51 -14.56 10.22 -6.27
N GLY A 52 -14.39 9.00 -6.78
CA GLY A 52 -13.08 8.43 -7.15
C GLY A 52 -12.11 8.12 -5.99
N SER A 53 -12.42 8.60 -4.78
CA SER A 53 -11.64 8.50 -3.54
C SER A 53 -12.56 8.60 -2.31
N GLY A 54 -12.05 8.34 -1.11
CA GLY A 54 -12.82 8.44 0.13
C GLY A 54 -13.84 7.33 0.40
N ILE A 55 -14.65 7.52 1.46
CA ILE A 55 -15.59 6.53 2.03
C ILE A 55 -17.06 6.95 1.95
N GLU A 56 -17.42 7.87 1.06
CA GLU A 56 -18.79 8.33 0.86
C GLU A 56 -19.10 8.45 -0.64
N ALA A 57 -20.30 8.04 -1.03
CA ALA A 57 -20.89 8.41 -2.31
C ALA A 57 -21.95 9.49 -2.06
N LYS A 58 -21.83 10.63 -2.75
CA LYS A 58 -22.70 11.80 -2.57
C LYS A 58 -24.01 11.63 -3.31
N ALA A 59 -25.04 12.24 -2.74
CA ALA A 59 -26.37 12.32 -3.31
C ALA A 59 -26.55 13.66 -4.03
N GLU A 60 -27.15 13.63 -5.22
CA GLU A 60 -27.64 14.80 -5.95
C GLU A 60 -29.17 14.76 -6.00
N GLY A 61 -29.82 15.83 -5.53
CA GLY A 61 -31.28 15.94 -5.44
C GLY A 61 -31.78 16.35 -4.05
N GLU A 62 -33.07 16.68 -3.96
CA GLU A 62 -33.68 17.17 -2.73
C GLU A 62 -33.74 16.09 -1.63
N SER A 63 -33.14 16.35 -0.48
CA SER A 63 -33.14 15.47 0.72
C SER A 63 -32.36 14.14 0.59
N GLY A 64 -31.40 14.05 -0.33
CA GLY A 64 -30.50 12.89 -0.45
C GLY A 64 -29.41 12.84 0.63
N SER A 65 -29.27 11.70 1.32
CA SER A 65 -28.14 11.43 2.23
C SER A 65 -26.96 10.78 1.50
N ALA A 66 -25.72 11.09 1.90
CA ALA A 66 -24.55 10.36 1.40
C ALA A 66 -24.62 8.87 1.81
N LEU A 67 -24.16 7.97 0.93
CA LEU A 67 -24.00 6.55 1.26
C LEU A 67 -22.57 6.34 1.80
N LYS A 68 -22.45 5.91 3.05
CA LYS A 68 -21.18 5.57 3.69
C LYS A 68 -20.70 4.21 3.21
N LEU A 69 -19.47 4.15 2.71
CA LEU A 69 -18.84 2.93 2.21
C LEU A 69 -18.27 2.13 3.40
N ILE A 70 -18.85 0.95 3.67
CA ILE A 70 -18.47 0.13 4.82
C ILE A 70 -17.44 -0.93 4.42
N ARG A 71 -16.30 -0.93 5.13
CA ARG A 71 -15.29 -1.99 5.09
C ARG A 71 -15.75 -3.20 5.90
N THR A 72 -15.76 -4.38 5.29
CA THR A 72 -15.83 -5.65 6.05
C THR A 72 -14.57 -6.49 5.90
N LYS A 73 -13.91 -6.42 4.73
CA LYS A 73 -12.57 -7.01 4.45
C LYS A 73 -11.74 -6.16 3.49
N SER A 74 -12.39 -5.45 2.58
CA SER A 74 -11.84 -4.30 1.84
C SER A 74 -12.93 -3.23 1.71
N SER A 75 -12.55 -1.99 1.36
CA SER A 75 -13.55 -1.01 0.90
C SER A 75 -14.15 -1.48 -0.43
N PRO A 76 -15.36 -1.03 -0.80
CA PRO A 76 -15.64 -0.82 -2.21
C PRO A 76 -14.52 0.02 -2.82
N LEU A 77 -14.00 -0.39 -3.98
CA LEU A 77 -12.99 0.37 -4.69
C LEU A 77 -13.68 1.32 -5.68
N TRP A 78 -13.06 2.45 -5.97
CA TRP A 78 -13.45 3.25 -7.12
C TRP A 78 -12.92 2.59 -8.40
N SER A 79 -13.74 2.52 -9.44
CA SER A 79 -13.39 1.93 -10.74
C SER A 79 -13.95 2.81 -11.86
N PRO A 80 -13.49 2.68 -13.12
CA PRO A 80 -14.11 3.39 -14.24
C PRO A 80 -15.60 3.02 -14.36
N GLY A 81 -16.45 4.04 -14.45
CA GLY A 81 -17.91 3.91 -14.53
C GLY A 81 -18.46 3.77 -15.94
N VAL A 82 -19.77 3.94 -16.05
CA VAL A 82 -20.48 4.34 -17.28
C VAL A 82 -20.27 5.83 -17.52
N GLU A 83 -20.27 6.64 -16.46
CA GLU A 83 -19.95 8.07 -16.52
C GLU A 83 -18.90 8.38 -15.44
N GLY A 84 -17.62 8.50 -15.83
CA GLY A 84 -16.51 8.82 -14.93
C GLY A 84 -16.06 7.67 -14.02
N LYS A 85 -16.45 7.69 -12.74
CA LYS A 85 -16.13 6.64 -11.73
C LYS A 85 -17.38 5.88 -11.29
N ALA A 86 -17.16 4.75 -10.63
CA ALA A 86 -18.21 3.85 -10.16
C ALA A 86 -17.76 3.06 -8.91
N LEU A 87 -18.75 2.55 -8.18
CA LEU A 87 -18.58 1.83 -6.92
C LEU A 87 -18.39 0.33 -7.15
N ASN A 88 -17.18 -0.19 -6.88
CA ASN A 88 -16.83 -1.59 -7.10
C ASN A 88 -16.82 -2.41 -5.81
N CYS A 89 -17.85 -3.23 -5.59
CA CYS A 89 -18.07 -3.94 -4.32
C CYS A 89 -17.17 -5.16 -4.09
N MET A 90 -16.48 -5.68 -5.12
CA MET A 90 -15.43 -6.73 -5.06
C MET A 90 -15.68 -7.92 -4.10
N GLY A 91 -16.94 -8.31 -3.85
CA GLY A 91 -17.28 -9.45 -2.99
C GLY A 91 -17.00 -9.25 -1.50
N SER A 92 -16.76 -8.01 -1.03
CA SER A 92 -16.68 -7.70 0.42
C SER A 92 -16.94 -6.23 0.82
N GLY A 93 -17.00 -5.30 -0.13
CA GLY A 93 -17.44 -3.93 0.11
C GLY A 93 -18.95 -3.79 0.05
N MET A 94 -19.50 -2.89 0.84
CA MET A 94 -20.90 -2.44 0.75
C MET A 94 -20.99 -0.92 0.93
N ALA A 95 -22.13 -0.32 0.56
CA ALA A 95 -22.44 1.06 0.91
C ALA A 95 -23.77 1.11 1.68
N VAL A 96 -23.89 2.00 2.66
CA VAL A 96 -25.08 2.13 3.51
C VAL A 96 -25.38 3.60 3.77
N GLY A 97 -26.63 4.01 3.67
CA GLY A 97 -27.06 5.37 4.06
C GLY A 97 -28.55 5.42 4.36
N GLN A 98 -29.06 6.57 4.76
CA GLN A 98 -30.48 6.76 5.07
C GLN A 98 -31.32 6.80 3.78
N ILE A 99 -32.59 6.41 3.92
CA ILE A 99 -33.58 6.53 2.83
C ILE A 99 -34.00 8.00 2.72
N PRO A 100 -34.13 8.57 1.51
CA PRO A 100 -34.66 9.92 1.33
C PRO A 100 -36.05 10.06 1.94
N SER A 101 -36.28 11.15 2.67
CA SER A 101 -37.54 11.43 3.38
C SER A 101 -38.78 11.50 2.48
N PHE A 102 -38.60 11.73 1.18
CA PHE A 102 -39.69 11.78 0.19
C PHE A 102 -40.12 10.39 -0.34
N LEU A 103 -39.38 9.32 -0.03
CA LEU A 103 -39.59 7.99 -0.61
C LEU A 103 -40.45 7.09 0.29
N ALA A 104 -41.76 7.14 0.09
CA ALA A 104 -42.72 6.23 0.73
C ALA A 104 -42.81 4.89 -0.04
N ILE A 105 -42.45 3.77 0.60
CA ILE A 105 -42.27 2.48 -0.09
C ILE A 105 -43.56 1.69 -0.34
N ASP A 106 -44.66 2.13 0.28
CA ASP A 106 -46.03 1.72 0.02
C ASP A 106 -46.64 2.46 -1.19
N GLY A 107 -46.14 3.67 -1.48
CA GLY A 107 -46.44 4.46 -2.67
C GLY A 107 -45.76 3.98 -3.95
N ASP A 108 -45.81 4.80 -4.99
CA ASP A 108 -45.18 4.52 -6.29
C ASP A 108 -43.72 4.95 -6.29
N PHE A 109 -42.85 4.20 -6.97
CA PHE A 109 -41.44 4.53 -7.03
C PHE A 109 -40.70 3.92 -8.23
N THR A 110 -39.54 4.49 -8.53
CA THR A 110 -38.53 3.89 -9.42
C THR A 110 -37.20 3.76 -8.70
N ILE A 111 -36.53 2.62 -8.90
CA ILE A 111 -35.14 2.39 -8.54
C ILE A 111 -34.42 2.00 -9.81
N ASP A 112 -33.44 2.78 -10.25
CA ASP A 112 -32.65 2.44 -11.43
C ASP A 112 -31.16 2.67 -11.22
N LEU A 113 -30.34 1.85 -11.87
CA LEU A 113 -28.87 1.90 -11.75
C LEU A 113 -28.19 1.21 -12.93
N PHE A 114 -26.92 1.54 -13.13
CA PHE A 114 -26.02 0.76 -13.96
C PHE A 114 -25.34 -0.33 -13.12
N LEU A 115 -25.27 -1.54 -13.68
CA LEU A 115 -24.68 -2.72 -13.04
C LEU A 115 -23.73 -3.42 -14.01
N LYS A 116 -22.52 -3.75 -13.54
CA LYS A 116 -21.57 -4.63 -14.21
C LYS A 116 -21.16 -5.75 -13.28
N LEU A 117 -21.77 -6.92 -13.46
CA LEU A 117 -21.36 -8.13 -12.73
C LEU A 117 -19.96 -8.55 -13.19
N THR A 118 -19.01 -8.73 -12.28
CA THR A 118 -17.61 -9.06 -12.63
C THR A 118 -17.32 -10.54 -12.46
N LYS A 119 -17.90 -11.19 -11.44
CA LYS A 119 -17.78 -12.63 -11.15
C LYS A 119 -19.07 -13.13 -10.48
N PRO A 120 -19.32 -14.45 -10.40
CA PRO A 120 -20.37 -14.99 -9.53
C PRO A 120 -20.21 -14.50 -8.09
N PRO A 121 -21.30 -14.20 -7.36
CA PRO A 121 -21.23 -13.78 -5.95
C PRO A 121 -20.60 -14.85 -5.04
N VAL A 122 -20.09 -14.41 -3.89
CA VAL A 122 -19.36 -15.27 -2.93
C VAL A 122 -20.28 -16.34 -2.31
N GLY A 123 -21.55 -16.01 -2.09
CA GLY A 123 -22.58 -16.90 -1.55
C GLY A 123 -23.43 -17.58 -2.63
N ALA A 124 -24.63 -18.03 -2.25
CA ALA A 124 -25.65 -18.45 -3.22
C ALA A 124 -26.22 -17.27 -4.02
N TYR A 125 -26.23 -16.09 -3.39
CA TYR A 125 -26.65 -14.80 -3.93
C TYR A 125 -25.62 -13.72 -3.62
N GLY A 126 -25.70 -12.57 -4.30
CA GLY A 126 -25.06 -11.31 -3.90
C GLY A 126 -26.10 -10.19 -3.92
N GLY A 127 -26.14 -9.37 -2.88
CA GLY A 127 -27.08 -8.24 -2.80
C GLY A 127 -26.63 -7.08 -3.68
N ILE A 128 -27.50 -6.57 -4.54
CA ILE A 128 -27.24 -5.40 -5.38
C ILE A 128 -27.69 -4.14 -4.65
N PHE A 129 -28.95 -4.14 -4.22
CA PHE A 129 -29.63 -3.07 -3.50
C PHE A 129 -30.60 -3.70 -2.49
N GLU A 130 -30.64 -3.24 -1.25
CA GLU A 130 -31.56 -3.69 -0.21
C GLU A 130 -32.13 -2.50 0.56
N LEU A 131 -33.43 -2.57 0.82
CA LEU A 131 -34.22 -1.55 1.51
C LEU A 131 -35.26 -2.32 2.35
N MET A 132 -34.78 -2.85 3.49
CA MET A 132 -35.54 -3.74 4.39
C MET A 132 -35.17 -3.52 5.87
N ARG A 133 -36.15 -3.71 6.74
CA ARG A 133 -35.93 -3.94 8.19
C ARG A 133 -35.82 -5.46 8.40
N TYR A 134 -34.79 -5.92 9.12
CA TYR A 134 -34.39 -7.33 9.10
C TYR A 134 -35.52 -8.26 9.52
N GLN A 135 -35.97 -9.12 8.60
CA GLN A 135 -37.09 -10.07 8.73
C GLN A 135 -38.51 -9.47 8.90
N GLU A 136 -38.70 -8.16 8.76
CA GLU A 136 -40.02 -7.53 8.92
C GLU A 136 -40.71 -7.23 7.57
N SER A 137 -40.29 -6.19 6.85
CA SER A 137 -40.91 -5.74 5.59
C SER A 137 -39.96 -4.88 4.75
N GLY A 138 -40.21 -4.81 3.44
CA GLY A 138 -39.42 -4.06 2.46
C GLY A 138 -39.09 -4.89 1.21
N PHE A 139 -38.02 -4.53 0.49
CA PHE A 139 -37.58 -5.27 -0.69
C PHE A 139 -36.05 -5.28 -0.89
N ARG A 140 -35.58 -6.24 -1.68
CA ARG A 140 -34.17 -6.38 -2.09
C ARG A 140 -34.01 -6.89 -3.51
N ILE A 141 -32.95 -6.43 -4.15
CA ILE A 141 -32.50 -6.82 -5.49
C ILE A 141 -31.22 -7.62 -5.32
N MET A 142 -31.17 -8.83 -5.89
CA MET A 142 -30.06 -9.78 -5.73
C MET A 142 -29.67 -10.38 -7.08
N THR A 143 -28.41 -10.81 -7.20
CA THR A 143 -27.96 -11.70 -8.30
C THR A 143 -27.68 -13.11 -7.78
N GLY A 144 -27.99 -14.13 -8.57
CA GLY A 144 -27.58 -15.52 -8.37
C GLY A 144 -26.21 -15.83 -8.99
N LYS A 145 -25.70 -17.06 -8.77
CA LYS A 145 -24.43 -17.53 -9.35
C LYS A 145 -24.38 -17.54 -10.88
N GLY A 146 -25.53 -17.62 -11.56
CA GLY A 146 -25.61 -17.55 -13.02
C GLY A 146 -25.70 -16.14 -13.59
N GLY A 147 -25.74 -15.09 -12.77
CA GLY A 147 -26.08 -13.72 -13.21
C GLY A 147 -27.59 -13.45 -13.28
N ASP A 148 -28.41 -14.38 -12.79
CA ASP A 148 -29.87 -14.25 -12.73
C ASP A 148 -30.27 -13.19 -11.68
N ILE A 149 -31.04 -12.18 -12.08
CA ILE A 149 -31.51 -11.08 -11.21
C ILE A 149 -32.82 -11.48 -10.54
N PHE A 150 -32.95 -11.14 -9.25
CA PHE A 150 -34.15 -11.38 -8.45
C PHE A 150 -34.56 -10.10 -7.73
N TRP A 151 -35.82 -9.70 -7.86
CA TRP A 151 -36.43 -8.68 -7.01
C TRP A 151 -37.35 -9.39 -6.01
N THR A 152 -37.05 -9.24 -4.73
CA THR A 152 -37.82 -9.82 -3.62
C THR A 152 -38.55 -8.72 -2.89
N VAL A 153 -39.84 -8.91 -2.63
CA VAL A 153 -40.65 -8.08 -1.73
C VAL A 153 -41.08 -8.94 -0.54
N GLN A 154 -41.04 -8.37 0.66
CA GLN A 154 -41.48 -9.00 1.91
C GLN A 154 -42.62 -8.17 2.51
N ALA A 155 -43.76 -8.82 2.74
CA ALA A 155 -44.99 -8.21 3.25
C ALA A 155 -45.58 -9.08 4.39
N PRO A 156 -46.14 -8.49 5.46
CA PRO A 156 -46.37 -9.19 6.73
C PRO A 156 -47.79 -9.79 6.82
N ASN A 157 -48.13 -10.74 5.94
CA ASN A 157 -49.37 -11.52 5.99
C ASN A 157 -49.11 -13.02 5.81
N GLU A 158 -49.81 -13.86 6.60
CA GLU A 158 -49.48 -15.27 6.85
C GLU A 158 -49.59 -16.24 5.65
N ALA A 159 -50.04 -15.78 4.48
CA ALA A 159 -50.20 -16.64 3.31
C ALA A 159 -48.89 -16.92 2.53
N VAL A 160 -47.98 -15.93 2.43
CA VAL A 160 -46.70 -16.06 1.68
C VAL A 160 -45.65 -15.09 2.24
N GLY A 161 -44.75 -15.56 3.11
CA GLY A 161 -43.77 -14.69 3.80
C GLY A 161 -42.69 -14.03 2.92
N GLN A 162 -42.59 -14.37 1.63
CA GLN A 162 -41.64 -13.74 0.69
C GLN A 162 -42.15 -13.85 -0.76
N PHE A 163 -42.44 -12.71 -1.42
CA PHE A 163 -42.77 -12.67 -2.85
C PHE A 163 -41.49 -12.42 -3.67
N ARG A 164 -41.25 -13.22 -4.73
CA ARG A 164 -40.01 -13.10 -5.53
C ARG A 164 -40.29 -13.09 -7.02
N ILE A 165 -40.00 -11.95 -7.63
CA ILE A 165 -39.97 -11.73 -9.07
C ILE A 165 -38.60 -12.19 -9.60
N ARG A 166 -38.59 -12.97 -10.67
CA ARG A 166 -37.37 -13.25 -11.45
C ARG A 166 -37.25 -12.19 -12.52
N GLY A 167 -36.12 -11.48 -12.54
CA GLY A 167 -35.77 -10.53 -13.58
C GLY A 167 -34.88 -11.16 -14.67
N PRO A 168 -34.16 -10.33 -15.44
CA PRO A 168 -33.28 -10.82 -16.50
C PRO A 168 -32.09 -11.62 -15.97
N LYS A 169 -31.41 -12.33 -16.88
CA LYS A 169 -30.10 -12.93 -16.65
C LYS A 169 -29.02 -12.10 -17.32
N LEU A 170 -28.07 -11.59 -16.55
CA LEU A 170 -26.99 -10.73 -17.07
C LEU A 170 -25.73 -11.54 -17.38
N ALA A 171 -25.01 -11.10 -18.42
CA ALA A 171 -23.65 -11.57 -18.69
C ALA A 171 -22.65 -10.90 -17.73
N PHE A 172 -21.57 -11.59 -17.39
CA PHE A 172 -20.46 -11.01 -16.64
C PHE A 172 -19.57 -10.16 -17.58
N GLY A 173 -19.05 -9.05 -17.08
CA GLY A 173 -18.08 -8.18 -17.77
C GLY A 173 -18.69 -7.01 -18.56
N THR A 174 -20.00 -7.03 -18.84
CA THR A 174 -20.71 -5.94 -19.53
C THR A 174 -21.44 -5.02 -18.54
N TRP A 175 -21.45 -3.72 -18.82
CA TRP A 175 -22.36 -2.78 -18.16
C TRP A 175 -23.78 -3.01 -18.69
N ARG A 176 -24.80 -2.88 -17.84
CA ARG A 176 -26.23 -2.92 -18.18
C ARG A 176 -26.97 -1.91 -17.32
N HIS A 177 -28.05 -1.31 -17.82
CA HIS A 177 -28.98 -0.50 -17.02
C HIS A 177 -30.16 -1.35 -16.57
N LEU A 178 -30.49 -1.29 -15.29
CA LEU A 178 -31.65 -1.96 -14.70
C LEU A 178 -32.56 -0.91 -14.06
N ALA A 179 -33.87 -1.04 -14.27
CA ALA A 179 -34.87 -0.29 -13.50
C ALA A 179 -35.92 -1.22 -12.90
N PHE A 180 -36.36 -0.89 -11.68
CA PHE A 180 -37.36 -1.58 -10.88
C PHE A 180 -38.42 -0.55 -10.51
N VAL A 181 -39.62 -0.72 -11.06
CA VAL A 181 -40.69 0.28 -11.01
C VAL A 181 -41.89 -0.29 -10.29
N LYS A 182 -42.44 0.45 -9.33
CA LYS A 182 -43.72 0.16 -8.68
C LYS A 182 -44.73 1.23 -9.06
N GLU A 183 -45.88 0.81 -9.59
CA GLU A 183 -47.03 1.65 -9.92
C GLU A 183 -48.31 0.96 -9.41
N GLY A 184 -48.91 1.49 -8.34
CA GLY A 184 -49.99 0.82 -7.61
C GLY A 184 -49.54 -0.53 -7.02
N SER A 185 -50.23 -1.61 -7.39
CA SER A 185 -49.85 -3.00 -7.09
C SER A 185 -48.86 -3.59 -8.10
N GLN A 186 -48.58 -2.91 -9.22
CA GLN A 186 -47.78 -3.44 -10.31
C GLN A 186 -46.28 -3.28 -10.05
N LEU A 187 -45.50 -4.34 -10.29
CA LEU A 187 -44.05 -4.38 -10.14
C LEU A 187 -43.39 -4.78 -11.47
N THR A 188 -42.69 -3.81 -12.08
CA THR A 188 -42.10 -3.94 -13.42
C THR A 188 -40.57 -3.89 -13.36
N ILE A 189 -39.90 -4.75 -14.13
CA ILE A 189 -38.44 -4.74 -14.30
C ILE A 189 -38.09 -4.40 -15.76
N PHE A 190 -37.26 -3.39 -15.95
CA PHE A 190 -36.68 -3.01 -17.24
C PHE A 190 -35.18 -3.36 -17.30
N LEU A 191 -34.70 -3.66 -18.50
CA LEU A 191 -33.29 -3.86 -18.85
C LEU A 191 -33.00 -3.04 -20.11
N ASP A 192 -32.10 -2.06 -20.01
CA ASP A 192 -31.71 -1.18 -21.12
C ASP A 192 -32.93 -0.62 -21.90
N ASN A 193 -33.86 0.00 -21.17
CA ASN A 193 -35.15 0.53 -21.65
C ASN A 193 -36.19 -0.49 -22.18
N GLU A 194 -35.95 -1.81 -22.09
CA GLU A 194 -36.91 -2.83 -22.50
C GLU A 194 -37.59 -3.49 -21.29
N LYS A 195 -38.93 -3.59 -21.30
CA LYS A 195 -39.69 -4.25 -20.22
C LYS A 195 -39.44 -5.76 -20.26
N VAL A 196 -38.83 -6.31 -19.22
CA VAL A 196 -38.46 -7.73 -19.11
C VAL A 196 -39.50 -8.54 -18.34
N THR A 197 -40.06 -7.97 -17.27
CA THR A 197 -40.98 -8.68 -16.38
C THR A 197 -41.95 -7.70 -15.75
N ASP A 198 -43.17 -8.17 -15.50
CA ASP A 198 -44.27 -7.37 -14.98
C ASP A 198 -45.15 -8.30 -14.12
N GLN A 199 -45.31 -8.01 -12.83
CA GLN A 199 -46.10 -8.84 -11.91
C GLN A 199 -46.89 -8.00 -10.91
N GLU A 200 -48.11 -8.42 -10.59
CA GLU A 200 -48.93 -7.80 -9.55
C GLU A 200 -48.52 -8.32 -8.16
N LEU A 201 -48.35 -7.40 -7.19
CA LEU A 201 -48.02 -7.71 -5.80
C LEU A 201 -49.28 -8.14 -5.03
N PRO A 202 -49.35 -9.36 -4.46
CA PRO A 202 -50.56 -9.91 -3.85
C PRO A 202 -50.89 -9.35 -2.44
N GLY A 203 -50.38 -8.17 -2.07
CA GLY A 203 -50.56 -7.58 -0.74
C GLY A 203 -49.97 -6.18 -0.61
N THR A 204 -50.19 -5.55 0.55
CA THR A 204 -49.64 -4.22 0.87
C THR A 204 -48.33 -4.33 1.64
N ILE A 205 -47.36 -3.50 1.27
CA ILE A 205 -46.12 -3.31 2.04
C ILE A 205 -46.47 -2.40 3.24
N LYS A 206 -46.06 -2.76 4.45
CA LYS A 206 -46.30 -1.97 5.67
C LYS A 206 -45.00 -1.80 6.45
N GLY A 207 -44.73 -0.56 6.90
CA GLY A 207 -43.51 -0.19 7.60
C GLY A 207 -42.36 0.11 6.64
N GLY A 208 -41.61 1.18 6.92
CA GLY A 208 -40.43 1.60 6.17
C GLY A 208 -39.12 1.17 6.85
N PRO A 209 -38.03 0.90 6.10
CA PRO A 209 -36.73 0.64 6.69
C PRO A 209 -36.03 1.91 7.15
N GLU A 210 -34.94 1.74 7.90
CA GLU A 210 -34.09 2.85 8.39
C GLU A 210 -32.91 3.16 7.43
N ARG A 211 -32.66 2.31 6.42
CA ARG A 211 -31.46 2.43 5.54
C ARG A 211 -31.58 1.79 4.16
N ILE A 212 -30.81 2.33 3.22
CA ILE A 212 -30.38 1.76 1.94
C ILE A 212 -29.11 0.93 2.18
N VAL A 213 -28.97 -0.22 1.53
CA VAL A 213 -27.73 -1.02 1.48
C VAL A 213 -27.40 -1.40 0.03
N LEU A 214 -26.16 -1.20 -0.41
CA LEU A 214 -25.64 -1.60 -1.73
C LEU A 214 -24.54 -2.63 -1.61
N GLY A 215 -24.45 -3.54 -2.58
CA GLY A 215 -23.37 -4.53 -2.66
C GLY A 215 -23.45 -5.68 -1.65
N TYR A 216 -24.51 -5.73 -0.83
CA TYR A 216 -24.71 -6.72 0.23
C TYR A 216 -26.20 -7.01 0.49
N THR A 217 -26.49 -8.22 0.98
CA THR A 217 -27.80 -8.62 1.54
C THR A 217 -27.54 -9.60 2.70
N GLY A 218 -28.36 -9.57 3.75
CA GLY A 218 -28.02 -10.13 5.08
C GLY A 218 -27.46 -11.57 5.12
N GLY A 219 -26.30 -11.74 5.77
CA GLY A 219 -25.58 -13.00 6.00
C GLY A 219 -24.08 -12.90 5.66
N PRO A 220 -23.17 -13.69 6.27
CA PRO A 220 -21.71 -13.45 6.19
C PRO A 220 -21.05 -13.72 4.83
N LYS A 221 -21.82 -14.02 3.77
CA LYS A 221 -21.31 -14.47 2.46
C LYS A 221 -22.01 -13.86 1.23
N TYR A 222 -23.07 -13.05 1.35
CA TYR A 222 -23.86 -12.61 0.18
C TYR A 222 -23.47 -11.22 -0.37
N TYR A 223 -22.17 -11.01 -0.54
CA TYR A 223 -21.62 -9.81 -1.15
C TYR A 223 -21.65 -9.86 -2.69
N LEU A 224 -21.79 -8.69 -3.31
CA LEU A 224 -21.78 -8.51 -4.75
C LEU A 224 -20.36 -8.55 -5.32
N ASN A 225 -20.13 -9.43 -6.31
CA ASN A 225 -19.00 -9.35 -7.21
C ASN A 225 -19.39 -8.56 -8.47
N GLY A 226 -19.41 -7.23 -8.34
CA GLY A 226 -19.88 -6.33 -9.39
C GLY A 226 -19.64 -4.86 -9.06
N ILE A 227 -19.78 -4.03 -10.08
CA ILE A 227 -19.62 -2.58 -10.06
C ILE A 227 -21.00 -1.93 -10.26
N LEU A 228 -21.28 -0.89 -9.48
CA LEU A 228 -22.52 -0.12 -9.45
C LEU A 228 -22.22 1.32 -9.88
N ASP A 229 -23.06 1.90 -10.72
CA ASP A 229 -22.96 3.30 -11.15
C ASP A 229 -24.37 3.92 -11.28
N GLY A 230 -24.48 5.25 -11.17
CA GLY A 230 -25.69 6.04 -11.40
C GLY A 230 -26.96 5.55 -10.69
N LEU A 231 -26.91 5.24 -9.40
CA LEU A 231 -28.09 4.79 -8.65
C LEU A 231 -29.08 5.94 -8.48
N ARG A 232 -30.32 5.77 -8.90
CA ARG A 232 -31.41 6.73 -8.75
C ARG A 232 -32.56 6.12 -7.96
N LEU A 233 -33.14 6.92 -7.06
CA LEU A 233 -34.42 6.64 -6.39
C LEU A 233 -35.39 7.79 -6.69
N ALA A 234 -36.61 7.48 -7.10
CA ALA A 234 -37.66 8.47 -7.39
C ALA A 234 -39.01 8.01 -6.80
N ASN A 235 -39.83 8.94 -6.30
CA ASN A 235 -41.17 8.65 -5.75
C ASN A 235 -42.30 8.64 -6.81
N TYR A 236 -41.95 8.27 -8.04
CA TYR A 236 -42.88 8.16 -9.15
C TYR A 236 -42.40 7.10 -10.14
N PRO A 237 -43.31 6.49 -10.93
CA PRO A 237 -42.94 5.50 -11.93
C PRO A 237 -42.30 6.18 -13.15
N ARG A 238 -41.17 5.63 -13.60
CA ARG A 238 -40.50 5.99 -14.86
C ARG A 238 -40.65 4.84 -15.86
N THR A 239 -40.86 5.18 -17.13
CA THR A 239 -41.03 4.20 -18.21
C THR A 239 -40.13 4.44 -19.42
N ASP A 240 -39.32 5.51 -19.40
CA ASP A 240 -38.30 5.80 -20.42
C ASP A 240 -36.91 5.94 -19.78
N PHE A 241 -36.00 5.13 -20.30
CA PHE A 241 -34.59 4.98 -19.95
C PHE A 241 -33.70 5.00 -21.21
N SER A 242 -34.17 5.65 -22.30
CA SER A 242 -33.47 5.70 -23.59
C SER A 242 -32.07 6.32 -23.49
N ARG A 243 -31.87 7.31 -22.61
CA ARG A 243 -30.55 7.92 -22.35
C ARG A 243 -29.61 6.93 -21.70
N GLU A 244 -30.07 6.25 -20.65
CA GLU A 244 -29.29 5.26 -19.92
C GLU A 244 -28.91 4.06 -20.82
N LYS A 245 -29.80 3.63 -21.73
CA LYS A 245 -29.49 2.66 -22.79
C LYS A 245 -28.35 3.11 -23.72
N ALA A 246 -28.35 4.39 -24.14
CA ALA A 246 -27.31 4.93 -25.02
C ALA A 246 -25.94 4.93 -24.35
N MET A 247 -25.86 5.40 -23.09
CA MET A 247 -24.62 5.42 -22.30
C MET A 247 -24.04 4.01 -22.10
N VAL A 248 -24.89 3.02 -21.83
CA VAL A 248 -24.50 1.60 -21.78
C VAL A 248 -23.95 1.10 -23.13
N GLY A 249 -24.50 1.56 -24.24
CA GLY A 249 -24.02 1.23 -25.59
C GLY A 249 -22.60 1.75 -25.85
N GLU A 250 -22.35 3.02 -25.53
CA GLU A 250 -21.06 3.69 -25.74
C GLU A 250 -19.94 3.05 -24.91
N VAL A 251 -20.12 2.94 -23.59
CA VAL A 251 -19.09 2.39 -22.70
C VAL A 251 -18.80 0.91 -22.99
N ASN A 252 -19.80 0.12 -23.38
CA ASN A 252 -19.57 -1.26 -23.77
C ASN A 252 -18.89 -1.36 -25.14
N ALA A 253 -19.14 -0.44 -26.08
CA ALA A 253 -18.45 -0.42 -27.37
C ALA A 253 -16.96 -0.06 -27.20
N GLU A 254 -16.64 0.89 -26.31
CA GLU A 254 -15.25 1.23 -25.98
C GLU A 254 -14.55 0.11 -25.19
N ALA A 255 -15.20 -0.43 -24.15
CA ALA A 255 -14.71 -1.60 -23.43
C ALA A 255 -14.57 -2.84 -24.31
N ALA A 256 -15.39 -2.99 -25.36
CA ALA A 256 -15.27 -4.04 -26.36
C ALA A 256 -14.12 -3.78 -27.34
N LYS A 257 -13.77 -2.53 -27.68
CA LYS A 257 -12.54 -2.23 -28.44
C LYS A 257 -11.29 -2.57 -27.62
N ALA A 258 -11.23 -2.14 -26.36
CA ALA A 258 -10.13 -2.47 -25.45
C ALA A 258 -10.06 -3.97 -25.13
N SER A 259 -11.22 -4.62 -24.92
CA SER A 259 -11.30 -6.07 -24.70
C SER A 259 -11.12 -6.89 -25.98
N ALA A 260 -11.35 -6.35 -27.18
CA ALA A 260 -10.96 -7.00 -28.43
C ALA A 260 -9.44 -6.96 -28.58
N LEU A 261 -8.79 -5.84 -28.24
CA LEU A 261 -7.34 -5.71 -28.21
C LEU A 261 -6.69 -6.65 -27.16
N GLU A 262 -7.32 -6.82 -25.98
CA GLU A 262 -6.90 -7.81 -24.98
C GLU A 262 -7.29 -9.26 -25.33
N ALA A 263 -8.42 -9.48 -26.02
CA ALA A 263 -8.83 -10.82 -26.46
C ALA A 263 -8.00 -11.31 -27.65
N GLU A 264 -7.52 -10.42 -28.53
CA GLU A 264 -6.46 -10.74 -29.49
C GLU A 264 -5.19 -11.26 -28.78
N LYS A 265 -4.82 -10.67 -27.63
CA LYS A 265 -3.68 -11.17 -26.83
C LYS A 265 -3.97 -12.50 -26.13
N ARG A 266 -5.23 -12.75 -25.75
CA ARG A 266 -5.65 -13.90 -24.90
C ARG A 266 -6.25 -15.09 -25.64
N GLN A 267 -6.57 -14.99 -26.93
CA GLN A 267 -6.88 -16.19 -27.71
C GLN A 267 -5.66 -17.13 -27.65
N PRO A 268 -5.85 -18.45 -27.40
CA PRO A 268 -4.75 -19.39 -27.44
C PRO A 268 -4.19 -19.42 -28.86
N ARG A 269 -3.07 -18.71 -29.07
CA ARG A 269 -2.28 -18.73 -30.31
C ARG A 269 -1.92 -20.20 -30.58
N ARG A 270 -2.63 -20.85 -31.51
CA ARG A 270 -2.38 -22.27 -31.82
C ARG A 270 -0.93 -22.41 -32.24
N ALA A 271 -0.18 -23.14 -31.42
CA ALA A 271 1.24 -23.44 -31.56
C ALA A 271 2.13 -22.26 -31.98
N VAL A 272 2.05 -21.11 -31.29
CA VAL A 272 3.14 -20.11 -31.32
C VAL A 272 3.92 -20.19 -30.00
N SER A 273 5.24 -20.07 -30.05
CA SER A 273 6.08 -19.99 -28.85
C SER A 273 5.78 -18.71 -28.07
N LEU A 274 5.66 -18.82 -26.74
CA LEU A 274 5.56 -17.69 -25.82
C LEU A 274 6.94 -17.07 -25.49
N VAL A 275 8.02 -17.80 -25.74
CA VAL A 275 9.40 -17.33 -25.52
C VAL A 275 9.82 -16.46 -26.70
N ASN A 276 10.36 -15.27 -26.39
CA ASN A 276 10.93 -14.35 -27.38
C ASN A 276 12.46 -14.49 -27.34
N ASN A 277 13.14 -14.29 -28.48
CA ASN A 277 14.59 -14.48 -28.61
C ASN A 277 15.09 -15.86 -28.11
N GLY A 278 14.29 -16.91 -28.34
CA GLY A 278 14.65 -18.28 -27.95
C GLY A 278 15.74 -18.93 -28.81
N ASP A 279 15.95 -18.36 -29.99
CA ASP A 279 17.00 -18.62 -30.98
C ASP A 279 18.28 -17.78 -30.73
N PHE A 280 18.26 -16.88 -29.75
CA PHE A 280 19.39 -16.00 -29.41
C PHE A 280 19.88 -15.09 -30.54
N GLU A 281 19.14 -14.92 -31.65
CA GLU A 281 19.52 -14.03 -32.76
C GLU A 281 19.72 -12.58 -32.29
N SER A 282 18.99 -12.16 -31.24
CA SER A 282 19.17 -10.88 -30.54
C SER A 282 20.15 -10.97 -29.35
N GLY A 283 21.09 -11.91 -29.40
CA GLY A 283 22.04 -12.22 -28.34
C GLY A 283 21.36 -12.74 -27.08
N ALA A 284 21.87 -12.39 -25.90
CA ALA A 284 21.28 -12.76 -24.61
C ALA A 284 20.13 -11.83 -24.15
N ALA A 285 19.57 -10.99 -25.03
CA ALA A 285 18.46 -10.09 -24.66
C ALA A 285 17.22 -10.87 -24.20
N LEU A 286 16.46 -10.31 -23.25
CA LEU A 286 15.28 -10.94 -22.59
C LEU A 286 15.58 -12.21 -21.75
N TRP A 287 16.84 -12.63 -21.65
CA TRP A 287 17.26 -13.79 -20.86
C TRP A 287 17.88 -13.38 -19.52
N ASN A 288 17.47 -14.09 -18.47
CA ASN A 288 17.80 -13.80 -17.08
C ASN A 288 18.64 -14.94 -16.49
N PHE A 289 19.87 -14.62 -16.11
CA PHE A 289 20.79 -15.54 -15.47
C PHE A 289 20.67 -15.39 -13.95
N LYS A 290 20.29 -16.46 -13.25
CA LYS A 290 20.06 -16.48 -11.79
C LYS A 290 20.84 -17.60 -11.12
N LEU A 291 21.21 -17.38 -9.87
CA LEU A 291 22.03 -18.28 -9.06
C LEU A 291 21.20 -18.88 -7.91
N PHE A 292 21.32 -20.19 -7.67
CA PHE A 292 20.49 -20.90 -6.67
C PHE A 292 21.24 -21.84 -5.70
N LEU A 293 22.53 -22.09 -5.91
CA LEU A 293 23.38 -22.86 -4.99
C LEU A 293 24.30 -21.92 -4.18
N ARG A 294 24.75 -22.38 -3.01
CA ARG A 294 25.59 -21.57 -2.10
C ARG A 294 27.02 -21.35 -2.59
N ASP A 295 27.55 -22.31 -3.34
CA ASP A 295 28.97 -22.44 -3.66
C ASP A 295 29.18 -22.37 -5.18
N ILE A 296 28.76 -21.27 -5.79
CA ILE A 296 28.80 -21.11 -7.25
C ILE A 296 30.18 -20.61 -7.70
N PRO A 297 30.73 -21.13 -8.81
CA PRO A 297 31.95 -20.59 -9.39
C PRO A 297 31.74 -19.11 -9.76
N TYR A 298 32.42 -18.20 -9.04
CA TYR A 298 32.41 -16.76 -9.31
C TYR A 298 32.78 -16.43 -10.77
N ASP A 299 33.55 -17.33 -11.38
CA ASP A 299 34.06 -17.32 -12.74
C ASP A 299 33.16 -18.03 -13.79
N ALA A 300 31.90 -18.32 -13.46
CA ALA A 300 30.88 -18.69 -14.46
C ALA A 300 30.64 -17.56 -15.48
N VAL A 301 30.59 -17.93 -16.76
CA VAL A 301 30.52 -16.98 -17.90
C VAL A 301 29.63 -17.52 -19.02
N TRP A 302 29.17 -16.62 -19.88
CA TRP A 302 28.47 -16.96 -21.12
C TRP A 302 28.89 -16.05 -22.27
N ALA A 303 28.69 -16.57 -23.48
CA ALA A 303 28.89 -15.84 -24.72
C ALA A 303 27.81 -16.23 -25.74
N VAL A 304 27.58 -15.33 -26.69
CA VAL A 304 26.88 -15.67 -27.93
C VAL A 304 27.90 -16.37 -28.84
N ASP A 305 27.57 -17.55 -29.35
CA ASP A 305 28.46 -18.38 -30.18
C ASP A 305 27.92 -18.41 -31.61
N GLU A 306 28.64 -17.77 -32.53
CA GLU A 306 28.30 -17.71 -33.97
C GLU A 306 28.78 -18.95 -34.74
N GLN A 307 29.59 -19.82 -34.12
CA GLN A 307 30.16 -21.00 -34.77
C GLN A 307 29.28 -22.22 -34.49
N GLU A 308 29.12 -22.55 -33.21
CA GLU A 308 28.37 -23.73 -32.74
C GLU A 308 26.91 -23.35 -32.44
N LYS A 309 25.97 -23.94 -33.19
CA LYS A 309 24.54 -23.60 -33.17
C LYS A 309 23.68 -24.73 -33.76
N SER A 310 22.42 -24.80 -33.33
CA SER A 310 21.44 -25.76 -33.87
C SER A 310 20.67 -25.16 -35.05
N SER A 311 20.47 -23.84 -35.05
CA SER A 311 19.79 -23.10 -36.11
C SER A 311 20.33 -21.67 -36.24
N GLY A 312 19.72 -20.87 -37.14
CA GLY A 312 19.99 -19.43 -37.23
C GLY A 312 21.44 -19.09 -37.57
N THR A 313 21.91 -17.96 -37.02
CA THR A 313 23.28 -17.46 -37.11
C THR A 313 24.10 -17.70 -35.85
N ARG A 314 23.46 -17.94 -34.69
CA ARG A 314 24.11 -17.99 -33.38
C ARG A 314 23.39 -18.88 -32.36
N SER A 315 24.06 -19.21 -31.27
CA SER A 315 23.47 -19.84 -30.07
C SER A 315 24.02 -19.21 -28.78
N LEU A 316 23.55 -19.68 -27.62
CA LEU A 316 24.11 -19.28 -26.32
C LEU A 316 25.04 -20.36 -25.76
N ARG A 317 26.31 -20.01 -25.57
CA ARG A 317 27.36 -20.83 -24.93
C ARG A 317 27.51 -20.46 -23.46
N LEU A 318 27.62 -21.47 -22.61
CA LEU A 318 27.66 -21.38 -21.15
C LEU A 318 28.84 -22.19 -20.60
N GLU A 319 29.62 -21.63 -19.68
CA GLU A 319 30.78 -22.31 -19.06
C GLU A 319 30.73 -22.28 -17.54
N LYS A 320 31.31 -23.32 -16.91
CA LYS A 320 31.39 -23.49 -15.43
C LYS A 320 30.03 -23.37 -14.75
N THR A 321 29.03 -23.99 -15.37
CA THR A 321 27.60 -23.74 -15.15
C THR A 321 27.02 -24.22 -13.82
N LEU A 322 27.82 -24.78 -12.90
CA LEU A 322 27.31 -25.43 -11.69
C LEU A 322 26.51 -24.46 -10.80
N GLY A 323 25.22 -24.75 -10.61
CA GLY A 323 24.33 -23.93 -9.78
C GLY A 323 23.78 -22.68 -10.46
N MET A 324 24.13 -22.47 -11.74
CA MET A 324 23.52 -21.46 -12.59
C MET A 324 22.14 -21.92 -13.06
N SER A 325 21.25 -20.95 -13.24
CA SER A 325 19.96 -21.12 -13.89
C SER A 325 19.70 -20.01 -14.91
N LEU A 326 18.89 -20.31 -15.91
CA LEU A 326 18.59 -19.44 -17.02
C LEU A 326 17.09 -19.45 -17.32
N ALA A 327 16.46 -18.28 -17.34
CA ALA A 327 15.02 -18.10 -17.55
C ALA A 327 14.74 -16.98 -18.57
N PRO A 328 13.77 -17.12 -19.48
CA PRO A 328 13.32 -16.03 -20.34
C PRO A 328 12.44 -15.06 -19.52
N GLN A 329 11.71 -14.17 -20.21
CA GLN A 329 10.69 -13.33 -19.58
C GLN A 329 9.54 -14.14 -18.91
N ILE A 330 8.74 -13.48 -18.07
CA ILE A 330 7.49 -14.07 -17.57
C ILE A 330 6.53 -14.29 -18.76
N LEU A 331 5.93 -15.48 -18.81
CA LEU A 331 5.05 -15.92 -19.88
C LEU A 331 3.58 -15.84 -19.42
N ASP A 332 2.72 -15.23 -20.22
CA ASP A 332 1.27 -15.27 -19.98
C ASP A 332 0.70 -16.64 -20.38
N VAL A 333 -0.06 -17.25 -19.47
CA VAL A 333 -0.65 -18.59 -19.65
C VAL A 333 -2.08 -18.65 -19.13
N THR A 334 -2.87 -19.60 -19.65
CA THR A 334 -4.24 -19.84 -19.20
C THR A 334 -4.27 -20.91 -18.10
N PRO A 335 -4.75 -20.60 -16.88
CA PRO A 335 -4.90 -21.60 -15.83
C PRO A 335 -5.82 -22.76 -16.25
N GLY A 336 -5.33 -23.99 -16.12
CA GLY A 336 -6.02 -25.19 -16.56
C GLY A 336 -5.62 -25.72 -17.94
N GLU A 337 -4.83 -24.97 -18.72
CA GLU A 337 -4.34 -25.40 -20.04
C GLU A 337 -3.00 -26.14 -19.99
N THR A 338 -2.70 -26.86 -21.07
CA THR A 338 -1.47 -27.63 -21.25
C THR A 338 -0.46 -26.84 -22.08
N TYR A 339 0.82 -26.95 -21.74
CA TYR A 339 1.94 -26.31 -22.44
C TYR A 339 3.14 -27.27 -22.52
N THR A 340 3.99 -27.10 -23.54
CA THR A 340 5.27 -27.79 -23.68
C THR A 340 6.42 -26.79 -23.67
N PHE A 341 7.36 -26.96 -22.75
CA PHE A 341 8.63 -26.24 -22.70
C PHE A 341 9.71 -27.10 -23.37
N ALA A 342 10.38 -26.58 -24.41
CA ALA A 342 11.40 -27.29 -25.18
C ALA A 342 12.63 -26.41 -25.47
N ALA A 343 13.78 -27.06 -25.68
CA ALA A 343 15.06 -26.42 -26.01
C ALA A 343 15.96 -27.37 -26.79
N ASP A 344 16.82 -26.82 -27.65
CA ASP A 344 17.95 -27.55 -28.22
C ASP A 344 19.13 -27.40 -27.26
N LEU A 345 19.79 -28.52 -26.93
CA LEU A 345 20.91 -28.54 -25.98
C LEU A 345 22.04 -29.43 -26.51
N LYS A 346 23.28 -29.00 -26.25
CA LYS A 346 24.53 -29.72 -26.50
C LYS A 346 25.51 -29.49 -25.35
N SER A 347 26.37 -30.45 -25.05
CA SER A 347 27.39 -30.37 -23.99
C SER A 347 28.70 -31.00 -24.43
N ASP A 348 29.85 -30.38 -24.16
CA ASP A 348 31.16 -30.97 -24.47
C ASP A 348 31.43 -32.26 -23.66
N ALA A 349 30.93 -32.32 -22.43
CA ALA A 349 30.98 -33.49 -21.57
C ALA A 349 29.71 -34.36 -21.74
N PRO A 350 29.81 -35.64 -22.12
CA PRO A 350 28.66 -36.52 -22.25
C PRO A 350 28.00 -36.79 -20.90
N GLY A 351 26.67 -36.70 -20.85
CA GLY A 351 25.90 -36.98 -19.63
C GLY A 351 25.84 -35.85 -18.61
N ALA A 352 26.32 -34.64 -18.97
CA ALA A 352 26.06 -33.42 -18.21
C ALA A 352 24.55 -33.21 -17.99
N THR A 353 24.17 -32.56 -16.89
CA THR A 353 22.77 -32.53 -16.42
C THR A 353 22.18 -31.13 -16.31
N VAL A 354 21.03 -30.94 -16.97
CA VAL A 354 20.18 -29.75 -16.83
C VAL A 354 18.79 -30.17 -16.35
N ASN A 355 18.16 -29.38 -15.48
CA ASN A 355 16.77 -29.58 -15.11
C ASN A 355 15.90 -28.52 -15.79
N LEU A 356 14.82 -28.94 -16.45
CA LEU A 356 13.77 -28.04 -16.93
C LEU A 356 12.73 -27.90 -15.82
N HIS A 357 12.48 -26.64 -15.42
CA HIS A 357 11.55 -26.25 -14.37
C HIS A 357 10.48 -25.31 -14.93
N ALA A 358 9.26 -25.41 -14.40
CA ALA A 358 8.14 -24.51 -14.73
C ALA A 358 7.38 -24.14 -13.44
N TYR A 359 7.18 -22.84 -13.21
CA TYR A 359 6.65 -22.26 -11.98
C TYR A 359 5.47 -21.33 -12.25
N CYS A 360 4.38 -21.50 -11.50
CA CYS A 360 3.23 -20.59 -11.52
C CYS A 360 3.01 -20.00 -10.12
N ASP A 361 2.41 -18.82 -10.03
CA ASP A 361 2.54 -17.90 -8.89
C ASP A 361 1.45 -18.05 -7.79
N ARG A 362 1.33 -19.24 -7.17
CA ARG A 362 0.39 -19.43 -6.04
C ARG A 362 1.04 -19.58 -4.66
N ASP A 363 2.27 -20.11 -4.59
CA ASP A 363 2.92 -20.50 -3.32
C ASP A 363 4.47 -20.50 -3.42
N GLY A 364 5.04 -19.70 -4.32
CA GLY A 364 6.49 -19.63 -4.50
C GLY A 364 7.18 -20.96 -4.87
N TRP A 365 8.48 -21.01 -4.59
CA TRP A 365 9.43 -22.00 -5.13
C TRP A 365 9.34 -23.39 -4.48
N SER A 366 8.76 -23.48 -3.28
CA SER A 366 8.64 -24.74 -2.54
C SER A 366 7.64 -25.75 -3.14
N LYS A 367 6.86 -25.35 -4.16
CA LYS A 367 5.84 -26.20 -4.81
C LYS A 367 6.03 -26.33 -6.32
N ALA A 368 7.26 -26.47 -6.80
CA ALA A 368 7.57 -26.72 -8.22
C ALA A 368 6.94 -28.04 -8.71
N LYS A 369 5.80 -27.97 -9.42
CA LYS A 369 5.05 -29.15 -9.90
C LYS A 369 5.58 -29.75 -11.20
N VAL A 370 6.61 -29.15 -11.80
CA VAL A 370 7.27 -29.64 -13.01
C VAL A 370 8.77 -29.50 -12.86
N ARG A 371 9.46 -30.62 -12.66
CA ARG A 371 10.92 -30.73 -12.69
C ARG A 371 11.29 -31.99 -13.47
N ARG A 372 12.06 -31.85 -14.54
CA ARG A 372 12.66 -32.99 -15.26
C ARG A 372 14.14 -32.78 -15.41
N SER A 373 14.93 -33.73 -14.90
CA SER A 373 16.37 -33.78 -15.11
C SER A 373 16.65 -34.45 -16.45
N ILE A 374 17.56 -33.86 -17.22
CA ILE A 374 17.90 -34.24 -18.58
C ILE A 374 19.41 -34.45 -18.65
N LYS A 375 19.82 -35.58 -19.24
CA LYS A 375 21.21 -35.86 -19.58
C LYS A 375 21.47 -35.42 -21.03
N MET A 376 22.44 -34.54 -21.21
CA MET A 376 22.79 -33.95 -22.51
C MET A 376 23.77 -34.85 -23.28
N SER A 377 23.64 -34.83 -24.61
CA SER A 377 24.58 -35.43 -25.57
C SER A 377 25.67 -34.44 -26.00
N THR A 378 26.72 -34.97 -26.65
CA THR A 378 27.75 -34.19 -27.36
C THR A 378 27.26 -33.65 -28.70
N GLU A 379 26.20 -34.23 -29.25
CA GLU A 379 25.46 -33.71 -30.40
C GLU A 379 24.26 -32.88 -29.93
N TRP A 380 23.82 -31.94 -30.78
CA TRP A 380 22.59 -31.19 -30.57
C TRP A 380 21.37 -32.11 -30.52
N ALA A 381 20.56 -31.98 -29.47
CA ALA A 381 19.33 -32.74 -29.32
C ALA A 381 18.17 -31.86 -28.80
N ARG A 382 16.97 -32.15 -29.32
CA ARG A 382 15.70 -31.48 -28.95
C ARG A 382 15.11 -32.11 -27.69
N TYR A 383 15.13 -31.38 -26.58
CA TYR A 383 14.56 -31.81 -25.31
C TYR A 383 13.26 -31.07 -24.99
N ALA A 384 12.27 -31.75 -24.42
CA ALA A 384 10.96 -31.16 -24.16
C ALA A 384 10.27 -31.75 -22.93
N VAL A 385 9.48 -30.92 -22.24
CA VAL A 385 8.65 -31.26 -21.09
C VAL A 385 7.25 -30.66 -21.26
N THR A 386 6.24 -31.52 -21.36
CA THR A 386 4.84 -31.12 -21.35
C THR A 386 4.29 -31.10 -19.93
N PHE A 387 3.52 -30.07 -19.59
CA PHE A 387 2.89 -29.89 -18.30
C PHE A 387 1.54 -29.18 -18.43
N ARG A 388 0.74 -29.23 -17.36
CA ARG A 388 -0.55 -28.54 -17.28
C ARG A 388 -0.50 -27.48 -16.19
N VAL A 389 -0.87 -26.25 -16.53
CA VAL A 389 -1.01 -25.16 -15.55
C VAL A 389 -2.19 -25.51 -14.64
N PRO A 390 -2.03 -25.54 -13.30
CA PRO A 390 -3.14 -25.84 -12.41
C PRO A 390 -4.23 -24.74 -12.49
N LYS A 391 -5.51 -25.15 -12.45
CA LYS A 391 -6.67 -24.23 -12.60
C LYS A 391 -6.76 -23.13 -11.53
N ASP A 392 -6.09 -23.32 -10.41
CA ASP A 392 -6.18 -22.48 -9.23
C ASP A 392 -5.06 -21.42 -9.15
N TYR A 393 -4.09 -21.46 -10.06
CA TYR A 393 -2.94 -20.56 -10.10
C TYR A 393 -3.21 -19.30 -10.96
N THR A 394 -2.31 -18.33 -10.90
CA THR A 394 -2.30 -17.11 -11.74
C THR A 394 -2.12 -17.41 -13.23
N ASN A 395 -2.47 -16.46 -14.08
CA ASN A 395 -2.21 -16.47 -15.52
C ASN A 395 -0.74 -16.18 -15.93
N ARG A 396 0.22 -16.33 -15.01
CA ARG A 396 1.64 -16.05 -15.21
C ARG A 396 2.50 -17.27 -14.88
N LEU A 397 3.48 -17.53 -15.73
CA LEU A 397 4.39 -18.68 -15.72
C LEU A 397 5.84 -18.20 -15.85
N THR A 398 6.76 -18.80 -15.10
CA THR A 398 8.21 -18.72 -15.36
C THR A 398 8.72 -20.11 -15.70
N CYS A 399 9.38 -20.25 -16.86
CA CYS A 399 10.15 -21.44 -17.21
C CYS A 399 11.64 -21.18 -16.95
N ALA A 400 12.41 -22.22 -16.59
CA ALA A 400 13.84 -22.06 -16.33
C ALA A 400 14.63 -23.37 -16.50
N LEU A 401 15.88 -23.22 -16.91
CA LEU A 401 16.90 -24.27 -17.01
C LEU A 401 17.82 -24.18 -15.79
N PHE A 402 18.16 -25.31 -15.16
CA PHE A 402 19.07 -25.38 -14.00
C PHE A 402 20.21 -26.33 -14.28
N PHE A 403 21.44 -25.83 -14.31
CA PHE A 403 22.63 -26.60 -14.67
C PHE A 403 23.31 -27.16 -13.41
N ASN A 404 23.54 -28.48 -13.37
CA ASN A 404 23.93 -29.20 -12.13
C ASN A 404 25.25 -29.96 -12.28
N SER A 405 25.98 -29.74 -13.38
CA SER A 405 27.24 -30.41 -13.66
C SER A 405 28.41 -29.44 -13.51
N ALA A 406 29.47 -29.88 -12.84
CA ALA A 406 30.71 -29.13 -12.69
C ALA A 406 31.52 -29.18 -14.00
N ASN A 407 31.87 -28.00 -14.51
CA ASN A 407 32.82 -27.78 -15.61
C ASN A 407 32.50 -28.31 -17.05
N PRO A 408 31.26 -28.59 -17.49
CA PRO A 408 30.98 -28.69 -18.93
C PRO A 408 30.86 -27.29 -19.58
N THR A 409 31.18 -27.22 -20.87
CA THR A 409 30.64 -26.21 -21.79
C THR A 409 29.30 -26.68 -22.31
N ILE A 410 28.27 -25.84 -22.21
CA ILE A 410 26.90 -26.16 -22.64
C ILE A 410 26.46 -25.12 -23.67
N TRP A 411 25.91 -25.59 -24.78
CA TRP A 411 25.24 -24.73 -25.78
C TRP A 411 23.73 -24.93 -25.71
N LEU A 412 23.00 -23.82 -25.92
CA LEU A 412 21.55 -23.72 -25.85
C LEU A 412 21.03 -22.94 -27.07
N ASP A 413 19.97 -23.45 -27.69
CA ASP A 413 19.33 -22.86 -28.87
C ASP A 413 17.81 -23.20 -28.92
N ARG A 414 17.06 -22.50 -29.78
CA ARG A 414 15.63 -22.72 -30.11
C ARG A 414 14.70 -22.95 -28.93
N VAL A 415 14.84 -22.19 -27.84
CA VAL A 415 14.02 -22.36 -26.65
C VAL A 415 12.58 -21.91 -26.89
N THR A 416 11.61 -22.80 -26.67
CA THR A 416 10.19 -22.53 -26.93
C THR A 416 9.30 -22.95 -25.77
N VAL A 417 8.18 -22.23 -25.59
CA VAL A 417 7.06 -22.67 -24.74
C VAL A 417 5.78 -22.56 -25.56
N CYS A 418 5.26 -23.68 -26.04
CA CYS A 418 4.09 -23.72 -26.92
C CYS A 418 2.84 -24.19 -26.16
N PRO A 419 1.63 -23.65 -26.45
CA PRO A 419 0.37 -24.24 -26.00
C PRO A 419 0.17 -25.66 -26.55
N GLY A 420 -0.42 -26.53 -25.74
CA GLY A 420 -0.67 -27.94 -26.07
C GLY A 420 0.54 -28.84 -25.83
N THR A 421 0.69 -29.86 -26.68
CA THR A 421 1.73 -30.90 -26.60
C THR A 421 2.88 -30.69 -27.61
N ALA A 422 2.77 -29.70 -28.50
CA ALA A 422 3.72 -29.46 -29.58
C ALA A 422 5.11 -29.06 -29.06
N ARG A 423 6.17 -29.65 -29.61
CA ARG A 423 7.58 -29.30 -29.30
C ARG A 423 8.12 -28.16 -30.16
N GLU A 424 7.43 -27.90 -31.27
CA GLU A 424 7.73 -26.85 -32.24
C GLU A 424 6.50 -25.94 -32.40
N PRO A 425 6.69 -24.68 -32.80
CA PRO A 425 5.58 -23.84 -33.27
C PRO A 425 5.04 -24.33 -34.64
N GLU A 426 3.77 -24.03 -34.93
CA GLU A 426 3.15 -24.23 -36.25
C GLU A 426 3.38 -22.97 -37.12
N GLY A 427 3.84 -23.19 -38.35
CA GLY A 427 4.26 -22.10 -39.25
C GLY A 427 5.63 -21.53 -38.90
N PRO A 428 6.14 -20.56 -39.69
CA PRO A 428 7.33 -19.82 -39.30
C PRO A 428 6.98 -19.03 -38.04
N SER A 429 7.52 -19.46 -36.90
CA SER A 429 7.70 -18.52 -35.80
C SER A 429 8.56 -17.41 -36.36
N VAL A 430 8.02 -16.19 -36.33
CA VAL A 430 8.80 -14.97 -36.46
C VAL A 430 9.03 -14.49 -35.03
N PRO A 431 9.92 -15.14 -34.23
CA PRO A 431 10.43 -14.45 -33.06
C PRO A 431 11.13 -13.23 -33.64
N PHE A 432 10.73 -12.07 -33.15
CA PHE A 432 11.45 -10.86 -33.49
C PHE A 432 11.88 -10.19 -32.19
N GLY A 433 13.17 -9.88 -32.12
CA GLY A 433 13.74 -9.14 -31.01
C GLY A 433 13.58 -7.64 -31.22
N LEU A 434 13.44 -6.93 -30.12
CA LEU A 434 13.77 -5.51 -30.03
C LEU A 434 15.07 -5.39 -29.24
N THR A 435 16.11 -4.85 -29.86
CA THR A 435 17.39 -4.55 -29.18
C THR A 435 17.84 -3.14 -29.50
N SER A 436 18.48 -2.47 -28.55
CA SER A 436 19.26 -1.27 -28.84
C SER A 436 20.75 -1.58 -28.81
N GLU A 437 21.56 -0.68 -29.35
CA GLU A 437 23.02 -0.74 -29.25
C GLU A 437 23.54 -0.28 -27.87
N LYS A 438 22.65 0.24 -27.01
CA LYS A 438 22.98 0.77 -25.69
C LYS A 438 22.77 -0.29 -24.59
N PRO A 439 23.77 -0.57 -23.74
CA PRO A 439 23.60 -1.45 -22.59
C PRO A 439 22.44 -1.00 -21.68
N GLY A 440 21.52 -1.91 -21.38
CA GLY A 440 20.34 -1.61 -20.54
C GLY A 440 19.42 -0.56 -21.13
N ASN A 441 19.31 -0.45 -22.47
CA ASN A 441 18.43 0.46 -23.21
C ASN A 441 18.40 1.90 -22.65
N THR A 442 19.57 2.38 -22.20
CA THR A 442 19.72 3.72 -21.60
C THR A 442 20.41 4.66 -22.59
N PHE A 443 19.76 5.76 -22.90
CA PHE A 443 20.24 6.81 -23.82
C PHE A 443 20.32 8.15 -23.09
N PHE A 444 21.14 9.07 -23.58
CA PHE A 444 21.12 10.46 -23.14
C PHE A 444 20.21 11.32 -24.02
N VAL A 445 19.60 12.36 -23.44
CA VAL A 445 18.86 13.38 -24.22
C VAL A 445 19.79 13.98 -25.28
N GLY A 446 19.35 13.96 -26.53
CA GLY A 446 20.13 14.39 -27.70
C GLY A 446 20.87 13.27 -28.43
N GLU A 447 20.87 12.03 -27.93
CA GLU A 447 21.28 10.86 -28.72
C GLU A 447 20.13 10.35 -29.61
N ASP A 448 20.46 9.80 -30.78
CA ASP A 448 19.49 9.06 -31.58
C ASP A 448 19.09 7.77 -30.86
N VAL A 449 17.80 7.64 -30.52
CA VAL A 449 17.26 6.45 -29.85
C VAL A 449 16.98 5.37 -30.88
N VAL A 450 18.01 4.58 -31.19
CA VAL A 450 17.98 3.56 -32.24
C VAL A 450 17.67 2.18 -31.69
N PHE A 451 16.64 1.53 -32.26
CA PHE A 451 16.31 0.12 -32.01
C PHE A 451 16.36 -0.70 -33.31
N HIS A 452 16.87 -1.91 -33.18
CA HIS A 452 16.88 -2.94 -34.21
C HIS A 452 15.69 -3.88 -33.99
N ILE A 453 14.91 -4.07 -35.05
CA ILE A 453 13.93 -5.15 -35.15
C ILE A 453 14.66 -6.31 -35.84
N ASN A 454 14.89 -7.42 -35.12
CA ASN A 454 15.61 -8.58 -35.63
C ASN A 454 14.64 -9.73 -35.86
N LEU A 455 14.35 -10.13 -37.11
CA LEU A 455 13.54 -11.32 -37.42
C LEU A 455 14.45 -12.53 -37.66
N ALA A 456 14.02 -13.72 -37.21
CA ALA A 456 14.72 -14.98 -37.47
C ALA A 456 14.90 -15.28 -38.97
N PRO A 457 16.05 -15.83 -39.39
CA PRO A 457 16.28 -16.24 -40.78
C PRO A 457 15.36 -17.39 -41.23
N GLY A 458 14.98 -17.40 -42.51
CA GLY A 458 14.32 -18.54 -43.16
C GLY A 458 12.80 -18.47 -43.28
N GLY A 459 12.14 -17.50 -42.62
CA GLY A 459 10.79 -17.08 -43.00
C GLY A 459 10.86 -16.17 -44.23
N GLY A 460 10.12 -16.48 -45.30
CA GLY A 460 9.86 -15.51 -46.37
C GLY A 460 9.06 -14.31 -45.85
N ASP A 461 9.00 -13.21 -46.62
CA ASP A 461 8.20 -12.02 -46.28
C ASP A 461 6.77 -12.47 -45.87
N PRO A 462 6.40 -12.36 -44.58
CA PRO A 462 5.20 -13.00 -44.07
C PRO A 462 3.94 -12.15 -44.34
N GLY A 463 4.10 -10.96 -44.93
CA GLY A 463 3.03 -10.01 -45.21
C GLY A 463 2.49 -9.31 -43.97
N GLY A 464 1.78 -8.20 -44.16
CA GLY A 464 1.23 -7.39 -43.07
C GLY A 464 2.17 -6.26 -42.63
N LYS A 465 2.21 -5.96 -41.33
CA LYS A 465 2.96 -4.82 -40.75
C LYS A 465 3.34 -5.05 -39.28
N ILE A 466 4.41 -4.41 -38.83
CA ILE A 466 4.76 -4.29 -37.41
C ILE A 466 4.40 -2.87 -36.96
N GLN A 467 3.58 -2.74 -35.92
CA GLN A 467 3.29 -1.46 -35.29
C GLN A 467 4.18 -1.27 -34.07
N ILE A 468 5.00 -0.21 -34.08
CA ILE A 468 5.83 0.22 -32.95
C ILE A 468 5.05 1.28 -32.17
N LEU A 469 5.05 1.16 -30.84
CA LEU A 469 4.38 2.03 -29.89
C LEU A 469 5.39 2.45 -28.80
N LEU A 470 5.42 3.73 -28.48
CA LEU A 470 6.15 4.27 -27.34
C LEU A 470 5.15 4.63 -26.23
N LEU A 471 5.12 3.81 -25.18
CA LEU A 471 4.24 3.99 -24.02
C LEU A 471 5.02 4.69 -22.90
N ASP A 472 4.40 5.64 -22.20
CA ASP A 472 5.00 6.24 -20.99
C ASP A 472 4.88 5.32 -19.76
N ALA A 473 5.39 5.78 -18.62
CA ALA A 473 5.32 5.04 -17.34
C ALA A 473 3.90 4.89 -16.73
N TRP A 474 2.87 5.45 -17.35
CA TRP A 474 1.45 5.26 -17.03
C TRP A 474 0.73 4.39 -18.08
N GLY A 475 1.43 3.96 -19.13
CA GLY A 475 0.89 3.14 -20.21
C GLY A 475 0.21 3.94 -21.33
N GLN A 476 0.29 5.28 -21.32
CA GLN A 476 -0.25 6.11 -22.38
C GLN A 476 0.66 6.08 -23.61
N THR A 477 0.07 5.90 -24.80
CA THR A 477 0.82 5.99 -26.06
C THR A 477 1.20 7.45 -26.33
N THR A 478 2.50 7.72 -26.39
CA THR A 478 3.07 9.05 -26.68
C THR A 478 3.52 9.17 -28.14
N TRP A 479 3.86 8.05 -28.79
CA TRP A 479 4.24 7.98 -30.20
C TRP A 479 3.94 6.59 -30.77
N ALA A 480 3.70 6.51 -32.09
CA ALA A 480 3.47 5.26 -32.80
C ALA A 480 3.94 5.35 -34.26
N GLN A 481 4.41 4.23 -34.82
CA GLN A 481 4.77 4.10 -36.23
C GLN A 481 4.51 2.68 -36.74
N ASP A 482 3.91 2.54 -37.92
CA ASP A 482 3.84 1.27 -38.65
C ASP A 482 5.07 1.10 -39.55
N VAL A 483 5.68 -0.10 -39.54
CA VAL A 483 6.86 -0.45 -40.34
C VAL A 483 6.70 -1.83 -41.02
N PRO A 484 7.42 -2.12 -42.13
CA PRO A 484 7.32 -3.42 -42.82
C PRO A 484 7.77 -4.60 -41.94
N PRO A 485 7.26 -5.83 -42.13
CA PRO A 485 7.60 -6.99 -41.31
C PRO A 485 8.93 -7.63 -41.74
N ARG A 486 10.03 -6.89 -41.61
CA ARG A 486 11.40 -7.30 -41.97
C ARG A 486 12.42 -6.83 -40.94
N SER A 487 13.60 -7.45 -40.90
CA SER A 487 14.70 -6.97 -40.07
C SER A 487 15.15 -5.58 -40.53
N GLN A 488 15.11 -4.59 -39.63
CA GLN A 488 15.42 -3.19 -39.94
C GLN A 488 15.64 -2.37 -38.68
N VAL A 489 16.19 -1.17 -38.89
CA VAL A 489 16.42 -0.16 -37.86
C VAL A 489 15.21 0.79 -37.76
N VAL A 490 14.85 1.18 -36.54
CA VAL A 490 13.82 2.20 -36.25
C VAL A 490 14.39 3.20 -35.24
N THR A 491 14.28 4.49 -35.54
CA THR A 491 14.64 5.58 -34.62
C THR A 491 13.39 6.08 -33.90
N LEU A 492 13.44 6.14 -32.57
CA LEU A 492 12.36 6.57 -31.70
C LEU A 492 12.58 8.02 -31.21
N PRO A 493 11.54 8.70 -30.71
CA PRO A 493 11.70 10.00 -30.04
C PRO A 493 12.65 9.93 -28.83
N GLY A 494 13.67 10.80 -28.83
CA GLY A 494 14.66 10.94 -27.75
C GLY A 494 14.26 11.91 -26.63
N ALA A 495 12.98 11.98 -26.27
CA ALA A 495 12.50 12.80 -25.17
C ALA A 495 12.88 12.18 -23.82
N GLN A 496 13.12 13.00 -22.79
CA GLN A 496 13.52 12.54 -21.46
C GLN A 496 12.39 11.78 -20.76
N GLY A 497 12.71 10.65 -20.11
CA GLY A 497 11.79 9.87 -19.29
C GLY A 497 12.03 8.35 -19.36
N LEU A 498 11.14 7.60 -18.70
CA LEU A 498 11.05 6.14 -18.85
C LEU A 498 9.87 5.76 -19.74
N TYR A 499 10.12 4.87 -20.69
CA TYR A 499 9.15 4.38 -21.66
C TYR A 499 9.17 2.85 -21.78
N CYS A 500 8.07 2.29 -22.27
CA CYS A 500 7.99 0.93 -22.79
C CYS A 500 7.87 1.01 -24.31
N VAL A 501 8.87 0.49 -25.03
CA VAL A 501 8.85 0.29 -26.48
C VAL A 501 8.16 -1.04 -26.75
N ARG A 502 6.99 -1.01 -27.39
CA ARG A 502 6.18 -2.18 -27.72
C ARG A 502 6.06 -2.31 -29.24
N ALA A 503 6.31 -3.49 -29.77
CA ALA A 503 6.18 -3.81 -31.18
C ALA A 503 5.19 -4.94 -31.37
N VAL A 504 4.18 -4.73 -32.22
CA VAL A 504 3.07 -5.67 -32.47
C VAL A 504 3.09 -6.07 -33.95
N TYR A 505 3.43 -7.33 -34.25
CA TYR A 505 3.36 -7.85 -35.61
C TYR A 505 1.94 -8.35 -35.92
N ARG A 506 1.33 -7.74 -36.95
CA ARG A 506 0.04 -8.14 -37.52
C ARG A 506 0.24 -8.62 -38.95
N ASP A 507 -0.34 -9.76 -39.29
CA ASP A 507 -0.27 -10.27 -40.67
C ASP A 507 -1.17 -9.52 -41.65
N ALA A 508 -1.22 -9.97 -42.91
CA ALA A 508 -2.07 -9.39 -43.94
C ALA A 508 -3.59 -9.50 -43.66
N THR A 509 -4.02 -10.32 -42.71
CA THR A 509 -5.42 -10.41 -42.24
C THR A 509 -5.71 -9.47 -41.06
N GLY A 510 -4.69 -8.80 -40.52
CA GLY A 510 -4.76 -7.93 -39.35
C GLY A 510 -4.55 -8.65 -38.01
N GLN A 511 -4.49 -9.99 -38.00
CA GLN A 511 -4.36 -10.80 -36.79
C GLN A 511 -2.97 -10.60 -36.15
N ILE A 512 -2.92 -10.32 -34.84
CA ILE A 512 -1.64 -10.30 -34.10
C ILE A 512 -0.99 -11.70 -34.17
N ARG A 513 0.17 -11.78 -34.81
CA ARG A 513 0.99 -13.00 -34.88
C ARG A 513 2.04 -13.05 -33.78
N ASN A 514 2.68 -11.91 -33.48
CA ASN A 514 3.65 -11.84 -32.38
C ASN A 514 3.75 -10.43 -31.76
N GLU A 515 4.35 -10.34 -30.57
CA GLU A 515 4.61 -9.08 -29.87
C GLU A 515 5.93 -9.15 -29.08
N ALA A 516 6.70 -8.07 -29.09
CA ALA A 516 7.85 -7.86 -28.22
C ALA A 516 7.73 -6.50 -27.50
N SER A 517 8.16 -6.43 -26.24
CA SER A 517 8.20 -5.17 -25.47
C SER A 517 9.48 -5.08 -24.65
N VAL A 518 10.09 -3.89 -24.59
CA VAL A 518 11.32 -3.59 -23.82
C VAL A 518 11.22 -2.22 -23.16
N ARG A 519 11.89 -2.04 -22.02
CA ARG A 519 12.06 -0.71 -21.39
C ARG A 519 13.08 0.12 -22.16
N LEU A 520 12.86 1.43 -22.18
CA LEU A 520 13.75 2.46 -22.71
C LEU A 520 13.84 3.57 -21.67
N THR A 521 15.05 3.96 -21.27
CA THR A 521 15.26 5.13 -20.39
C THR A 521 16.07 6.18 -21.14
N VAL A 522 15.57 7.41 -21.20
CA VAL A 522 16.30 8.56 -21.73
C VAL A 522 16.58 9.52 -20.59
N ILE A 523 17.86 9.70 -20.25
CA ILE A 523 18.30 10.46 -19.07
C ILE A 523 18.99 11.79 -19.46
N PRO A 524 18.92 12.83 -18.62
CA PRO A 524 19.64 14.08 -18.90
C PRO A 524 21.16 13.86 -18.95
N PRO A 525 21.89 14.52 -19.87
CA PRO A 525 23.35 14.52 -19.86
C PRO A 525 23.90 15.25 -18.61
N GLY A 526 25.21 15.13 -18.39
CA GLY A 526 25.93 15.83 -17.32
C GLY A 526 26.42 14.93 -16.18
N PRO A 527 27.05 15.52 -15.15
CA PRO A 527 27.54 14.82 -13.97
C PRO A 527 26.41 14.34 -13.05
N ALA A 528 26.77 13.51 -12.07
CA ALA A 528 25.86 12.97 -11.06
C ALA A 528 26.54 13.04 -9.69
N SER A 529 25.73 13.15 -8.64
CA SER A 529 26.19 13.44 -7.28
C SER A 529 26.80 12.23 -6.57
N ARG A 530 27.92 12.45 -5.86
CA ARG A 530 28.40 11.52 -4.83
C ARG A 530 27.49 11.45 -3.60
N PHE A 531 26.58 12.41 -3.45
CA PHE A 531 25.65 12.49 -2.32
C PHE A 531 24.61 11.36 -2.31
N PHE A 532 24.26 10.84 -3.49
CA PHE A 532 23.27 9.78 -3.65
C PHE A 532 24.02 8.49 -4.06
N GLY A 533 24.35 7.67 -3.06
CA GLY A 533 25.01 6.38 -3.20
C GLY A 533 24.06 5.19 -3.33
N MET A 534 24.60 4.05 -3.77
CA MET A 534 23.87 2.79 -3.90
C MET A 534 24.52 1.68 -3.08
N GLN A 535 23.72 0.73 -2.59
CA GLN A 535 24.24 -0.47 -1.97
C GLN A 535 24.64 -1.54 -3.02
N TYR A 536 25.65 -2.35 -2.70
CA TYR A 536 26.25 -3.37 -3.57
C TYR A 536 26.38 -4.71 -2.84
N SER A 537 25.89 -5.79 -3.48
CA SER A 537 25.85 -7.14 -2.90
C SER A 537 26.79 -8.10 -3.62
N TYR A 538 27.91 -8.47 -3.00
CA TYR A 538 28.78 -9.53 -3.55
C TYR A 538 28.22 -10.94 -3.24
N GLY A 539 28.67 -11.94 -3.99
CA GLY A 539 28.32 -13.36 -3.77
C GLY A 539 27.00 -13.86 -4.37
N PHE A 540 26.09 -12.99 -4.80
CA PHE A 540 24.80 -13.39 -5.39
C PHE A 540 24.80 -13.56 -6.92
N PHE A 541 25.88 -13.16 -7.60
CA PHE A 541 25.96 -13.12 -9.08
C PHE A 541 27.30 -13.62 -9.62
N PRO A 542 27.35 -14.18 -10.84
CA PRO A 542 28.60 -14.40 -11.55
C PRO A 542 29.35 -13.09 -11.75
N ARG A 543 30.66 -13.17 -11.81
CA ARG A 543 31.54 -12.03 -12.04
C ARG A 543 31.07 -11.17 -13.21
N GLN A 544 30.77 -11.78 -14.36
CA GLN A 544 30.34 -11.09 -15.58
C GLN A 544 29.11 -10.19 -15.33
N VAL A 545 28.04 -10.72 -14.70
CA VAL A 545 26.83 -9.95 -14.36
C VAL A 545 27.16 -8.77 -13.46
N PHE A 546 27.96 -9.00 -12.42
CA PHE A 546 28.25 -7.96 -11.45
C PHE A 546 29.13 -6.86 -12.06
N GLU A 547 30.11 -7.22 -12.89
CA GLU A 547 30.95 -6.27 -13.63
C GLU A 547 30.09 -5.42 -14.60
N GLU A 548 29.19 -6.05 -15.37
CA GLU A 548 28.25 -5.35 -16.27
C GLU A 548 27.27 -4.45 -15.51
N ALA A 549 26.63 -4.95 -14.45
CA ALA A 549 25.69 -4.20 -13.60
C ALA A 549 26.35 -3.00 -12.91
N THR A 550 27.62 -3.13 -12.52
CA THR A 550 28.38 -2.02 -11.93
C THR A 550 28.78 -1.00 -13.00
N GLN A 551 29.13 -1.45 -14.21
CA GLN A 551 29.41 -0.57 -15.34
C GLN A 551 28.17 0.22 -15.81
N ARG A 552 26.97 -0.39 -15.80
CA ARG A 552 25.69 0.30 -16.09
C ARG A 552 25.35 1.34 -15.02
N ARG A 553 25.44 0.98 -13.73
CA ARG A 553 25.23 1.95 -12.62
C ARG A 553 26.23 3.12 -12.65
N TRP A 554 27.47 2.88 -13.07
CA TRP A 554 28.45 3.93 -13.30
C TRP A 554 28.06 4.89 -14.43
N SER A 555 27.58 4.40 -15.58
CA SER A 555 27.14 5.27 -16.68
C SER A 555 25.89 6.08 -16.33
N TRP A 556 25.02 5.55 -15.47
CA TRP A 556 23.91 6.32 -14.90
C TRP A 556 24.38 7.43 -13.96
N GLY A 557 25.50 7.23 -13.26
CA GLY A 557 26.15 8.24 -12.45
C GLY A 557 26.37 7.90 -10.98
N ALA A 558 26.21 6.64 -10.56
CA ALA A 558 26.56 6.25 -9.20
C ALA A 558 28.08 6.46 -8.95
N LYS A 559 28.42 7.39 -8.05
CA LYS A 559 29.80 7.69 -7.64
C LYS A 559 30.19 7.11 -6.28
N THR A 560 29.21 6.66 -5.49
CA THR A 560 29.41 6.19 -4.12
C THR A 560 28.69 4.87 -3.91
N GLY A 561 29.38 3.91 -3.30
CA GLY A 561 28.90 2.55 -3.09
C GLY A 561 29.03 2.10 -1.64
N ARG A 562 27.97 1.52 -1.07
CA ARG A 562 28.04 0.81 0.21
C ARG A 562 28.02 -0.69 -0.02
N TYR A 563 29.06 -1.40 0.40
CA TYR A 563 29.10 -2.85 0.37
C TYR A 563 28.37 -3.44 1.58
N ASN A 564 27.63 -4.52 1.32
CA ASN A 564 26.97 -5.30 2.35
C ASN A 564 27.95 -5.82 3.41
N VAL A 565 27.35 -6.11 4.57
CA VAL A 565 27.97 -6.60 5.79
C VAL A 565 29.02 -7.68 5.55
N ILE A 566 30.28 -7.36 5.85
CA ILE A 566 31.40 -8.31 5.93
C ILE A 566 31.49 -8.80 7.37
N SER A 567 31.37 -10.11 7.58
CA SER A 567 31.46 -10.72 8.91
C SER A 567 32.89 -10.77 9.45
N VAL A 568 33.05 -10.82 10.79
CA VAL A 568 34.37 -11.02 11.42
C VAL A 568 35.06 -12.31 10.95
N ALA A 569 34.30 -13.35 10.60
CA ALA A 569 34.83 -14.58 10.01
C ALA A 569 35.43 -14.33 8.61
N GLU A 570 34.68 -13.65 7.72
CA GLU A 570 35.20 -13.25 6.41
C GLU A 570 36.40 -12.29 6.52
N MET A 571 36.43 -11.40 7.52
CA MET A 571 37.58 -10.51 7.75
C MET A 571 38.83 -11.28 8.18
N LEU A 572 38.68 -12.33 9.02
CA LEU A 572 39.79 -13.19 9.46
C LEU A 572 40.35 -14.05 8.32
N GLU A 573 39.50 -14.50 7.39
CA GLU A 573 39.88 -15.30 6.22
C GLU A 573 40.23 -14.45 4.98
N PHE A 574 40.10 -13.12 5.07
CA PHE A 574 40.26 -12.20 3.94
C PHE A 574 41.69 -12.19 3.37
N ASP A 575 41.80 -12.29 2.04
CA ASP A 575 43.07 -12.53 1.37
C ASP A 575 43.13 -11.88 -0.05
N ALA A 576 44.12 -12.28 -0.86
CA ALA A 576 44.28 -11.80 -2.22
C ALA A 576 43.29 -12.41 -3.25
N GLN A 577 42.68 -13.57 -2.95
CA GLN A 577 41.74 -14.28 -3.84
C GLN A 577 40.27 -13.99 -3.52
N SER A 578 39.99 -13.43 -2.35
CA SER A 578 38.68 -13.04 -1.84
C SER A 578 37.85 -12.27 -2.89
N PRO A 579 36.67 -12.76 -3.32
CA PRO A 579 35.90 -12.14 -4.41
C PRO A 579 35.54 -10.66 -4.16
N ALA A 580 35.28 -10.29 -2.91
CA ALA A 580 35.03 -8.91 -2.50
C ALA A 580 36.22 -7.98 -2.85
N LEU A 581 37.47 -8.44 -2.70
CA LEU A 581 38.66 -7.62 -3.01
C LEU A 581 38.77 -7.29 -4.50
N HIS A 582 38.42 -8.22 -5.40
CA HIS A 582 38.37 -7.94 -6.84
C HIS A 582 37.36 -6.84 -7.16
N LEU A 583 36.20 -6.87 -6.51
CA LEU A 583 35.15 -5.86 -6.66
C LEU A 583 35.58 -4.49 -6.14
N LEU A 584 36.21 -4.43 -4.96
CA LEU A 584 36.79 -3.19 -4.42
C LEU A 584 37.81 -2.58 -5.38
N LYS A 585 38.78 -3.39 -5.86
CA LYS A 585 39.78 -2.99 -6.87
C LYS A 585 39.17 -2.54 -8.20
N MET A 586 38.04 -3.12 -8.60
CA MET A 586 37.34 -2.79 -9.83
C MET A 586 36.61 -1.44 -9.71
N SER A 587 35.85 -1.25 -8.64
CA SER A 587 35.10 -0.02 -8.37
C SER A 587 36.05 1.17 -8.12
N HIS A 588 37.11 0.97 -7.33
CA HIS A 588 38.14 1.98 -7.08
C HIS A 588 38.84 2.42 -8.38
N ARG A 589 39.24 1.49 -9.26
CA ARG A 589 39.83 1.82 -10.58
C ARG A 589 38.88 2.59 -11.50
N ARG A 590 37.57 2.61 -11.22
CA ARG A 590 36.58 3.40 -11.93
C ARG A 590 36.24 4.72 -11.21
N GLY A 591 36.88 5.04 -10.09
CA GLY A 591 36.62 6.27 -9.33
C GLY A 591 35.27 6.26 -8.62
N ILE A 592 34.83 5.08 -8.14
CA ILE A 592 33.69 4.96 -7.22
C ILE A 592 34.25 4.96 -5.79
N GLU A 593 33.73 5.84 -4.93
CA GLU A 593 34.01 5.90 -3.49
C GLU A 593 33.30 4.74 -2.77
N LEU A 594 33.99 4.05 -1.85
CA LEU A 594 33.53 2.77 -1.31
C LEU A 594 33.46 2.77 0.22
N TYR A 595 32.29 2.43 0.72
CA TYR A 595 31.94 2.27 2.13
C TYR A 595 31.81 0.77 2.41
N ALA A 596 32.55 0.22 3.37
CA ALA A 596 32.44 -1.19 3.77
C ALA A 596 31.76 -1.30 5.14
N CYS A 597 30.58 -1.91 5.21
CA CYS A 597 29.96 -2.25 6.49
C CYS A 597 30.57 -3.54 7.06
N LEU A 598 31.05 -3.48 8.30
CA LEU A 598 31.74 -4.58 8.97
C LEU A 598 30.93 -5.03 10.20
N CYS A 599 30.80 -6.33 10.48
CA CYS A 599 29.96 -6.82 11.59
C CYS A 599 30.59 -7.98 12.39
N ALA A 600 30.48 -7.91 13.72
CA ALA A 600 31.06 -8.88 14.66
C ALA A 600 30.39 -10.27 14.69
N ARG A 601 29.45 -10.57 13.78
CA ARG A 601 28.78 -11.88 13.74
C ARG A 601 29.72 -12.97 13.23
N ARG A 602 30.27 -13.79 14.13
CA ARG A 602 31.02 -15.02 13.81
C ARG A 602 30.05 -16.08 13.26
N THR A 603 30.28 -16.59 12.05
CA THR A 603 29.51 -17.70 11.49
C THR A 603 30.01 -19.05 12.02
N ARG A 604 29.09 -20.01 12.17
CA ARG A 604 29.44 -21.44 12.30
C ARG A 604 28.80 -22.19 11.13
N GLN A 605 29.48 -23.25 10.68
CA GLN A 605 29.28 -23.94 9.40
C GLN A 605 27.82 -24.08 8.91
N GLY A 606 27.61 -23.79 7.63
CA GLY A 606 26.59 -24.50 6.84
C GLY A 606 25.19 -23.87 6.73
N GLY A 607 25.02 -22.56 6.85
CA GLY A 607 23.70 -21.92 6.68
C GLY A 607 23.78 -20.46 6.25
N HIS A 608 22.88 -20.04 5.35
CA HIS A 608 22.73 -18.65 4.92
C HIS A 608 22.73 -17.67 6.10
N ALA A 609 23.36 -16.49 5.93
CA ALA A 609 22.92 -15.29 6.63
C ALA A 609 21.38 -15.20 6.46
N TYR A 610 20.59 -15.08 7.51
CA TYR A 610 20.75 -14.23 8.69
C TYR A 610 20.48 -14.98 10.00
N ASP A 611 20.97 -14.43 11.12
CA ASP A 611 20.75 -14.87 12.53
C ASP A 611 21.50 -16.15 12.98
N MET A 612 22.09 -16.30 14.19
CA MET A 612 22.19 -15.47 15.43
C MET A 612 23.57 -15.71 16.16
N ASN A 613 23.68 -15.26 17.42
CA ASN A 613 24.17 -16.07 18.56
C ASN A 613 25.63 -16.09 19.08
N HIS A 614 26.54 -15.16 18.73
CA HIS A 614 27.87 -15.08 19.42
C HIS A 614 28.18 -13.79 20.20
N SER A 615 27.51 -12.65 19.98
CA SER A 615 27.51 -11.51 20.92
C SER A 615 26.61 -11.77 22.17
N ALA A 616 26.58 -13.03 22.60
CA ALA A 616 25.51 -13.69 23.33
C ALA A 616 25.51 -13.43 24.85
N ARG A 617 25.82 -12.20 25.26
CA ARG A 617 25.81 -11.78 26.69
C ARG A 617 25.25 -10.37 26.94
N GLY A 618 24.82 -9.65 25.90
CA GLY A 618 24.42 -8.23 25.99
C GLY A 618 25.58 -7.28 26.29
N VAL A 619 26.82 -7.80 26.27
CA VAL A 619 28.07 -7.15 26.64
C VAL A 619 29.16 -7.63 25.67
N VAL A 620 29.96 -6.71 25.14
CA VAL A 620 31.14 -7.03 24.31
C VAL A 620 32.28 -7.47 25.24
N THR A 621 32.82 -8.68 25.03
CA THR A 621 33.88 -9.26 25.86
C THR A 621 35.28 -8.97 25.31
N PRO A 622 36.37 -9.17 26.11
CA PRO A 622 37.73 -9.00 25.62
C PRO A 622 38.09 -9.94 24.45
N GLU A 623 37.57 -11.17 24.44
CA GLU A 623 37.78 -12.15 23.36
C GLU A 623 37.11 -11.68 22.06
N ASP A 624 35.88 -11.14 22.14
CA ASP A 624 35.20 -10.54 20.98
C ASP A 624 36.00 -9.37 20.39
N LEU A 625 36.64 -8.55 21.24
CA LEU A 625 37.48 -7.43 20.82
C LEU A 625 38.81 -7.88 20.21
N GLU A 626 39.37 -9.01 20.65
CA GLU A 626 40.60 -9.59 20.10
C GLU A 626 40.35 -10.20 18.70
N ASP A 627 39.31 -11.04 18.55
CA ASP A 627 38.87 -11.57 17.25
C ASP A 627 38.51 -10.42 16.29
N TRP A 628 37.83 -9.38 16.78
CA TRP A 628 37.49 -8.18 16.00
C TRP A 628 38.73 -7.41 15.55
N ALA A 629 39.68 -7.15 16.44
CA ALA A 629 40.92 -6.44 16.11
C ALA A 629 41.75 -7.21 15.07
N GLN A 630 41.90 -8.53 15.25
CA GLN A 630 42.64 -9.38 14.34
C GLN A 630 41.97 -9.45 12.95
N GLY A 631 40.65 -9.62 12.92
CA GLY A 631 39.85 -9.58 11.68
C GLY A 631 39.96 -8.24 10.97
N LEU A 632 39.70 -7.12 11.67
CA LEU A 632 39.76 -5.77 11.10
C LEU A 632 41.15 -5.45 10.53
N ARG A 633 42.22 -5.75 11.27
CA ARG A 633 43.61 -5.56 10.80
C ARG A 633 43.92 -6.42 9.58
N ASN A 634 43.39 -7.64 9.51
CA ASN A 634 43.56 -8.51 8.35
C ASN A 634 42.83 -7.96 7.12
N PHE A 635 41.54 -7.65 7.25
CA PHE A 635 40.73 -7.03 6.20
C PHE A 635 41.36 -5.74 5.67
N LEU A 636 41.71 -4.80 6.55
CA LEU A 636 42.29 -3.51 6.16
C LEU A 636 43.62 -3.66 5.41
N ARG A 637 44.46 -4.65 5.75
CA ARG A 637 45.73 -4.91 5.03
C ARG A 637 45.52 -5.16 3.53
N HIS A 638 44.39 -5.75 3.16
CA HIS A 638 44.06 -6.08 1.77
C HIS A 638 43.10 -5.06 1.13
N ALA A 639 42.06 -4.63 1.87
CA ALA A 639 40.97 -3.81 1.36
C ALA A 639 41.17 -2.30 1.57
N GLY A 640 41.87 -1.88 2.64
CA GLY A 640 42.03 -0.48 3.06
C GLY A 640 42.41 0.51 1.95
N PRO A 641 43.38 0.20 1.05
CA PRO A 641 43.77 1.10 -0.04
C PRO A 641 42.68 1.42 -1.07
N TYR A 642 41.56 0.69 -1.04
CA TYR A 642 40.45 0.82 -2.00
C TYR A 642 39.18 1.40 -1.36
N LEU A 643 39.20 1.69 -0.05
CA LEU A 643 38.04 2.15 0.71
C LEU A 643 38.12 3.66 1.02
N THR A 644 36.96 4.31 0.99
CA THR A 644 36.76 5.68 1.46
C THR A 644 36.28 5.68 2.92
N CYS A 645 35.57 4.62 3.32
CA CYS A 645 34.93 4.52 4.63
C CYS A 645 34.80 3.06 5.09
N VAL A 646 34.86 2.85 6.41
CA VAL A 646 34.33 1.67 7.09
C VAL A 646 33.18 2.07 8.01
N GLU A 647 32.14 1.25 8.06
CA GLU A 647 30.98 1.42 8.95
C GLU A 647 30.96 0.28 9.98
N ILE A 648 30.98 0.64 11.27
CA ILE A 648 31.18 -0.29 12.37
C ILE A 648 29.84 -0.80 12.88
N PHE A 649 29.57 -2.06 12.55
CA PHE A 649 28.34 -2.82 12.76
C PHE A 649 27.17 -2.38 11.87
N ASN A 650 26.15 -3.24 11.79
CA ASN A 650 24.90 -3.00 11.08
C ASN A 650 23.74 -3.24 12.05
N GLU A 651 22.97 -2.20 12.34
CA GLU A 651 21.79 -2.24 13.21
C GLU A 651 22.01 -2.80 14.64
N PRO A 652 23.11 -2.46 15.34
CA PRO A 652 23.40 -2.97 16.68
C PRO A 652 22.33 -2.65 17.72
N ASN A 653 21.49 -1.63 17.47
CA ASN A 653 20.35 -1.28 18.30
C ASN A 653 19.20 -2.29 18.26
N CYS A 654 19.19 -3.25 17.31
CA CYS A 654 18.24 -4.37 17.28
C CYS A 654 18.85 -5.68 17.82
N TRP A 655 20.13 -5.69 18.20
CA TRP A 655 20.82 -6.92 18.61
C TRP A 655 20.44 -7.34 20.03
N LYS A 656 20.22 -8.65 20.20
CA LYS A 656 19.93 -9.30 21.48
C LYS A 656 20.81 -10.52 21.70
N ASP A 657 20.97 -10.88 22.97
CA ASP A 657 21.55 -12.15 23.38
C ASP A 657 20.47 -13.28 23.50
N PRO A 658 20.86 -14.54 23.78
CA PRO A 658 19.93 -15.67 23.88
C PRO A 658 18.90 -15.53 25.00
N GLU A 659 19.20 -14.74 26.04
CA GLU A 659 18.28 -14.40 27.13
C GLU A 659 17.38 -13.19 26.79
N GLY A 660 17.49 -12.67 25.56
CA GLY A 660 16.67 -11.57 25.04
C GLY A 660 17.06 -10.18 25.56
N ARG A 661 18.23 -10.01 26.18
CA ARG A 661 18.74 -8.70 26.63
C ARG A 661 19.33 -7.94 25.45
N PRO A 662 19.02 -6.63 25.27
CA PRO A 662 19.56 -5.82 24.18
C PRO A 662 21.03 -5.47 24.40
N LEU A 663 21.77 -5.23 23.31
CA LEU A 663 23.09 -4.59 23.39
C LEU A 663 22.96 -3.13 23.83
N HIS A 664 23.76 -2.71 24.82
CA HIS A 664 23.81 -1.31 25.26
C HIS A 664 24.77 -0.46 24.40
N GLY A 665 24.43 0.82 24.21
CA GLY A 665 25.26 1.75 23.43
C GLY A 665 26.69 1.90 23.95
N ARG A 666 26.86 1.99 25.27
CA ARG A 666 28.18 1.99 25.95
C ARG A 666 29.05 0.76 25.67
N ASP A 667 28.43 -0.39 25.39
CA ASP A 667 29.15 -1.64 25.12
C ASP A 667 29.55 -1.72 23.65
N TYR A 668 28.71 -1.18 22.75
CA TYR A 668 29.09 -0.91 21.35
C TYR A 668 30.29 0.05 21.23
N VAL A 669 30.35 1.12 22.05
CA VAL A 669 31.45 2.10 22.01
C VAL A 669 32.83 1.48 22.21
N LYS A 670 32.95 0.36 22.92
CA LYS A 670 34.22 -0.39 23.06
C LYS A 670 34.75 -0.86 21.71
N ALA A 671 33.89 -1.44 20.88
CA ALA A 671 34.24 -1.92 19.55
C ALA A 671 34.44 -0.75 18.57
N LEU A 672 33.62 0.30 18.65
CA LEU A 672 33.80 1.52 17.85
C LEU A 672 35.17 2.16 18.10
N LYS A 673 35.51 2.40 19.37
CA LYS A 673 36.78 3.02 19.76
C LYS A 673 37.99 2.21 19.28
N LEU A 674 37.97 0.89 19.52
CA LEU A 674 39.03 -0.02 19.04
C LEU A 674 39.14 0.01 17.51
N SER A 675 38.01 0.07 16.79
CA SER A 675 38.01 0.18 15.33
C SER A 675 38.61 1.50 14.86
N PHE A 676 38.25 2.61 15.52
CA PHE A 676 38.77 3.93 15.21
C PHE A 676 40.29 4.00 15.41
N GLU A 677 40.79 3.51 16.55
CA GLU A 677 42.23 3.43 16.84
C GLU A 677 42.98 2.61 15.78
N ILE A 678 42.48 1.43 15.40
CA ILE A 678 43.06 0.58 14.35
C ILE A 678 43.04 1.28 12.98
N CYS A 679 41.94 1.96 12.64
CA CYS A 679 41.84 2.70 11.38
C CYS A 679 42.84 3.85 11.33
N ARG A 680 43.00 4.62 12.43
CA ARG A 680 43.99 5.72 12.48
C ARG A 680 45.44 5.24 12.47
N GLU A 681 45.71 4.06 13.02
CA GLU A 681 47.03 3.42 12.94
C GLU A 681 47.39 2.99 11.50
N MET A 682 46.45 2.35 10.79
CA MET A 682 46.73 1.71 9.50
C MET A 682 46.42 2.58 8.27
N PHE A 683 45.36 3.38 8.32
CA PHE A 683 44.82 4.17 7.22
C PHE A 683 44.19 5.48 7.75
N PRO A 684 44.99 6.48 8.15
CA PRO A 684 44.50 7.68 8.85
C PRO A 684 43.50 8.54 8.08
N GLU A 685 43.42 8.40 6.76
CA GLU A 685 42.44 9.08 5.87
C GLU A 685 41.08 8.35 5.78
N LEU A 686 40.98 7.12 6.31
CA LEU A 686 39.78 6.28 6.21
C LEU A 686 38.71 6.78 7.20
N LYS A 687 37.53 7.14 6.70
CA LYS A 687 36.38 7.49 7.56
C LYS A 687 35.89 6.27 8.32
N VAL A 688 35.48 6.49 9.57
CA VAL A 688 34.86 5.50 10.46
C VAL A 688 33.45 6.00 10.81
N LEU A 689 32.43 5.30 10.34
CA LEU A 689 31.02 5.60 10.66
C LEU A 689 30.45 4.59 11.64
N GLY A 690 29.42 5.01 12.37
CA GLY A 690 28.61 4.15 13.21
C GLY A 690 27.45 4.91 13.83
N PRO A 691 26.51 4.27 14.53
CA PRO A 691 26.46 2.84 14.75
C PRO A 691 25.60 2.09 13.72
N SER A 692 25.17 2.71 12.60
CA SER A 692 24.23 2.11 11.64
C SER A 692 22.90 1.73 12.32
N ILE A 693 22.28 2.63 13.10
CA ILE A 693 20.99 2.31 13.77
C ILE A 693 19.88 2.04 12.76
N THR A 694 18.92 1.18 13.11
CA THR A 694 17.67 1.01 12.35
C THR A 694 16.48 1.61 13.09
N GLY A 695 15.62 2.34 12.39
CA GLY A 695 14.43 2.99 12.94
C GLY A 695 14.74 4.21 13.83
N ILE A 696 14.19 5.37 13.46
CA ILE A 696 14.39 6.67 14.14
C ILE A 696 13.23 7.13 15.08
N PRO A 697 12.18 6.35 15.44
CA PRO A 697 11.25 6.76 16.50
C PRO A 697 11.96 7.08 17.83
N LYS A 698 11.41 8.04 18.60
CA LYS A 698 11.98 8.50 19.88
C LYS A 698 12.33 7.36 20.85
N ALA A 699 11.54 6.28 20.86
CA ALA A 699 11.79 5.08 21.68
C ALA A 699 13.10 4.33 21.36
N ARG A 700 13.67 4.51 20.16
CA ARG A 700 14.93 3.90 19.70
C ARG A 700 16.16 4.81 19.90
N MET A 701 15.93 6.10 20.11
CA MET A 701 16.99 7.11 20.25
C MET A 701 17.83 6.96 21.52
N LYS A 702 17.33 6.23 22.53
CA LYS A 702 18.13 5.91 23.72
C LYS A 702 19.44 5.17 23.40
N PHE A 703 19.48 4.32 22.37
CA PHE A 703 20.76 3.69 21.98
C PHE A 703 21.77 4.73 21.47
N VAL A 704 21.32 5.75 20.75
CA VAL A 704 22.16 6.86 20.27
C VAL A 704 22.63 7.73 21.42
N GLU A 705 21.72 8.07 22.34
CA GLU A 705 22.04 8.79 23.59
C GLU A 705 23.12 8.03 24.39
N ASP A 706 22.92 6.72 24.64
CA ASP A 706 23.89 5.86 25.34
C ASP A 706 25.27 5.79 24.64
N VAL A 707 25.32 5.86 23.30
CA VAL A 707 26.57 5.89 22.52
C VAL A 707 27.27 7.25 22.66
N LEU A 708 26.53 8.35 22.53
CA LEU A 708 27.09 9.70 22.58
C LEU A 708 27.55 10.05 24.01
N GLU A 709 26.77 9.73 25.03
CA GLU A 709 27.14 9.90 26.45
C GLU A 709 28.36 9.06 26.86
N ALA A 710 28.58 7.92 26.23
CA ALA A 710 29.77 7.09 26.44
C ALA A 710 31.03 7.56 25.68
N GLY A 711 30.98 8.71 25.00
CA GLY A 711 32.10 9.27 24.22
C GLY A 711 32.24 8.69 22.81
N GLY A 712 31.21 8.01 22.29
CA GLY A 712 31.23 7.42 20.96
C GLY A 712 31.41 8.43 19.83
N GLY A 713 30.94 9.68 20.02
CA GLY A 713 31.09 10.78 19.04
C GLY A 713 32.56 11.13 18.73
N ASP A 714 33.46 11.00 19.71
CA ASP A 714 34.90 11.23 19.53
C ASP A 714 35.62 10.06 18.82
N CYS A 715 34.90 8.96 18.57
CA CYS A 715 35.42 7.73 17.97
C CYS A 715 34.79 7.44 16.59
N MET A 716 34.21 8.44 15.92
CA MET A 716 33.63 8.32 14.58
C MET A 716 33.73 9.65 13.80
N ASP A 717 33.78 9.59 12.47
CA ASP A 717 33.73 10.74 11.55
C ASP A 717 32.31 11.14 11.14
N GLY A 718 31.30 10.41 11.63
CA GLY A 718 29.91 10.70 11.38
C GLY A 718 28.98 9.60 11.89
N LEU A 719 27.75 10.00 12.21
CA LEU A 719 26.72 9.08 12.70
C LEU A 719 25.89 8.50 11.56
N SER A 720 25.83 7.17 11.48
CA SER A 720 25.08 6.46 10.43
C SER A 720 23.78 5.82 10.92
N PHE A 721 22.75 5.83 10.06
CA PHE A 721 21.38 5.41 10.40
C PHE A 721 20.55 4.95 9.19
N HIS A 722 19.50 4.18 9.45
CA HIS A 722 18.54 3.66 8.47
C HIS A 722 17.09 4.08 8.83
N PRO A 723 16.42 4.97 8.06
CA PRO A 723 15.06 5.47 8.34
C PRO A 723 13.94 4.48 7.97
N TYR A 724 14.12 3.19 8.27
CA TYR A 724 13.04 2.21 8.15
C TYR A 724 11.89 2.51 9.14
N GLY A 725 10.69 2.02 8.83
CA GLY A 725 9.49 2.21 9.66
C GLY A 725 8.76 3.56 9.52
N ALA A 726 9.47 4.66 9.23
CA ALA A 726 8.89 6.01 9.14
C ALA A 726 7.71 6.12 8.15
N ARG A 727 6.64 6.86 8.49
CA ARG A 727 5.55 7.21 7.55
C ARG A 727 6.12 8.03 6.39
N GLU A 728 5.47 7.96 5.22
CA GLU A 728 6.06 8.40 3.93
C GLU A 728 6.57 9.85 3.92
N ASP A 729 5.92 10.74 4.67
CA ASP A 729 6.25 12.17 4.74
C ASP A 729 6.96 12.60 6.06
N ASP A 730 7.17 11.68 7.00
CA ASP A 730 7.75 11.97 8.33
C ASP A 730 9.27 11.90 8.38
N VAL A 731 9.92 11.33 7.35
CA VAL A 731 11.37 11.09 7.32
C VAL A 731 12.16 12.37 7.56
N TYR A 732 11.73 13.51 7.03
CA TYR A 732 12.36 14.81 7.30
C TYR A 732 12.36 15.15 8.80
N LEU A 733 11.23 14.99 9.48
CA LEU A 733 11.10 15.31 10.91
C LEU A 733 11.91 14.35 11.78
N GLN A 734 11.94 13.06 11.43
CA GLN A 734 12.72 12.06 12.16
C GLN A 734 14.23 12.26 12.00
N VAL A 735 14.72 12.51 10.78
CA VAL A 735 16.14 12.79 10.53
C VAL A 735 16.53 14.14 11.13
N LYS A 736 15.64 15.14 11.13
CA LYS A 736 15.84 16.39 11.85
C LYS A 736 15.94 16.17 13.36
N TYR A 737 15.08 15.35 13.97
CA TYR A 737 15.18 15.01 15.40
C TYR A 737 16.53 14.35 15.73
N LEU A 738 17.00 13.41 14.89
CA LEU A 738 18.31 12.78 15.06
C LEU A 738 19.45 13.80 14.95
N ARG A 739 19.37 14.75 14.00
CA ARG A 739 20.33 15.86 13.89
C ARG A 739 20.32 16.75 15.12
N ASP A 740 19.14 17.16 15.60
CA ASP A 740 18.98 18.01 16.79
C ASP A 740 19.36 17.25 18.09
N LEU A 741 19.37 15.91 18.09
CA LEU A 741 19.95 15.08 19.16
C LEU A 741 21.48 15.06 19.09
N VAL A 742 22.06 14.74 17.92
CA VAL A 742 23.51 14.67 17.74
C VAL A 742 24.15 16.03 18.04
N GLU A 743 23.61 17.13 17.51
CA GLU A 743 24.13 18.48 17.73
C GLU A 743 24.15 18.90 19.22
N ARG A 744 23.25 18.36 20.05
CA ARG A 744 23.23 18.63 21.50
C ARG A 744 24.34 17.90 22.28
N HIS A 745 24.85 16.78 21.76
CA HIS A 745 25.87 15.97 22.44
C HIS A 745 27.27 16.09 21.77
N HIS A 746 27.32 16.26 20.45
CA HIS A 746 28.54 16.37 19.65
C HIS A 746 28.32 17.31 18.45
N PRO A 747 28.46 18.64 18.65
CA PRO A 747 28.20 19.65 17.62
C PRO A 747 29.00 19.44 16.34
N GLY A 748 28.33 19.49 15.19
CA GLY A 748 28.97 19.38 13.87
C GLY A 748 29.29 17.97 13.39
N LEU A 749 28.99 16.90 14.16
CA LEU A 749 29.17 15.52 13.72
C LEU A 749 28.22 15.22 12.53
N PRO A 750 28.72 14.89 11.32
CA PRO A 750 27.88 14.68 10.14
C PRO A 750 26.99 13.44 10.28
N LEU A 751 25.84 13.44 9.58
CA LEU A 751 24.95 12.28 9.51
C LEU A 751 25.02 11.61 8.13
N TYR A 752 24.88 10.28 8.12
CA TYR A 752 24.86 9.46 6.91
C TYR A 752 23.66 8.50 6.93
N CYS A 753 22.76 8.60 5.96
CA CYS A 753 21.66 7.67 5.74
C CYS A 753 22.20 6.48 4.94
N THR A 754 22.88 5.53 5.60
CA THR A 754 23.64 4.45 4.95
C THR A 754 22.79 3.31 4.40
N GLU A 755 21.50 3.24 4.73
CA GLU A 755 20.58 2.28 4.12
C GLU A 755 19.13 2.74 4.17
N VAL A 756 18.41 2.67 3.04
CA VAL A 756 16.95 2.73 3.02
C VAL A 756 16.35 2.08 1.76
N GLY A 757 15.30 1.30 1.92
CA GLY A 757 14.59 0.66 0.82
C GLY A 757 13.14 0.29 1.15
N MET A 758 12.42 -0.17 0.14
CA MET A 758 11.03 -0.64 0.24
C MET A 758 10.84 -1.87 -0.66
N PRO A 759 10.02 -2.86 -0.28
CA PRO A 759 9.57 -3.89 -1.20
C PRO A 759 8.42 -3.36 -2.06
N SER A 760 8.30 -3.80 -3.32
CA SER A 760 7.17 -3.44 -4.17
C SER A 760 5.84 -3.94 -3.59
N TYR A 761 4.78 -3.12 -3.64
CA TYR A 761 3.59 -3.29 -2.78
C TYR A 761 2.84 -4.63 -2.94
N GLN A 762 2.95 -5.28 -4.12
CA GLN A 762 2.41 -6.62 -4.37
C GLN A 762 2.99 -7.68 -3.41
N ASN A 763 4.24 -7.52 -2.96
CA ASN A 763 4.90 -8.45 -2.04
C ASN A 763 4.42 -8.31 -0.59
N ARG A 764 3.74 -7.22 -0.20
CA ARG A 764 3.26 -7.01 1.18
C ARG A 764 2.21 -8.04 1.60
N GLN A 765 1.34 -8.46 0.67
CA GLN A 765 0.39 -9.55 0.90
C GLN A 765 1.06 -10.93 1.01
N TYR A 766 2.30 -11.12 0.53
CA TYR A 766 3.01 -12.39 0.65
C TYR A 766 3.93 -12.43 1.89
N HIS A 767 4.56 -11.31 2.25
CA HIS A 767 5.41 -11.22 3.44
C HIS A 767 4.64 -11.38 4.76
N LEU A 768 3.37 -10.97 4.84
CA LEU A 768 2.55 -11.12 6.05
C LEU A 768 2.12 -12.58 6.34
N TYR A 769 2.17 -13.48 5.36
CA TYR A 769 1.77 -14.89 5.52
C TYR A 769 2.93 -15.89 5.48
N ALA A 770 4.07 -15.53 4.87
CA ALA A 770 5.25 -16.38 4.80
C ALA A 770 6.35 -15.85 5.73
N GLY A 771 6.35 -16.31 6.98
CA GLY A 771 7.44 -16.07 7.92
C GLY A 771 8.79 -16.43 7.29
N GLY A 772 9.69 -15.45 7.24
CA GLY A 772 11.07 -15.51 6.74
C GLY A 772 11.41 -16.63 5.75
N SER A 773 11.17 -16.43 4.45
CA SER A 773 11.81 -17.25 3.42
C SER A 773 12.20 -16.47 2.17
N SER A 774 13.36 -16.83 1.60
CA SER A 774 14.02 -16.30 0.40
C SER A 774 13.27 -16.57 -0.92
N ILE A 775 11.96 -16.72 -0.85
CA ILE A 775 11.12 -17.29 -1.91
C ILE A 775 10.25 -16.22 -2.60
N VAL A 776 9.90 -15.15 -1.88
CA VAL A 776 9.22 -13.96 -2.43
C VAL A 776 10.18 -13.13 -3.31
N GLN A 777 11.47 -13.28 -3.06
CA GLN A 777 12.58 -12.65 -3.76
C GLN A 777 12.60 -12.87 -5.29
N SER A 778 11.98 -13.93 -5.78
CA SER A 778 12.21 -14.48 -7.12
C SER A 778 11.00 -14.44 -8.06
N VAL A 779 9.79 -14.09 -7.58
CA VAL A 779 8.64 -13.69 -8.43
C VAL A 779 8.72 -12.18 -8.65
N ASN A 780 9.52 -11.81 -9.64
CA ASN A 780 9.95 -10.43 -9.80
C ASN A 780 8.96 -9.62 -10.68
N PRO A 781 8.27 -8.58 -10.15
CA PRO A 781 7.42 -7.71 -10.97
C PRO A 781 8.21 -6.87 -11.99
N PHE A 782 9.52 -6.67 -11.78
CA PHE A 782 10.44 -5.97 -12.70
C PHE A 782 10.77 -6.79 -13.99
N LEU A 783 10.06 -7.90 -14.26
CA LEU A 783 10.20 -8.70 -15.49
C LEU A 783 9.20 -8.35 -16.60
N THR A 784 8.35 -7.34 -16.41
CA THR A 784 7.49 -6.78 -17.47
C THR A 784 8.02 -5.44 -17.95
N ALA A 785 8.00 -5.20 -19.27
CA ALA A 785 8.43 -3.91 -19.81
C ALA A 785 7.55 -2.74 -19.31
N GLU A 786 6.25 -2.96 -19.16
CA GLU A 786 5.30 -2.00 -18.58
C GLU A 786 5.57 -1.75 -17.08
N VAL A 787 5.27 -0.53 -16.61
CA VAL A 787 5.49 -0.09 -15.22
C VAL A 787 4.28 -0.41 -14.35
N SER A 788 4.48 -1.20 -13.29
CA SER A 788 3.42 -1.52 -12.33
C SER A 788 3.20 -0.42 -11.28
N GLU A 789 1.99 -0.37 -10.71
CA GLU A 789 1.68 0.51 -9.57
C GLU A 789 2.59 0.27 -8.36
N GLY A 790 3.03 -0.98 -8.17
CA GLY A 790 3.98 -1.33 -7.13
C GLY A 790 5.36 -0.69 -7.30
N GLU A 791 5.78 -0.39 -8.53
CA GLU A 791 7.03 0.36 -8.80
C GLU A 791 6.83 1.86 -8.58
N ARG A 792 5.67 2.42 -9.00
CA ARG A 792 5.36 3.84 -8.81
C ARG A 792 5.36 4.24 -7.33
N VAL A 793 4.64 3.48 -6.49
CA VAL A 793 4.63 3.68 -5.02
C VAL A 793 6.03 3.55 -4.40
N GLN A 794 6.83 2.60 -4.88
CA GLN A 794 8.19 2.36 -4.39
C GLN A 794 9.15 3.51 -4.75
N ALA A 795 9.13 3.96 -6.01
CA ALA A 795 9.93 5.10 -6.46
C ALA A 795 9.53 6.39 -5.71
N ARG A 796 8.23 6.64 -5.58
CA ARG A 796 7.67 7.80 -4.88
C ARG A 796 8.24 7.94 -3.47
N ARG A 797 8.11 6.89 -2.65
CA ARG A 797 8.59 6.89 -1.28
C ARG A 797 10.12 6.98 -1.19
N LEU A 798 10.85 6.30 -2.07
CA LEU A 798 12.31 6.36 -2.06
C LEU A 798 12.83 7.77 -2.43
N MET A 799 12.22 8.44 -3.42
CA MET A 799 12.60 9.81 -3.78
C MET A 799 12.25 10.81 -2.69
N LYS A 800 11.10 10.68 -2.02
CA LYS A 800 10.77 11.50 -0.83
C LYS A 800 11.82 11.36 0.27
N ASN A 801 12.24 10.13 0.60
CA ASN A 801 13.29 9.88 1.59
C ASN A 801 14.63 10.53 1.19
N ALA A 802 14.99 10.43 -0.10
CA ALA A 802 16.22 11.02 -0.63
C ALA A 802 16.19 12.56 -0.62
N VAL A 803 15.07 13.17 -0.99
CA VAL A 803 14.83 14.62 -0.92
C VAL A 803 14.86 15.11 0.52
N ALA A 804 14.24 14.38 1.45
CA ALA A 804 14.29 14.70 2.89
C ALA A 804 15.73 14.67 3.42
N CYS A 805 16.51 13.64 3.13
CA CYS A 805 17.92 13.57 3.51
C CYS A 805 18.75 14.68 2.85
N LYS A 806 18.52 14.95 1.55
CA LYS A 806 19.20 16.04 0.82
C LYS A 806 18.88 17.43 1.38
N SER A 807 17.65 17.66 1.84
CA SER A 807 17.23 18.92 2.47
C SER A 807 17.93 19.21 3.80
N LEU A 808 18.46 18.17 4.44
CA LEU A 808 19.22 18.22 5.70
C LEU A 808 20.72 17.97 5.49
N ASP A 809 21.19 17.94 4.24
CA ASP A 809 22.57 17.61 3.84
C ASP A 809 23.12 16.30 4.48
N VAL A 810 22.26 15.25 4.47
CA VAL A 810 22.59 13.88 4.90
C VAL A 810 22.87 13.01 3.68
N GLU A 811 24.10 12.52 3.52
CA GLU A 811 24.49 11.63 2.42
C GLU A 811 23.63 10.36 2.43
N PHE A 812 23.13 9.95 1.27
CA PHE A 812 21.98 9.04 1.15
C PHE A 812 22.32 7.79 0.34
N PHE A 813 22.08 6.61 0.91
CA PHE A 813 22.30 5.32 0.28
C PHE A 813 21.01 4.53 0.17
N THR A 814 20.61 4.21 -1.06
CA THR A 814 19.46 3.37 -1.34
C THR A 814 19.82 1.88 -1.28
N HIS A 815 18.99 1.10 -0.56
CA HIS A 815 19.16 -0.33 -0.40
C HIS A 815 18.82 -1.06 -1.69
N HIS A 816 19.84 -1.69 -2.25
CA HIS A 816 19.77 -2.53 -3.42
C HIS A 816 20.51 -3.82 -3.18
N THR A 817 19.78 -4.92 -3.18
CA THR A 817 20.35 -6.20 -3.55
C THR A 817 20.40 -6.27 -5.07
N ASP A 818 21.54 -6.65 -5.62
CA ASP A 818 21.64 -6.97 -7.04
C ASP A 818 20.59 -8.04 -7.44
N GLY A 819 19.95 -7.86 -8.60
CA GLY A 819 19.15 -8.81 -9.41
C GLY A 819 18.00 -9.65 -8.81
N CYS A 820 17.93 -9.91 -7.51
CA CYS A 820 17.20 -11.07 -6.97
C CYS A 820 16.40 -10.83 -5.69
N THR A 821 16.07 -9.60 -5.27
CA THR A 821 15.10 -9.42 -4.18
C THR A 821 14.04 -8.36 -4.48
N ALA A 822 12.91 -8.45 -3.77
CA ALA A 822 11.80 -7.50 -3.89
C ALA A 822 12.18 -6.06 -3.46
N TRP A 823 13.32 -5.88 -2.81
CA TRP A 823 13.75 -4.62 -2.19
C TRP A 823 14.42 -3.68 -3.20
N GLY A 824 13.70 -2.63 -3.54
CA GLY A 824 14.22 -1.39 -4.11
C GLY A 824 14.88 -1.43 -5.50
N THR A 825 14.96 -2.56 -6.20
CA THR A 825 15.89 -2.71 -7.35
C THR A 825 15.78 -1.58 -8.38
N CYS A 826 16.83 -0.76 -8.51
CA CYS A 826 16.94 0.29 -9.52
C CYS A 826 17.15 -0.24 -10.95
N GLN A 827 17.33 -1.55 -11.14
CA GLN A 827 17.49 -2.18 -12.44
C GLN A 827 16.78 -3.53 -12.49
N ASP A 828 16.24 -3.88 -13.65
CA ASP A 828 15.77 -5.23 -13.91
C ASP A 828 16.94 -6.20 -14.17
N LEU A 829 16.61 -7.47 -14.38
CA LEU A 829 17.59 -8.53 -14.60
C LEU A 829 18.31 -8.44 -15.96
N THR A 830 17.81 -7.63 -16.90
CA THR A 830 18.52 -7.29 -18.16
C THR A 830 19.52 -6.14 -17.96
N GLY A 831 19.51 -5.50 -16.78
CA GLY A 831 20.30 -4.31 -16.48
C GLY A 831 19.68 -3.02 -17.01
N THR A 832 18.40 -3.02 -17.41
CA THR A 832 17.67 -1.80 -17.78
C THR A 832 17.12 -1.13 -16.52
N PRO A 833 17.12 0.22 -16.39
CA PRO A 833 16.52 0.87 -15.23
C PRO A 833 15.06 0.46 -15.00
N THR A 834 14.70 0.26 -13.74
CA THR A 834 13.28 0.19 -13.32
C THR A 834 12.69 1.59 -13.22
N PHE A 835 11.40 1.71 -12.91
CA PHE A 835 10.82 3.02 -12.60
C PHE A 835 11.51 3.69 -11.39
N VAL A 836 11.91 2.88 -10.39
CA VAL A 836 12.73 3.35 -9.25
C VAL A 836 14.09 3.84 -9.72
N GLY A 837 14.74 3.09 -10.63
CA GLY A 837 16.02 3.47 -11.23
C GLY A 837 15.95 4.78 -11.99
N ALA A 838 15.03 4.90 -12.94
CA ALA A 838 14.87 6.09 -13.75
C ALA A 838 14.61 7.34 -12.89
N ALA A 839 13.68 7.26 -11.92
CA ALA A 839 13.39 8.33 -10.97
C ALA A 839 14.63 8.73 -10.14
N TYR A 840 15.38 7.74 -9.63
CA TYR A 840 16.60 7.98 -8.86
C TYR A 840 17.70 8.66 -9.69
N ILE A 841 17.92 8.19 -10.93
CA ILE A 841 18.95 8.72 -11.83
C ILE A 841 18.63 10.16 -12.22
N PHE A 842 17.37 10.43 -12.54
CA PHE A 842 16.89 11.78 -12.85
C PHE A 842 17.09 12.73 -11.65
N MET A 843 16.60 12.37 -10.47
CA MET A 843 16.75 13.17 -9.25
C MET A 843 18.22 13.41 -8.87
N ASN A 844 19.08 12.38 -8.95
CA ASN A 844 20.50 12.48 -8.62
C ASN A 844 21.23 13.49 -9.55
N ARG A 845 20.91 13.47 -10.84
CA ARG A 845 21.45 14.43 -11.83
C ARG A 845 20.87 15.83 -11.63
N LEU A 846 19.56 15.96 -11.41
CA LEU A 846 18.90 17.25 -11.22
C LEU A 846 19.37 17.99 -9.95
N LEU A 847 19.61 17.25 -8.86
CA LEU A 847 20.09 17.76 -7.58
C LEU A 847 21.61 17.61 -7.41
N HIS A 848 22.35 17.42 -8.50
CA HIS A 848 23.82 17.39 -8.48
C HIS A 848 24.39 18.72 -7.99
N GLU A 849 25.27 18.65 -6.98
CA GLU A 849 25.87 19.80 -6.26
C GLU A 849 24.88 20.83 -5.69
N ALA A 850 23.57 20.61 -5.81
CA ALA A 850 22.57 21.53 -5.33
C ALA A 850 22.61 21.63 -3.79
N LYS A 851 22.64 22.84 -3.26
CA LYS A 851 22.69 23.12 -1.83
C LYS A 851 21.27 23.30 -1.28
N PRO A 852 20.92 22.67 -0.14
CA PRO A 852 19.62 22.86 0.46
C PRO A 852 19.45 24.30 0.97
N ARG A 853 18.28 24.88 0.71
CA ARG A 853 17.81 26.15 1.29
C ARG A 853 16.66 25.92 2.29
N GLY A 854 16.48 24.67 2.70
CA GLY A 854 15.49 24.22 3.69
C GLY A 854 14.10 23.94 3.10
N PRO A 855 13.13 23.58 3.96
CA PRO A 855 11.73 23.49 3.56
C PRO A 855 11.14 24.87 3.24
N LEU A 856 10.09 24.87 2.42
CA LEU A 856 9.29 26.03 2.04
C LEU A 856 7.99 26.06 2.86
N ALA A 857 7.66 27.21 3.46
CA ALA A 857 6.51 27.39 4.32
C ALA A 857 5.26 27.79 3.52
N ILE A 858 4.81 26.94 2.59
CA ILE A 858 3.66 27.23 1.72
C ILE A 858 2.33 26.88 2.42
N SER A 859 2.22 25.66 2.95
CA SER A 859 1.06 25.12 3.68
C SER A 859 1.40 23.73 4.25
N ASP A 860 0.63 23.24 5.22
CA ASP A 860 0.69 21.85 5.68
C ASP A 860 0.15 20.82 4.67
N ALA A 861 -0.63 21.27 3.67
CA ALA A 861 -1.16 20.45 2.58
C ALA A 861 -0.09 20.05 1.56
N LEU A 862 1.08 20.71 1.60
CA LEU A 862 2.21 20.40 0.74
C LEU A 862 3.42 19.95 1.57
N ARG A 863 4.32 19.23 0.90
CA ARG A 863 5.73 19.17 1.26
C ARG A 863 6.51 19.80 0.13
N ALA A 864 7.41 20.71 0.47
CA ALA A 864 8.11 21.54 -0.49
C ALA A 864 9.53 21.83 0.03
N PHE A 865 10.54 21.52 -0.78
CA PHE A 865 11.95 21.68 -0.44
C PHE A 865 12.67 22.48 -1.53
N HIS A 866 13.45 23.48 -1.14
CA HIS A 866 14.19 24.35 -2.06
C HIS A 866 15.69 23.99 -2.08
N PHE A 867 16.23 23.91 -3.29
CA PHE A 867 17.63 23.67 -3.58
C PHE A 867 18.16 24.70 -4.57
N GLU A 868 19.40 25.15 -4.36
CA GLU A 868 20.12 26.08 -5.23
C GLU A 868 21.26 25.34 -5.94
N LYS A 869 21.34 25.45 -7.27
CA LYS A 869 22.43 24.85 -8.06
C LYS A 869 23.66 25.78 -8.12
N PRO A 870 24.85 25.24 -8.43
CA PRO A 870 26.08 26.05 -8.56
C PRO A 870 26.03 27.14 -9.64
N ASP A 871 25.16 27.00 -10.65
CA ASP A 871 24.94 27.99 -11.71
C ASP A 871 24.00 29.15 -11.31
N GLY A 872 23.47 29.12 -10.08
CA GLY A 872 22.53 30.11 -9.55
C GLY A 872 21.05 29.78 -9.82
N SER A 873 20.75 28.80 -10.68
CA SER A 873 19.38 28.32 -10.89
C SER A 873 18.84 27.59 -9.66
N SER A 874 17.52 27.49 -9.53
CA SER A 874 16.87 26.87 -8.37
C SER A 874 15.96 25.70 -8.76
N VAL A 875 15.86 24.74 -7.85
CA VAL A 875 14.93 23.60 -7.93
C VAL A 875 14.06 23.59 -6.68
N ALA A 876 12.75 23.48 -6.86
CA ALA A 876 11.83 23.10 -5.80
C ALA A 876 11.32 21.69 -6.07
N VAL A 877 11.28 20.85 -5.03
CA VAL A 877 10.65 19.53 -5.09
C VAL A 877 9.42 19.55 -4.21
N LEU A 878 8.27 19.25 -4.83
CA LEU A 878 6.93 19.53 -4.31
C LEU A 878 6.08 18.25 -4.34
N TRP A 879 5.21 18.02 -3.36
CA TRP A 879 4.11 17.05 -3.45
C TRP A 879 2.97 17.39 -2.48
N ALA A 880 1.78 16.87 -2.76
CA ALA A 880 0.65 16.92 -1.83
C ALA A 880 0.89 15.95 -0.65
N ALA A 881 0.65 16.41 0.57
CA ALA A 881 0.94 15.67 1.81
C ALA A 881 -0.03 14.51 2.10
N GLU A 882 -1.12 14.40 1.32
CA GLU A 882 -2.12 13.33 1.40
C GLU A 882 -2.52 12.89 -0.02
N ALA A 883 -2.86 11.61 -0.19
CA ALA A 883 -3.04 11.02 -1.51
C ALA A 883 -4.39 11.32 -2.20
N ASP A 884 -5.40 11.76 -1.43
CA ASP A 884 -6.78 11.98 -1.90
C ASP A 884 -7.11 13.48 -2.12
N ILE A 885 -6.11 14.31 -2.42
CA ILE A 885 -6.27 15.77 -2.61
C ILE A 885 -6.08 16.16 -4.09
N ASP A 886 -7.09 16.81 -4.68
CA ASP A 886 -6.90 17.72 -5.83
C ASP A 886 -6.09 18.93 -5.33
N CYS A 887 -4.79 18.92 -5.58
CA CYS A 887 -3.89 19.97 -5.11
C CYS A 887 -3.16 20.62 -6.28
N ARG A 888 -3.32 21.93 -6.40
CA ARG A 888 -2.67 22.73 -7.45
C ARG A 888 -2.02 23.95 -6.83
N LEU A 889 -0.77 24.20 -7.19
CA LEU A 889 -0.01 25.38 -6.78
C LEU A 889 0.02 26.37 -7.94
N ARG A 890 -0.72 27.47 -7.81
CA ARG A 890 -0.72 28.57 -8.78
C ARG A 890 0.33 29.61 -8.42
N LEU A 891 1.21 29.92 -9.36
CA LEU A 891 2.29 30.90 -9.26
C LEU A 891 2.03 32.07 -10.20
N ASP A 892 2.29 33.29 -9.73
CA ASP A 892 2.13 34.53 -10.51
C ASP A 892 3.39 34.81 -11.35
N ALA A 893 3.72 33.85 -12.22
CA ALA A 893 4.89 33.84 -13.09
C ALA A 893 4.59 33.02 -14.36
N ARG A 894 5.31 33.29 -15.46
CA ARG A 894 5.02 32.67 -16.76
C ARG A 894 5.56 31.25 -16.86
N ALA A 895 4.87 30.41 -17.63
CA ALA A 895 5.26 29.02 -17.86
C ALA A 895 6.69 28.87 -18.43
N GLU A 896 7.12 29.81 -19.26
CA GLU A 896 8.45 29.85 -19.90
C GLU A 896 9.62 29.96 -18.91
N GLU A 897 9.37 30.45 -17.70
CA GLU A 897 10.39 30.64 -16.66
C GLU A 897 10.77 29.32 -15.96
N PHE A 898 9.97 28.27 -16.21
CA PHE A 898 10.06 26.98 -15.51
C PHE A 898 10.26 25.78 -16.44
N GLU A 899 10.89 24.75 -15.90
CA GLU A 899 10.70 23.37 -16.36
C GLU A 899 10.06 22.57 -15.23
N ILE A 900 9.02 21.80 -15.57
CA ILE A 900 8.34 20.90 -14.63
C ILE A 900 8.59 19.47 -15.09
N PHE A 901 9.03 18.62 -14.17
CA PHE A 901 9.22 17.20 -14.41
C PHE A 901 8.40 16.37 -13.43
N ASP A 902 7.75 15.33 -13.95
CA ASP A 902 7.09 14.31 -13.15
C ASP A 902 8.10 13.35 -12.50
N LEU A 903 7.62 12.44 -11.65
CA LEU A 903 8.45 11.44 -10.95
C LEU A 903 9.29 10.55 -11.89
N SER A 904 8.89 10.39 -13.15
CA SER A 904 9.65 9.61 -14.16
C SER A 904 10.80 10.39 -14.79
N GLY A 905 10.91 11.69 -14.49
CA GLY A 905 11.81 12.63 -15.15
C GLY A 905 11.30 13.13 -16.51
N ARG A 906 10.04 12.84 -16.89
CA ARG A 906 9.45 13.39 -18.11
C ARG A 906 9.00 14.83 -17.87
N GLN A 907 9.32 15.71 -18.82
CA GLN A 907 8.90 17.11 -18.77
C GLN A 907 7.39 17.23 -19.06
N THR A 908 6.66 17.96 -18.23
CA THR A 908 5.24 18.26 -18.40
C THR A 908 5.07 19.57 -19.19
N ALA A 909 4.16 19.58 -20.17
CA ALA A 909 3.82 20.80 -20.89
C ALA A 909 2.89 21.69 -20.05
N LEU A 910 3.18 22.99 -20.01
CA LEU A 910 2.35 24.00 -19.34
C LEU A 910 1.52 24.79 -20.37
N PRO A 911 0.24 25.09 -20.08
CA PRO A 911 -0.57 25.96 -20.93
C PRO A 911 -0.12 27.43 -20.81
N ASP A 912 0.16 28.07 -21.94
CA ASP A 912 0.57 29.47 -21.99
C ASP A 912 -0.61 30.39 -21.63
N SER A 913 -0.62 30.89 -20.39
CA SER A 913 -1.77 31.59 -19.80
C SER A 913 -1.37 32.73 -18.84
N GLY A 914 -0.10 33.14 -18.84
CA GLY A 914 0.43 34.23 -18.00
C GLY A 914 0.59 33.89 -16.51
N GLN A 915 -0.11 32.89 -15.99
CA GLN A 915 0.10 32.29 -14.67
C GLN A 915 0.49 30.82 -14.82
N THR A 916 1.33 30.30 -13.92
CA THR A 916 1.74 28.90 -13.93
C THR A 916 0.91 28.12 -12.91
N VAL A 917 0.29 27.02 -13.33
CA VAL A 917 -0.40 26.08 -12.42
C VAL A 917 0.38 24.77 -12.40
N VAL A 918 0.92 24.43 -11.24
CA VAL A 918 1.60 23.15 -10.99
C VAL A 918 0.58 22.17 -10.42
N GLU A 919 0.28 21.11 -11.17
CA GLU A 919 -0.50 19.96 -10.69
C GLU A 919 0.34 19.16 -9.69
N LEU A 920 -0.23 18.83 -8.52
CA LEU A 920 0.46 18.13 -7.45
C LEU A 920 -0.38 16.95 -6.94
N ASP A 921 0.11 15.74 -7.16
CA ASP A 921 -0.39 14.54 -6.50
C ASP A 921 0.51 14.21 -5.28
N HIS A 922 0.38 13.00 -4.72
CA HIS A 922 1.25 12.51 -3.66
C HIS A 922 2.71 12.28 -4.11
N SER A 923 3.02 12.44 -5.40
CA SER A 923 4.32 12.13 -5.99
C SER A 923 5.22 13.36 -6.09
N PRO A 924 6.54 13.22 -5.89
CA PRO A 924 7.47 14.33 -6.12
C PRO A 924 7.39 14.88 -7.55
N VAL A 925 7.03 16.15 -7.65
CA VAL A 925 7.12 16.99 -8.84
C VAL A 925 8.33 17.92 -8.68
N TYR A 926 9.11 18.07 -9.75
CA TYR A 926 10.34 18.86 -9.75
C TYR A 926 10.14 20.12 -10.59
N LEU A 927 10.19 21.28 -9.95
CA LEU A 927 10.05 22.59 -10.58
C LEU A 927 11.41 23.29 -10.62
N VAL A 928 11.92 23.57 -11.82
CA VAL A 928 13.23 24.21 -12.04
C VAL A 928 13.01 25.63 -12.56
N ALA A 929 13.50 26.64 -11.83
CA ALA A 929 13.51 28.03 -12.30
C ALA A 929 14.87 28.36 -12.93
N LYS A 930 14.85 28.83 -14.18
CA LYS A 930 16.06 29.06 -14.98
C LYS A 930 16.74 30.41 -14.71
N THR A 931 15.94 31.44 -14.47
CA THR A 931 16.38 32.85 -14.50
C THR A 931 16.16 33.61 -13.20
N MET A 932 15.35 33.08 -12.27
CA MET A 932 15.09 33.68 -10.97
C MET A 932 16.24 33.42 -10.00
N SER A 933 16.59 34.42 -9.18
CA SER A 933 17.48 34.17 -8.05
C SER A 933 16.82 33.25 -7.01
N PRO A 934 17.60 32.56 -6.16
CA PRO A 934 17.06 31.70 -5.10
C PRO A 934 16.12 32.43 -4.13
N VAL A 935 16.32 33.73 -3.91
CA VAL A 935 15.46 34.54 -3.02
C VAL A 935 14.12 34.85 -3.70
N GLU A 936 14.13 35.26 -4.97
CA GLU A 936 12.91 35.53 -5.75
C GLU A 936 12.08 34.25 -5.93
N PHE A 937 12.73 33.14 -6.26
CA PHE A 937 12.06 31.85 -6.42
C PHE A 937 11.42 31.35 -5.12
N ARG A 938 12.11 31.50 -3.98
CA ARG A 938 11.52 31.21 -2.66
C ARG A 938 10.31 32.08 -2.39
N ALA A 939 10.42 33.39 -2.59
CA ALA A 939 9.33 34.34 -2.34
C ALA A 939 8.11 34.06 -3.24
N LEU A 940 8.32 33.67 -4.50
CA LEU A 940 7.26 33.26 -5.42
C LEU A 940 6.53 32.00 -4.92
N LEU A 941 7.26 30.99 -4.45
CA LEU A 941 6.67 29.73 -3.98
C LEU A 941 5.92 29.89 -2.66
N GLU A 942 6.48 30.62 -1.70
CA GLU A 942 5.83 30.92 -0.42
C GLU A 942 4.66 31.91 -0.59
N GLY A 943 4.70 32.76 -1.63
CA GLY A 943 3.58 33.59 -2.09
C GLY A 943 2.55 32.86 -2.96
N GLY A 944 2.82 31.62 -3.38
CA GLY A 944 1.97 30.84 -4.28
C GLY A 944 0.57 30.59 -3.72
N ARG A 945 -0.40 30.30 -4.59
CA ARG A 945 -1.81 30.09 -4.21
C ARG A 945 -2.20 28.63 -4.39
N ILE A 946 -2.47 27.95 -3.28
CA ILE A 946 -3.04 26.60 -3.29
C ILE A 946 -4.52 26.68 -3.68
N ILE A 947 -4.91 25.86 -4.67
CA ILE A 947 -6.28 25.72 -5.16
C ILE A 947 -6.64 24.23 -5.30
N GLY A 948 -7.94 23.92 -5.37
CA GLY A 948 -8.45 22.55 -5.50
C GLY A 948 -8.69 21.82 -4.17
N ILE A 949 -7.97 22.18 -3.09
CA ILE A 949 -7.99 21.39 -1.86
C ILE A 949 -9.38 21.33 -1.21
N LYS A 950 -9.85 20.09 -0.96
CA LYS A 950 -11.20 19.80 -0.45
C LYS A 950 -11.46 20.32 0.97
N ASN A 951 -10.44 20.29 1.83
CA ASN A 951 -10.50 20.68 3.24
C ASN A 951 -9.53 21.85 3.50
N PRO A 952 -9.88 23.11 3.18
CA PRO A 952 -9.00 24.27 3.37
C PRO A 952 -8.73 24.64 4.85
N LEU A 953 -9.53 24.13 5.77
CA LEU A 953 -9.31 24.19 7.21
C LEU A 953 -9.36 22.76 7.77
N LEU A 954 -8.34 22.36 8.53
CA LEU A 954 -8.40 21.19 9.39
C LEU A 954 -9.03 21.61 10.72
N VAL A 955 -9.93 20.79 11.26
CA VAL A 955 -10.46 20.96 12.61
C VAL A 955 -10.25 19.64 13.34
N ASP A 956 -9.44 19.64 14.39
CA ASP A 956 -9.22 18.49 15.27
C ASP A 956 -9.97 18.70 16.58
N LEU A 957 -10.76 17.70 16.98
CA LEU A 957 -11.66 17.75 18.12
C LEU A 957 -11.28 16.62 19.08
N ARG A 958 -10.89 16.96 20.31
CA ARG A 958 -10.49 15.98 21.32
C ARG A 958 -11.14 16.29 22.66
N VAL A 959 -11.55 15.25 23.39
CA VAL A 959 -12.00 15.39 24.78
C VAL A 959 -10.78 15.47 25.69
N LEU A 960 -10.78 16.45 26.61
CA LEU A 960 -9.76 16.60 27.66
C LEU A 960 -10.30 16.24 29.06
N GLY A 961 -11.60 16.01 29.19
CA GLY A 961 -12.25 15.51 30.39
C GLY A 961 -13.77 15.67 30.32
N PRO A 962 -14.52 15.27 31.37
CA PRO A 962 -15.99 15.23 31.34
C PRO A 962 -16.69 16.57 31.11
N GLN A 963 -15.96 17.70 31.16
CA GLN A 963 -16.48 19.07 31.01
C GLN A 963 -15.56 19.96 30.16
N LYS A 964 -14.57 19.37 29.46
CA LYS A 964 -13.51 20.08 28.73
C LYS A 964 -13.25 19.38 27.40
N VAL A 965 -13.33 20.11 26.30
CA VAL A 965 -12.81 19.69 24.99
C VAL A 965 -11.76 20.66 24.48
N ILE A 966 -10.99 20.25 23.48
CA ILE A 966 -10.13 21.12 22.69
C ILE A 966 -10.56 21.07 21.23
N VAL A 967 -10.75 22.25 20.65
CA VAL A 967 -10.98 22.49 19.23
C VAL A 967 -9.72 23.11 18.66
N ASP A 968 -8.92 22.37 17.91
CA ASP A 968 -7.74 22.90 17.23
C ASP A 968 -8.04 23.11 15.74
N MET A 969 -7.98 24.36 15.29
CA MET A 969 -8.22 24.74 13.90
C MET A 969 -6.90 25.04 13.23
N ARG A 970 -6.64 24.47 12.06
CA ARG A 970 -5.41 24.70 11.30
C ARG A 970 -5.67 25.09 9.87
N ASN A 971 -5.08 26.20 9.44
CA ASN A 971 -5.24 26.73 8.09
C ASN A 971 -4.37 25.97 7.09
N ARG A 972 -5.00 25.37 6.07
CA ARG A 972 -4.34 24.60 4.99
C ARG A 972 -4.18 25.37 3.69
N LEU A 973 -4.61 26.62 3.64
CA LEU A 973 -4.39 27.52 2.51
C LEU A 973 -3.11 28.34 2.71
N SER A 974 -2.52 28.79 1.60
CA SER A 974 -1.37 29.69 1.57
C SER A 974 -1.77 31.18 1.67
N ILE A 975 -2.93 31.47 2.29
CA ILE A 975 -3.42 32.81 2.63
C ILE A 975 -3.98 32.79 4.06
N PRO A 976 -3.91 33.90 4.82
CA PRO A 976 -4.66 34.04 6.06
C PRO A 976 -6.16 33.84 5.84
N ILE A 977 -6.85 33.23 6.80
CA ILE A 977 -8.30 33.03 6.77
C ILE A 977 -8.97 33.50 8.07
N ALA A 978 -10.17 34.05 7.95
CA ALA A 978 -11.09 34.23 9.06
C ALA A 978 -12.00 33.00 9.17
N VAL A 979 -12.22 32.50 10.38
CA VAL A 979 -13.12 31.37 10.67
C VAL A 979 -14.22 31.87 11.61
N ALA A 980 -15.48 31.80 11.19
CA ALA A 980 -16.62 32.15 12.02
C ALA A 980 -17.64 31.02 12.01
N GLY A 981 -17.89 30.39 13.17
CA GLY A 981 -18.75 29.21 13.24
C GLY A 981 -19.12 28.80 14.65
N GLN A 982 -19.65 27.58 14.74
CA GLN A 982 -20.10 26.94 15.95
C GLN A 982 -19.70 25.46 15.89
N ALA A 983 -19.03 24.99 16.94
CA ALA A 983 -18.93 23.58 17.22
C ALA A 983 -20.14 23.16 18.09
N THR A 984 -20.73 22.02 17.78
CA THR A 984 -21.76 21.36 18.58
C THR A 984 -21.23 20.02 19.06
N ILE A 985 -21.53 19.68 20.31
CA ILE A 985 -21.23 18.38 20.91
C ILE A 985 -22.58 17.76 21.29
N GLU A 986 -22.87 16.58 20.78
CA GLU A 986 -24.02 15.78 21.18
C GLU A 986 -23.54 14.58 22.01
N ALA A 987 -24.01 14.53 23.26
CA ALA A 987 -23.63 13.48 24.20
C ALA A 987 -24.83 13.15 25.09
N GLY A 988 -25.20 11.87 25.18
CA GLY A 988 -26.31 11.42 26.03
C GLY A 988 -27.68 12.01 25.68
N GLY A 989 -27.86 12.57 24.47
CA GLY A 989 -29.08 13.25 24.04
C GLY A 989 -29.15 14.75 24.36
N GLU A 990 -28.07 15.35 24.87
CA GLU A 990 -27.94 16.81 25.04
C GLU A 990 -27.01 17.41 23.98
N THR A 991 -27.42 18.54 23.37
CA THR A 991 -26.61 19.31 22.41
C THR A 991 -25.97 20.53 23.08
N ILE A 992 -24.64 20.61 23.07
CA ILE A 992 -23.84 21.71 23.64
C ILE A 992 -23.29 22.56 22.49
N GLY A 993 -23.73 23.81 22.38
CA GLY A 993 -23.25 24.76 21.36
C GLY A 993 -22.09 25.63 21.84
N LEU A 994 -20.99 25.64 21.08
CA LEU A 994 -19.74 26.33 21.38
C LEU A 994 -19.40 27.31 20.23
N PRO A 995 -19.45 28.64 20.42
CA PRO A 995 -19.08 29.59 19.38
C PRO A 995 -17.57 29.56 19.13
N VAL A 996 -17.17 29.45 17.86
CA VAL A 996 -15.76 29.37 17.44
C VAL A 996 -15.51 30.47 16.42
N ASN A 997 -14.80 31.52 16.85
CA ASN A 997 -14.47 32.67 16.01
C ASN A 997 -12.97 32.96 16.08
N VAL A 998 -12.33 32.98 14.92
CA VAL A 998 -10.92 33.33 14.71
C VAL A 998 -10.89 34.42 13.65
N ALA A 999 -10.54 35.65 14.03
CA ALA A 999 -10.55 36.79 13.11
C ALA A 999 -9.50 36.66 12.01
N GLU A 1000 -8.36 36.05 12.32
CA GLU A 1000 -7.27 35.78 11.39
C GLU A 1000 -6.49 34.54 11.86
N LEU A 1001 -6.29 33.58 10.96
CA LEU A 1001 -5.48 32.38 11.13
C LEU A 1001 -4.49 32.30 9.97
N ALA A 1002 -3.20 32.48 10.25
CA ALA A 1002 -2.16 32.50 9.22
C ALA A 1002 -1.93 31.11 8.60
N PRO A 1003 -1.32 31.01 7.40
CA PRO A 1003 -1.02 29.73 6.75
C PRO A 1003 -0.24 28.76 7.66
N GLY A 1004 -0.74 27.54 7.83
CA GLY A 1004 -0.08 26.48 8.63
C GLY A 1004 -0.19 26.62 10.15
N ASP A 1005 -0.61 27.78 10.67
CA ASP A 1005 -0.85 28.00 12.11
C ASP A 1005 -2.01 27.14 12.61
N SER A 1006 -1.86 26.62 13.83
CA SER A 1006 -2.93 25.97 14.58
C SER A 1006 -3.45 26.88 15.70
N HIS A 1007 -4.70 26.68 16.10
CA HIS A 1007 -5.43 27.56 17.01
C HIS A 1007 -6.21 26.77 18.06
N PRO A 1008 -5.51 26.10 19.00
CA PRO A 1008 -6.15 25.29 20.03
C PRO A 1008 -7.01 26.14 20.96
N ARG A 1009 -8.31 25.84 20.97
CA ARG A 1009 -9.31 26.40 21.90
C ARG A 1009 -9.81 25.31 22.83
N VAL A 1010 -9.33 25.34 24.07
CA VAL A 1010 -9.95 24.58 25.15
C VAL A 1010 -11.28 25.24 25.49
N VAL A 1011 -12.37 24.48 25.41
CA VAL A 1011 -13.72 24.96 25.70
C VAL A 1011 -14.31 24.12 26.84
N ALA A 1012 -14.74 24.81 27.89
CA ALA A 1012 -15.38 24.22 29.05
C ALA A 1012 -16.91 24.41 28.98
N PHE A 1013 -17.65 23.40 29.42
CA PHE A 1013 -19.12 23.38 29.41
C PHE A 1013 -19.68 22.87 30.75
N LYS A 1014 -20.94 23.20 31.06
CA LYS A 1014 -21.51 22.99 32.41
C LYS A 1014 -22.01 21.56 32.65
N GLN A 1015 -22.51 20.92 31.60
CA GLN A 1015 -22.96 19.54 31.58
C GLN A 1015 -21.76 18.60 31.71
N LYS A 1016 -21.95 17.41 32.28
CA LYS A 1016 -20.91 16.36 32.29
C LYS A 1016 -21.23 15.35 31.21
N ILE A 1017 -20.32 15.17 30.25
CA ILE A 1017 -20.39 14.01 29.35
C ILE A 1017 -19.96 12.75 30.12
N ALA A 1018 -20.63 11.63 29.85
CA ALA A 1018 -20.26 10.32 30.36
C ALA A 1018 -19.39 9.57 29.34
N SER A 1019 -18.77 8.46 29.75
CA SER A 1019 -18.14 7.53 28.81
C SER A 1019 -19.18 6.97 27.82
N GLY A 1020 -18.85 6.93 26.54
CA GLY A 1020 -19.75 6.49 25.47
C GLY A 1020 -19.48 7.22 24.15
N MET A 1021 -20.41 7.10 23.20
CA MET A 1021 -20.35 7.84 21.95
C MET A 1021 -20.61 9.32 22.20
N VAL A 1022 -19.72 10.16 21.68
CA VAL A 1022 -19.83 11.62 21.66
C VAL A 1022 -19.73 12.05 20.21
N ASP A 1023 -20.83 12.58 19.68
CA ASP A 1023 -20.87 13.13 18.34
C ASP A 1023 -20.45 14.60 18.38
N PHE A 1024 -19.52 14.95 17.50
CA PHE A 1024 -19.10 16.32 17.28
C PHE A 1024 -19.55 16.75 15.90
N GLU A 1025 -20.01 17.99 15.80
CA GLU A 1025 -20.20 18.67 14.54
C GLU A 1025 -19.55 20.07 14.61
N PHE A 1026 -18.91 20.50 13.53
CA PHE A 1026 -18.46 21.87 13.34
C PHE A 1026 -19.16 22.43 12.11
N ARG A 1027 -19.85 23.56 12.26
CA ARG A 1027 -20.43 24.33 11.15
C ARG A 1027 -19.90 25.76 11.20
N GLY A 1028 -19.33 26.24 10.10
CA GLY A 1028 -18.80 27.59 10.04
C GLY A 1028 -18.66 28.12 8.62
N LYS A 1029 -18.19 29.36 8.52
CA LYS A 1029 -17.80 30.01 7.27
C LYS A 1029 -16.33 30.39 7.31
N LEU A 1030 -15.67 30.17 6.18
CA LEU A 1030 -14.33 30.66 5.89
C LEU A 1030 -14.45 31.98 5.13
N ASN A 1031 -13.79 33.02 5.63
CA ASN A 1031 -13.83 34.39 5.10
C ASN A 1031 -15.26 34.96 4.93
N GLY A 1032 -16.24 34.44 5.66
CA GLY A 1032 -17.65 34.83 5.59
C GLY A 1032 -18.43 34.26 4.39
N GLU A 1033 -17.77 33.57 3.45
CA GLU A 1033 -18.37 33.11 2.20
C GLU A 1033 -18.52 31.59 2.14
N ALA A 1034 -17.40 30.85 2.18
CA ALA A 1034 -17.40 29.40 1.96
C ALA A 1034 -17.85 28.64 3.21
N GLU A 1035 -18.92 27.87 3.10
CA GLU A 1035 -19.43 27.05 4.21
C GLU A 1035 -18.57 25.80 4.42
N LEU A 1036 -18.22 25.53 5.68
CA LEU A 1036 -17.51 24.34 6.11
C LEU A 1036 -18.40 23.60 7.11
N ALA A 1037 -18.63 22.31 6.84
CA ALA A 1037 -19.26 21.38 7.77
C ALA A 1037 -18.36 20.16 7.95
N MET A 1038 -18.16 19.74 9.19
CA MET A 1038 -17.43 18.53 9.57
C MET A 1038 -18.18 17.85 10.70
N SER A 1039 -18.20 16.52 10.72
CA SER A 1039 -18.64 15.76 11.88
C SER A 1039 -17.67 14.63 12.22
N GLN A 1040 -17.62 14.26 13.50
CA GLN A 1040 -16.73 13.26 14.04
C GLN A 1040 -17.39 12.59 15.25
N THR A 1041 -17.54 11.27 15.21
CA THR A 1041 -17.97 10.48 16.39
C THR A 1041 -16.73 9.97 17.12
N LEU A 1042 -16.60 10.27 18.41
CA LEU A 1042 -15.58 9.70 19.29
C LEU A 1042 -16.23 8.70 20.27
N ASN A 1043 -15.56 7.59 20.55
CA ASN A 1043 -16.00 6.64 21.58
C ASN A 1043 -15.18 6.89 22.86
N VAL A 1044 -15.64 7.83 23.67
CA VAL A 1044 -14.86 8.40 24.77
C VAL A 1044 -14.96 7.54 26.02
N VAL A 1045 -13.83 7.29 26.68
CA VAL A 1045 -13.80 6.58 27.97
C VAL A 1045 -12.96 7.34 28.98
N PHE A 1046 -13.52 7.61 30.16
CA PHE A 1046 -12.77 8.26 31.24
C PHE A 1046 -12.04 7.25 32.11
N CYS A 1047 -10.72 7.42 32.25
CA CYS A 1047 -9.87 6.65 33.15
C CYS A 1047 -9.67 7.45 34.44
N HIS A 1048 -10.02 6.85 35.58
CA HIS A 1048 -10.12 7.55 36.87
C HIS A 1048 -8.82 7.45 37.67
N PRO A 1049 -8.44 8.50 38.43
CA PRO A 1049 -7.31 8.41 39.35
C PRO A 1049 -7.66 7.45 40.49
N VAL A 1050 -6.73 6.54 40.82
CA VAL A 1050 -6.91 5.53 41.89
C VAL A 1050 -5.82 5.65 42.96
N ALA A 1051 -6.15 5.19 44.17
CA ALA A 1051 -5.21 5.13 45.30
C ALA A 1051 -4.90 3.67 45.64
N GLU A 1052 -3.64 3.27 45.46
CA GLU A 1052 -3.07 1.97 45.83
C GLU A 1052 -3.96 0.73 45.55
N ILE A 1053 -4.25 0.48 44.27
CA ILE A 1053 -4.92 -0.76 43.82
C ILE A 1053 -4.04 -1.97 44.11
N LYS A 1054 -4.62 -3.02 44.70
CA LYS A 1054 -3.95 -4.28 45.02
C LYS A 1054 -4.31 -5.33 43.98
N ILE A 1055 -3.32 -5.75 43.20
CA ILE A 1055 -3.49 -6.80 42.20
C ILE A 1055 -3.54 -8.17 42.86
N ASP A 1056 -4.69 -8.51 43.45
CA ASP A 1056 -4.92 -9.77 44.15
C ASP A 1056 -6.20 -10.48 43.71
N GLY A 1057 -7.10 -9.84 42.98
CA GLY A 1057 -8.36 -10.37 42.44
C GLY A 1057 -9.58 -10.10 43.31
N ASP A 1058 -9.45 -9.33 44.39
CA ASP A 1058 -10.56 -8.74 45.16
C ASP A 1058 -10.89 -7.33 44.61
N LEU A 1059 -12.07 -7.16 44.03
CA LEU A 1059 -12.46 -5.90 43.36
C LEU A 1059 -13.05 -4.84 44.31
N THR A 1060 -12.77 -4.92 45.62
CA THR A 1060 -13.34 -3.99 46.62
C THR A 1060 -12.69 -2.60 46.61
N ASP A 1061 -11.42 -2.47 46.23
CA ASP A 1061 -10.74 -1.19 46.04
C ASP A 1061 -11.24 -0.41 44.80
N TRP A 1062 -11.71 -1.12 43.78
CA TRP A 1062 -12.38 -0.57 42.59
C TRP A 1062 -13.77 0.03 42.85
N ALA A 1063 -14.35 -0.10 44.06
CA ALA A 1063 -15.74 0.28 44.34
C ALA A 1063 -16.11 1.77 44.12
N LYS A 1064 -15.11 2.65 43.92
CA LYS A 1064 -15.31 4.08 43.59
C LYS A 1064 -15.08 4.41 42.11
N VAL A 1065 -14.60 3.45 41.32
CA VAL A 1065 -14.36 3.60 39.88
C VAL A 1065 -15.60 3.12 39.13
N PRO A 1066 -16.16 3.89 38.17
CA PRO A 1066 -17.23 3.41 37.31
C PRO A 1066 -16.80 2.23 36.44
N SER A 1067 -17.68 1.23 36.28
CA SER A 1067 -17.50 0.15 35.32
C SER A 1067 -18.01 0.52 33.93
N LEU A 1068 -17.38 -0.05 32.91
CA LEU A 1068 -17.93 -0.23 31.57
C LEU A 1068 -18.64 -1.59 31.53
N GLU A 1069 -19.95 -1.59 31.30
CA GLU A 1069 -20.76 -2.80 31.17
C GLU A 1069 -20.70 -3.32 29.72
N MET A 1070 -20.55 -4.64 29.55
CA MET A 1070 -20.48 -5.30 28.24
C MET A 1070 -21.37 -6.55 28.24
N GLY A 1071 -22.35 -6.59 27.34
CA GLY A 1071 -23.28 -7.71 27.18
C GLY A 1071 -23.60 -8.01 25.72
N ALA A 1072 -24.83 -8.43 25.45
CA ALA A 1072 -25.26 -8.88 24.12
C ALA A 1072 -25.08 -7.85 22.98
N ASP A 1073 -25.07 -6.55 23.29
CA ASP A 1073 -24.79 -5.46 22.34
C ASP A 1073 -23.31 -5.40 21.89
N ARG A 1074 -22.40 -6.01 22.66
CA ARG A 1074 -20.95 -6.08 22.40
C ARG A 1074 -20.47 -7.46 21.96
N LEU A 1075 -21.39 -8.41 21.78
CA LEU A 1075 -21.09 -9.80 21.44
C LEU A 1075 -20.62 -9.96 19.99
N ILE A 1076 -19.65 -10.86 19.79
CA ILE A 1076 -19.14 -11.29 18.50
C ILE A 1076 -19.26 -12.81 18.41
N VAL A 1077 -20.19 -13.30 17.60
CA VAL A 1077 -20.31 -14.74 17.32
C VAL A 1077 -19.30 -15.14 16.24
N LEU A 1078 -18.40 -16.06 16.56
CA LEU A 1078 -17.30 -16.48 15.68
C LEU A 1078 -17.48 -17.90 15.14
N SER A 1079 -18.22 -18.73 15.87
CA SER A 1079 -18.74 -20.03 15.45
C SER A 1079 -20.28 -20.01 15.45
N PRO A 1080 -20.96 -19.60 14.35
CA PRO A 1080 -22.43 -19.49 14.31
C PRO A 1080 -23.17 -20.83 14.49
N ASP A 1081 -22.44 -21.93 14.36
CA ASP A 1081 -22.84 -23.32 14.57
C ASP A 1081 -22.77 -23.77 16.05
N ARG A 1082 -22.21 -22.94 16.95
CA ARG A 1082 -21.83 -23.27 18.34
C ARG A 1082 -21.98 -22.03 19.25
N GLY A 1083 -23.11 -21.34 19.17
CA GLY A 1083 -23.30 -20.04 19.86
C GLY A 1083 -23.59 -20.16 21.36
N CYS A 1084 -23.23 -19.12 22.11
CA CYS A 1084 -23.59 -18.93 23.52
C CYS A 1084 -25.09 -19.16 23.74
N SER A 1085 -25.43 -19.78 24.87
CA SER A 1085 -26.76 -20.28 25.22
C SER A 1085 -27.80 -19.19 25.51
N GLY A 1086 -27.39 -17.93 25.69
CA GLY A 1086 -28.30 -16.78 25.72
C GLY A 1086 -27.68 -15.45 26.18
N PRO A 1087 -28.49 -14.37 26.33
CA PRO A 1087 -28.01 -13.05 26.76
C PRO A 1087 -27.44 -12.97 28.18
N GLY A 1088 -27.58 -14.02 28.98
CA GLY A 1088 -27.06 -14.13 30.36
C GLY A 1088 -25.82 -15.01 30.50
N ASP A 1089 -25.34 -15.58 29.39
CA ASP A 1089 -24.28 -16.61 29.38
C ASP A 1089 -22.89 -15.98 29.52
N HIS A 1090 -22.64 -14.91 28.76
CA HIS A 1090 -21.37 -14.19 28.72
C HIS A 1090 -21.63 -12.69 28.91
N GLN A 1091 -21.21 -12.16 30.06
CA GLN A 1091 -21.31 -10.73 30.41
C GLN A 1091 -20.05 -10.28 31.13
N ALA A 1092 -19.68 -9.01 30.99
CA ALA A 1092 -18.50 -8.47 31.66
C ALA A 1092 -18.65 -7.03 32.15
N ARG A 1093 -17.90 -6.71 33.20
CA ARG A 1093 -17.70 -5.35 33.72
C ARG A 1093 -16.21 -5.05 33.71
N ILE A 1094 -15.81 -3.87 33.23
CA ILE A 1094 -14.41 -3.47 33.09
C ILE A 1094 -14.17 -2.13 33.77
N TRP A 1095 -13.08 -2.01 34.52
CA TRP A 1095 -12.66 -0.79 35.18
C TRP A 1095 -11.30 -0.32 34.65
N LEU A 1096 -11.12 1.00 34.52
CA LEU A 1096 -9.86 1.64 34.14
C LEU A 1096 -9.44 2.66 35.19
N GLY A 1097 -8.29 2.44 35.81
CA GLY A 1097 -7.71 3.29 36.84
C GLY A 1097 -6.28 3.71 36.48
N TYR A 1098 -5.79 4.82 37.02
CA TYR A 1098 -4.40 5.23 36.85
C TYR A 1098 -3.80 5.90 38.09
N ASP A 1099 -2.47 5.85 38.20
CA ASP A 1099 -1.67 6.74 39.03
C ASP A 1099 -0.56 7.39 38.16
N ARG A 1100 0.39 8.10 38.77
CA ARG A 1100 1.48 8.79 38.04
C ARG A 1100 2.38 7.85 37.22
N ASP A 1101 2.49 6.60 37.62
CA ASP A 1101 3.49 5.65 37.11
C ASP A 1101 2.86 4.39 36.47
N ASN A 1102 1.55 4.17 36.66
CA ASN A 1102 0.86 2.94 36.27
C ASN A 1102 -0.53 3.19 35.64
N LEU A 1103 -0.86 2.38 34.64
CA LEU A 1103 -2.23 2.12 34.19
C LEU A 1103 -2.73 0.80 34.83
N TYR A 1104 -3.95 0.82 35.36
CA TYR A 1104 -4.61 -0.31 35.98
C TYR A 1104 -5.85 -0.70 35.18
N VAL A 1105 -6.04 -2.01 34.97
CA VAL A 1105 -7.27 -2.55 34.36
C VAL A 1105 -7.77 -3.72 35.22
N ALA A 1106 -9.07 -3.73 35.50
CA ALA A 1106 -9.73 -4.87 36.11
C ALA A 1106 -10.98 -5.26 35.33
N ALA A 1107 -11.40 -6.52 35.46
CA ALA A 1107 -12.66 -6.99 34.92
C ALA A 1107 -13.31 -8.09 35.78
N GLU A 1108 -14.64 -8.14 35.81
CA GLU A 1108 -15.41 -9.28 36.30
C GLU A 1108 -16.19 -9.84 35.11
N VAL A 1109 -15.92 -11.10 34.75
CA VAL A 1109 -16.59 -11.82 33.67
C VAL A 1109 -17.49 -12.88 34.28
N THR A 1110 -18.73 -12.97 33.81
CA THR A 1110 -19.62 -14.13 34.04
C THR A 1110 -19.55 -15.00 32.79
N ASP A 1111 -19.17 -16.27 32.97
CA ASP A 1111 -19.17 -17.34 31.96
C ASP A 1111 -19.35 -18.67 32.71
N ASP A 1112 -20.00 -19.67 32.10
CA ASP A 1112 -20.24 -20.96 32.74
C ASP A 1112 -19.08 -21.96 32.57
N ILE A 1113 -18.45 -22.03 31.40
CA ILE A 1113 -17.37 -22.98 31.07
C ILE A 1113 -16.03 -22.28 30.74
N HIS A 1114 -15.05 -22.41 31.65
CA HIS A 1114 -13.68 -21.93 31.42
C HIS A 1114 -12.76 -23.01 30.84
N THR A 1115 -12.46 -22.91 29.55
CA THR A 1115 -11.46 -23.62 28.77
C THR A 1115 -10.29 -22.73 28.36
N GLN A 1116 -9.14 -22.91 29.02
CA GLN A 1116 -7.90 -22.23 28.65
C GLN A 1116 -6.68 -23.16 28.80
N ASN A 1117 -5.80 -23.16 27.81
CA ASN A 1117 -4.56 -23.95 27.81
C ASN A 1117 -3.32 -23.19 28.30
N GLY A 1118 -3.40 -21.87 28.44
CA GLY A 1118 -2.32 -21.01 28.95
C GLY A 1118 -1.10 -20.87 28.04
N ARG A 1119 -1.15 -21.39 26.80
CA ARG A 1119 0.02 -21.51 25.93
C ARG A 1119 0.26 -20.26 25.08
N GLU A 1120 1.51 -19.80 25.09
CA GLU A 1120 1.97 -18.66 24.28
C GLU A 1120 1.53 -18.74 22.80
N GLY A 1121 1.06 -17.62 22.27
CA GLY A 1121 0.69 -17.46 20.85
C GLY A 1121 -0.62 -18.14 20.42
N ILE A 1122 -1.26 -18.92 21.29
CA ILE A 1122 -2.59 -19.52 21.04
C ILE A 1122 -3.59 -19.37 22.20
N SER A 1123 -3.18 -18.83 23.35
CA SER A 1123 -4.03 -18.54 24.52
C SER A 1123 -5.28 -17.72 24.19
N TRP A 1124 -5.20 -16.82 23.20
CA TRP A 1124 -6.32 -16.05 22.64
C TRP A 1124 -7.49 -16.88 22.10
N ARG A 1125 -7.34 -18.20 21.95
CA ARG A 1125 -8.39 -19.14 21.52
C ARG A 1125 -9.24 -19.71 22.65
N GLY A 1126 -8.82 -19.54 23.90
CA GLY A 1126 -9.58 -19.94 25.09
C GLY A 1126 -9.85 -18.73 25.97
N ASP A 1127 -10.38 -18.98 27.16
CA ASP A 1127 -10.95 -17.90 27.97
C ASP A 1127 -9.88 -17.04 28.63
N GLY A 1128 -10.12 -15.73 28.54
CA GLY A 1128 -9.12 -14.73 28.88
C GLY A 1128 -9.39 -13.41 28.18
N ILE A 1129 -8.65 -12.40 28.60
CA ILE A 1129 -8.83 -11.02 28.16
C ILE A 1129 -7.64 -10.60 27.30
N GLN A 1130 -7.92 -10.03 26.14
CA GLN A 1130 -6.93 -9.40 25.28
C GLN A 1130 -7.06 -7.87 25.36
N PHE A 1131 -5.99 -7.18 25.73
CA PHE A 1131 -5.90 -5.72 25.80
C PHE A 1131 -5.14 -5.18 24.60
N PHE A 1132 -5.61 -4.06 24.06
CA PHE A 1132 -5.04 -3.33 22.93
C PHE A 1132 -4.85 -1.88 23.36
N LEU A 1133 -3.62 -1.38 23.25
CA LEU A 1133 -3.28 0.00 23.57
C LEU A 1133 -2.58 0.62 22.36
N ASP A 1134 -3.04 1.82 22.00
CA ASP A 1134 -2.43 2.72 21.03
C ASP A 1134 -2.00 3.98 21.81
N PRO A 1135 -0.72 4.07 22.23
CA PRO A 1135 -0.19 5.16 23.07
C PRO A 1135 -0.26 6.56 22.47
N LEU A 1136 -0.24 6.69 21.13
CA LEU A 1136 -0.16 7.97 20.43
C LEU A 1136 -1.46 8.38 19.75
N GLY A 1137 -2.41 7.45 19.58
CA GLY A 1137 -3.69 7.68 18.90
C GLY A 1137 -3.56 7.76 17.37
N ASP A 1138 -2.47 7.27 16.79
CA ASP A 1138 -2.09 7.53 15.38
C ASP A 1138 -2.29 6.34 14.42
N SER A 1139 -2.73 5.20 14.96
CA SER A 1139 -3.04 3.98 14.21
C SER A 1139 -4.12 4.17 13.12
N ALA A 1140 -3.82 3.72 11.90
CA ALA A 1140 -4.72 3.83 10.74
C ALA A 1140 -5.44 2.50 10.36
N SER A 1141 -6.65 2.61 9.79
CA SER A 1141 -7.50 1.44 9.46
C SER A 1141 -6.82 0.40 8.56
N GLY A 1142 -6.65 -0.81 9.11
CA GLY A 1142 -6.00 -1.95 8.44
C GLY A 1142 -4.48 -1.99 8.57
N VAL A 1143 -3.85 -1.02 9.25
CA VAL A 1143 -2.49 -1.16 9.76
C VAL A 1143 -2.59 -1.81 11.14
N ILE A 1144 -2.18 -3.08 11.23
CA ILE A 1144 -2.14 -3.78 12.51
C ILE A 1144 -0.86 -3.35 13.21
N GLY A 1145 -0.92 -2.67 14.36
CA GLY A 1145 0.27 -2.44 15.18
C GLY A 1145 1.32 -1.53 14.54
N GLU A 1146 1.12 -0.21 14.62
CA GLU A 1146 2.17 0.78 14.38
C GLU A 1146 3.32 0.61 15.40
N GLY A 1147 4.33 1.47 15.34
CA GLY A 1147 5.63 1.24 15.99
C GLY A 1147 5.51 0.91 17.48
N ASP A 1148 4.61 1.60 18.16
CA ASP A 1148 4.45 1.72 19.60
C ASP A 1148 3.15 1.10 20.18
N ASP A 1149 2.29 0.52 19.34
CA ASP A 1149 1.08 -0.19 19.79
C ASP A 1149 1.41 -1.41 20.65
N TYR A 1150 0.59 -1.69 21.65
CA TYR A 1150 0.73 -2.87 22.51
C TYR A 1150 -0.47 -3.80 22.46
N ARG A 1151 -0.17 -5.10 22.53
CA ARG A 1151 -1.16 -6.18 22.68
C ARG A 1151 -0.75 -7.15 23.75
N PHE A 1152 -1.65 -7.39 24.69
CA PHE A 1152 -1.44 -8.28 25.82
C PHE A 1152 -2.60 -9.27 25.94
N THR A 1153 -2.31 -10.55 26.19
CA THR A 1153 -3.33 -11.55 26.56
C THR A 1153 -3.13 -11.94 28.02
N LEU A 1154 -4.14 -11.76 28.87
CA LEU A 1154 -4.19 -12.21 30.26
C LEU A 1154 -5.16 -13.39 30.37
N CYS A 1155 -4.71 -14.52 30.91
CA CYS A 1155 -5.54 -15.72 31.05
C CYS A 1155 -5.14 -16.58 32.26
N LEU A 1156 -6.03 -17.49 32.67
CA LEU A 1156 -5.81 -18.49 33.71
C LEU A 1156 -5.92 -19.88 33.07
N ALA A 1157 -4.87 -20.69 33.10
CA ALA A 1157 -4.89 -22.03 32.51
C ALA A 1157 -5.69 -23.01 33.38
N ASN A 1158 -6.32 -24.01 32.74
CA ASN A 1158 -7.14 -25.01 33.45
C ASN A 1158 -6.32 -25.76 34.50
N GLY A 1159 -6.73 -25.66 35.76
CA GLY A 1159 -6.05 -26.28 36.91
C GLY A 1159 -4.79 -25.57 37.40
N ALA A 1160 -4.41 -24.43 36.82
CA ALA A 1160 -3.31 -23.60 37.32
C ALA A 1160 -3.75 -22.70 38.48
N SER A 1161 -2.85 -22.41 39.41
CA SER A 1161 -3.07 -21.46 40.50
C SER A 1161 -2.71 -20.01 40.14
N ASN A 1162 -2.00 -19.79 39.03
CA ASN A 1162 -1.38 -18.52 38.69
C ASN A 1162 -1.82 -18.04 37.30
N ALA A 1163 -1.98 -16.73 37.15
CA ALA A 1163 -2.34 -16.09 35.88
C ALA A 1163 -1.14 -15.85 34.97
N ASN A 1164 -1.34 -15.99 33.65
CA ASN A 1164 -0.33 -15.74 32.63
C ASN A 1164 -0.64 -14.45 31.86
N VAL A 1165 0.38 -13.65 31.53
CA VAL A 1165 0.29 -12.51 30.60
C VAL A 1165 1.33 -12.68 29.50
N THR A 1166 0.88 -12.70 28.26
CA THR A 1166 1.74 -12.73 27.07
C THR A 1166 1.68 -11.41 26.30
N ARG A 1167 2.83 -10.91 25.80
CA ARG A 1167 2.88 -9.83 24.80
C ARG A 1167 2.92 -10.45 23.40
N ASP A 1168 1.97 -10.09 22.55
CA ASP A 1168 1.94 -10.57 21.16
C ASP A 1168 2.99 -9.86 20.29
N ARG A 1169 3.38 -10.48 19.17
CA ARG A 1169 4.16 -9.81 18.12
C ARG A 1169 3.35 -8.62 17.56
N THR A 1170 3.86 -7.41 17.69
CA THR A 1170 3.42 -6.23 16.94
C THR A 1170 3.79 -6.38 15.46
N ALA A 1171 3.16 -5.65 14.52
CA ALA A 1171 3.65 -5.72 13.13
C ALA A 1171 5.00 -5.01 12.96
N SER A 1172 5.35 -4.12 13.88
CA SER A 1172 6.72 -3.69 14.11
C SER A 1172 7.58 -4.88 14.63
N PHE A 1173 8.19 -5.62 13.69
CA PHE A 1173 9.30 -6.55 13.98
C PHE A 1173 10.31 -5.89 14.95
N GLU A 1174 10.52 -4.59 14.76
CA GLU A 1174 11.30 -3.67 15.58
C GLU A 1174 10.93 -3.60 17.07
N LEU A 1175 9.66 -3.48 17.46
CA LEU A 1175 9.30 -3.39 18.89
C LEU A 1175 9.23 -4.77 19.53
N SER A 1176 8.77 -5.77 18.77
CA SER A 1176 8.88 -7.19 19.14
C SER A 1176 10.34 -7.58 19.44
N ALA A 1177 11.28 -7.14 18.59
CA ALA A 1177 12.71 -7.33 18.76
C ALA A 1177 13.33 -6.51 19.91
N LEU A 1178 12.67 -5.50 20.47
CA LEU A 1178 13.16 -4.73 21.64
C LEU A 1178 12.53 -5.21 22.95
N ARG A 1179 11.20 -5.18 23.04
CA ARG A 1179 10.43 -5.47 24.28
C ARG A 1179 10.26 -6.96 24.56
N GLY A 1180 10.56 -7.82 23.59
CA GLY A 1180 10.31 -9.25 23.68
C GLY A 1180 8.84 -9.59 23.45
N THR A 1181 8.59 -10.81 22.99
CA THR A 1181 7.25 -11.36 22.77
C THR A 1181 7.12 -12.66 23.54
N GLY A 1182 5.92 -13.00 23.95
CA GLY A 1182 5.63 -14.15 24.78
C GLY A 1182 5.39 -13.80 26.24
N GLU A 1183 5.59 -14.77 27.13
CA GLU A 1183 5.29 -14.64 28.56
C GLU A 1183 6.11 -13.55 29.25
N ILE A 1184 5.41 -12.68 29.99
CA ILE A 1184 6.01 -11.58 30.72
C ILE A 1184 6.20 -12.01 32.19
N PRO A 1185 7.36 -11.83 32.82
CA PRO A 1185 7.53 -12.09 34.26
C PRO A 1185 6.64 -11.20 35.14
N GLU A 1186 6.10 -11.74 36.24
CA GLU A 1186 5.21 -11.01 37.16
C GLU A 1186 5.84 -9.72 37.73
N ARG A 1187 7.16 -9.75 37.98
CA ARG A 1187 7.95 -8.57 38.39
C ARG A 1187 7.95 -7.39 37.39
N MET A 1188 7.54 -7.61 36.14
CA MET A 1188 7.41 -6.55 35.12
C MET A 1188 5.97 -6.06 34.97
N ILE A 1189 5.00 -6.96 35.12
CA ILE A 1189 3.55 -6.69 35.04
C ILE A 1189 2.87 -7.55 36.09
N ALA A 1190 2.39 -6.92 37.17
CA ALA A 1190 1.63 -7.58 38.22
C ALA A 1190 0.23 -7.93 37.68
N ARG A 1191 -0.29 -9.11 38.05
CA ARG A 1191 -1.51 -9.70 37.49
C ARG A 1191 -2.21 -10.58 38.53
N SER A 1192 -3.54 -10.65 38.49
CA SER A 1192 -4.30 -11.66 39.21
C SER A 1192 -5.46 -12.14 38.34
N VAL A 1193 -5.78 -13.43 38.43
CA VAL A 1193 -7.01 -13.99 37.88
C VAL A 1193 -7.58 -15.01 38.87
N LYS A 1194 -8.79 -14.75 39.37
CA LYS A 1194 -9.52 -15.62 40.31
C LYS A 1194 -10.86 -16.04 39.71
N ARG A 1195 -11.06 -17.35 39.50
CA ARG A 1195 -12.38 -17.92 39.13
C ARG A 1195 -13.07 -18.52 40.36
N ALA A 1196 -14.33 -18.15 40.57
CA ALA A 1196 -15.22 -18.73 41.58
C ALA A 1196 -16.69 -18.60 41.12
N GLU A 1197 -17.52 -19.62 41.37
CA GLU A 1197 -18.98 -19.56 41.19
C GLU A 1197 -19.47 -19.06 39.81
N GLY A 1198 -18.80 -19.49 38.71
CA GLY A 1198 -19.16 -19.03 37.35
C GLY A 1198 -18.76 -17.59 37.05
N ARG A 1199 -17.84 -17.01 37.83
CA ARG A 1199 -17.25 -15.70 37.56
C ARG A 1199 -15.74 -15.75 37.58
N THR A 1200 -15.12 -15.04 36.65
CA THR A 1200 -13.67 -14.84 36.60
C THR A 1200 -13.34 -13.36 36.78
N ARG A 1201 -12.63 -13.04 37.87
CA ARG A 1201 -12.10 -11.71 38.17
C ARG A 1201 -10.69 -11.61 37.63
N TYR A 1202 -10.40 -10.56 36.88
CA TYR A 1202 -9.11 -10.27 36.26
C TYR A 1202 -8.61 -8.93 36.78
N GLU A 1203 -7.31 -8.84 37.08
CA GLU A 1203 -6.63 -7.58 37.41
C GLU A 1203 -5.24 -7.54 36.81
N ILE A 1204 -4.81 -6.36 36.36
CA ILE A 1204 -3.49 -6.15 35.79
C ILE A 1204 -3.00 -4.71 36.03
N ARG A 1205 -1.72 -4.57 36.38
CA ARG A 1205 -1.01 -3.29 36.46
C ARG A 1205 0.04 -3.21 35.38
N PHE A 1206 -0.07 -2.21 34.51
CA PHE A 1206 0.89 -1.84 33.49
C PHE A 1206 1.73 -0.64 33.97
N PRO A 1207 2.99 -0.84 34.41
CA PRO A 1207 3.91 0.28 34.64
C PRO A 1207 4.19 1.01 33.31
N LYS A 1208 4.35 2.33 33.35
CA LYS A 1208 4.62 3.17 32.17
C LYS A 1208 5.78 2.66 31.31
N GLU A 1209 6.81 2.02 31.89
CA GLU A 1209 7.94 1.45 31.15
C GLU A 1209 7.53 0.30 30.20
N GLN A 1210 6.40 -0.36 30.48
CA GLN A 1210 5.86 -1.48 29.69
C GLN A 1210 4.88 -1.04 28.60
N ILE A 1211 4.43 0.22 28.63
CA ILE A 1211 3.44 0.83 27.71
C ILE A 1211 3.94 2.17 27.10
N ALA A 1212 5.21 2.53 27.30
CA ALA A 1212 5.82 3.74 26.75
C ALA A 1212 5.68 3.79 25.20
N PRO A 1213 5.35 4.94 24.60
CA PRO A 1213 5.50 6.30 25.14
C PRO A 1213 4.37 6.80 26.05
N LEU A 1214 3.32 6.00 26.32
CA LEU A 1214 2.23 6.41 27.21
C LEU A 1214 2.76 6.72 28.62
N ALA A 1215 2.53 7.96 29.06
CA ALA A 1215 2.81 8.43 30.41
C ALA A 1215 1.49 8.82 31.08
N PRO A 1216 0.94 8.00 32.00
CA PRO A 1216 -0.32 8.28 32.67
C PRO A 1216 -0.32 9.65 33.39
N GLY A 1217 -1.35 10.44 33.16
CA GLY A 1217 -1.48 11.78 33.73
C GLY A 1217 -2.69 12.56 33.20
N PRO A 1218 -3.29 13.48 33.99
CA PRO A 1218 -4.53 14.17 33.61
C PRO A 1218 -4.46 14.83 32.23
N GLY A 1219 -5.49 14.60 31.41
CA GLY A 1219 -5.62 15.18 30.07
C GLY A 1219 -4.70 14.59 29.00
N VAL A 1220 -3.86 13.59 29.31
CA VAL A 1220 -3.11 12.84 28.29
C VAL A 1220 -4.08 11.86 27.60
N PRO A 1221 -4.27 11.96 26.26
CA PRO A 1221 -5.09 11.03 25.52
C PRO A 1221 -4.30 9.77 25.13
N PHE A 1222 -4.99 8.65 25.01
CA PHE A 1222 -4.52 7.44 24.31
C PHE A 1222 -5.71 6.64 23.80
N ARG A 1223 -5.49 5.61 23.00
CA ARG A 1223 -6.56 4.71 22.55
C ARG A 1223 -6.46 3.34 23.21
N PHE A 1224 -7.62 2.80 23.58
CA PHE A 1224 -7.73 1.52 24.27
C PHE A 1224 -8.85 0.67 23.68
N SER A 1225 -8.63 -0.64 23.64
CA SER A 1225 -9.70 -1.58 23.40
C SER A 1225 -9.40 -2.94 24.04
N VAL A 1226 -10.43 -3.78 24.10
CA VAL A 1226 -10.38 -5.06 24.78
C VAL A 1226 -11.31 -6.05 24.09
N ILE A 1227 -10.92 -7.33 24.05
CA ILE A 1227 -11.84 -8.43 23.77
C ILE A 1227 -11.70 -9.52 24.83
N ILE A 1228 -12.83 -9.86 25.42
CA ILE A 1228 -12.99 -10.96 26.38
C ILE A 1228 -13.41 -12.18 25.57
N ASN A 1229 -12.66 -13.26 25.68
CA ASN A 1229 -12.79 -14.46 24.86
C ASN A 1229 -13.60 -15.53 25.61
N ASP A 1230 -14.39 -16.27 24.85
CA ASP A 1230 -15.31 -17.31 25.33
C ASP A 1230 -15.21 -18.57 24.43
N ASN A 1231 -15.04 -19.73 25.06
CA ASN A 1231 -14.83 -21.03 24.44
C ASN A 1231 -15.26 -22.23 25.34
N ASP A 1232 -16.52 -22.63 25.22
CA ASP A 1232 -17.09 -23.79 25.93
C ASP A 1232 -16.51 -25.18 25.52
N GLN A 1233 -15.64 -25.24 24.50
CA GLN A 1233 -15.21 -26.51 23.93
C GLN A 1233 -14.13 -27.19 24.76
N ALA A 1234 -14.43 -28.40 25.26
CA ALA A 1234 -13.45 -29.29 25.87
C ALA A 1234 -12.16 -29.46 25.03
N MET A 1235 -11.01 -29.42 25.71
CA MET A 1235 -9.67 -29.61 25.15
C MET A 1235 -9.53 -30.95 24.40
N ASP A 1236 -8.99 -30.92 23.18
CA ASP A 1236 -8.62 -32.11 22.40
C ASP A 1236 -7.09 -32.28 22.43
N GLY A 1237 -6.61 -32.98 23.46
CA GLY A 1237 -5.18 -33.02 23.80
C GLY A 1237 -4.64 -31.61 24.10
N ASP A 1238 -3.48 -31.28 23.53
CA ASP A 1238 -2.88 -29.94 23.63
C ASP A 1238 -3.50 -28.91 22.66
N THR A 1239 -4.54 -29.28 21.89
CA THR A 1239 -5.05 -28.45 20.79
C THR A 1239 -6.42 -27.84 21.08
N MET A 1240 -6.47 -26.50 21.06
CA MET A 1240 -7.73 -25.74 21.03
C MET A 1240 -8.20 -25.49 19.60
N LYS A 1241 -9.50 -25.74 19.38
CA LYS A 1241 -10.26 -25.28 18.21
C LYS A 1241 -10.41 -23.75 18.25
N LYS A 1242 -11.22 -23.17 17.37
CA LYS A 1242 -11.48 -21.71 17.40
C LYS A 1242 -12.46 -21.41 18.55
N ARG A 1243 -12.18 -20.32 19.29
CA ARG A 1243 -13.11 -19.72 20.26
C ARG A 1243 -14.49 -19.49 19.64
N ASP A 1244 -15.52 -19.58 20.45
CA ASP A 1244 -16.90 -19.55 19.97
C ASP A 1244 -17.46 -18.13 19.91
N SER A 1245 -17.15 -17.30 20.91
CA SER A 1245 -17.55 -15.90 20.92
C SER A 1245 -16.47 -14.92 21.46
N GLY A 1246 -16.89 -13.69 21.71
CA GLY A 1246 -16.20 -12.74 22.58
C GLY A 1246 -16.94 -11.41 22.70
N LEU A 1247 -16.74 -10.69 23.81
CA LEU A 1247 -17.28 -9.35 24.05
C LEU A 1247 -16.21 -8.29 23.72
N SER A 1248 -16.52 -7.27 22.90
CA SER A 1248 -15.55 -6.26 22.45
C SER A 1248 -16.01 -4.80 22.63
N LEU A 1249 -15.08 -3.92 23.04
CA LEU A 1249 -15.32 -2.47 23.11
C LEU A 1249 -15.45 -1.80 21.72
N THR A 1250 -14.91 -2.39 20.64
CA THR A 1250 -15.04 -1.83 19.27
C THR A 1250 -16.47 -1.89 18.71
N GLY A 1251 -17.40 -2.58 19.37
CA GLY A 1251 -18.79 -2.70 18.97
C GLY A 1251 -19.12 -4.00 18.23
N PRO A 1252 -20.43 -4.31 18.06
CA PRO A 1252 -20.92 -5.63 17.67
C PRO A 1252 -20.35 -6.13 16.35
N GLY A 1253 -19.89 -7.38 16.33
CA GLY A 1253 -19.33 -8.04 15.14
C GLY A 1253 -17.92 -7.60 14.72
N THR A 1254 -17.29 -6.64 15.40
CA THR A 1254 -15.94 -6.13 15.07
C THR A 1254 -14.91 -6.57 16.11
N GLN A 1255 -13.69 -6.94 15.69
CA GLN A 1255 -12.62 -7.34 16.63
C GLN A 1255 -11.54 -6.26 16.75
N PRO A 1256 -11.02 -5.96 17.95
CA PRO A 1256 -9.99 -4.94 18.14
C PRO A 1256 -8.72 -5.20 17.32
N TYR A 1257 -8.34 -6.46 17.15
CA TYR A 1257 -7.15 -6.88 16.40
C TYR A 1257 -7.08 -6.33 14.97
N ALA A 1258 -8.22 -6.12 14.31
CA ALA A 1258 -8.31 -5.69 12.92
C ALA A 1258 -8.80 -4.24 12.75
N HIS A 1259 -9.17 -3.58 13.85
CA HIS A 1259 -9.88 -2.30 13.85
C HIS A 1259 -9.34 -1.34 14.93
N PRO A 1260 -8.06 -0.91 14.87
CA PRO A 1260 -7.56 0.12 15.78
C PRO A 1260 -8.27 1.47 15.59
N GLU A 1261 -8.84 1.73 14.42
CA GLU A 1261 -9.69 2.90 14.16
C GLU A 1261 -11.01 2.92 14.96
N LEU A 1262 -11.35 1.82 15.65
CA LEU A 1262 -12.54 1.69 16.51
C LEU A 1262 -12.18 1.60 18.01
N TYR A 1263 -10.92 1.85 18.39
CA TYR A 1263 -10.53 1.89 19.79
C TYR A 1263 -11.16 3.10 20.48
N SER A 1264 -11.48 2.94 21.76
CA SER A 1264 -12.02 4.04 22.57
C SER A 1264 -10.94 5.08 22.82
N ASP A 1265 -11.26 6.36 22.61
CA ASP A 1265 -10.40 7.47 22.98
C ASP A 1265 -10.47 7.63 24.51
N VAL A 1266 -9.42 7.17 25.20
CA VAL A 1266 -9.34 7.21 26.66
C VAL A 1266 -8.69 8.50 27.13
N VAL A 1267 -9.32 9.11 28.13
CA VAL A 1267 -8.86 10.35 28.75
C VAL A 1267 -8.66 10.11 30.25
N PHE A 1268 -7.43 10.29 30.73
CA PHE A 1268 -7.15 10.35 32.16
C PHE A 1268 -7.75 11.63 32.76
N ILE A 1269 -8.62 11.49 33.77
CA ILE A 1269 -9.31 12.64 34.39
C ILE A 1269 -8.66 13.08 35.72
N GLU A 1270 -8.91 14.33 36.11
CA GLU A 1270 -8.53 14.92 37.42
C GLU A 1270 -9.26 14.27 38.60
#